data_AF-F3QU88-F1
#
_entry.id   AF-F3QU88-F1
#
_cell.length_a   1.000
_cell.length_b   1.000
_cell.length_c   1.000
_cell.angle_alpha   90.00
_cell.angle_beta   90.00
_cell.angle_gamma   90.00
#
_symmetry.space_group_name_H-M   'P 1'
#
loop_
_entity.id
_entity.type
_entity.pdbx_description
1 polymer ?
#
loop_
_entity_poly.entity_id
_entity_poly.type
_entity_poly.pdbx_seq_one_letter_code
_entity_poly.pdbx_strand_id
1 'polypeptide(L)'
;MAGLVQELRSSGWTGRIYGLCPVGVEATLPDTCLPLHTDGIFSTQAMLDMARLCEAEYCLFYHKALPLELGFHALDRLLRVADDTRADLLYADHYAIQDGARHAHPLIDYQKGSLRDDFDFGPLVLIRTEGLKAYAGQENLPDYRFAGWYDLRLYLSRHGKLFHLDEPLYTKTETDTRKSGEKNFDYVDPKNRTVQIEMEKACTEHLKQIGAYLAPDEFDEVDFRAEDFPCEATVVIPVRNRVRTIEDAIRSVLSQETDFDFNLIVADNHSTDGTTEAIARYATRDPRVVHLIPERGDLGIGGCWNLAVHHPRCGRFVVQLDSDDLYSSPQTLQRIIQTFYHEKAAMVIGAYRMTDFSLQTLPPGLIDHKEWTPENGRNNALRINGLGAPRAFFTPILRKLQIPNTSYGEDYALGLCFSRYYRIGRIYEELYLCRRWEGNSDAALSIEKANAHNLYKDRLRTIEIEARRRLNRLWAHPLNPEEMQAFFRKQLEDWSEARQRYEDLQKAENKELAIGDHTLTAQFNPARIASTGANISAEALAARPCFLCDLNRPEVQHALPIEGHYQLLVNPYPILPEHFTIPARRHTPQSILPHFKTLRNMAWNIPEAVFFYNGPVCGASAPDHMHFQAGKRGVLPIERDWKSYEMGMEKLYPLQPDEEESIEEIMMQNANCGLYILKSYICPVFVIRTRPSEHPCLLFEKLYYALPLCDGENEPRMNIICWRQSWNAGREDEIVILIFPRKKHRPACYGQTGEHQLLVSPGALDMGGLFITPREKDFRAITAELATDILREVTLSEEELKPVIGQFTRHQKKDGTENAEPRTAPERLHEGTEPEVSVGIMSRQRIHFSLNATYSAKGSLVRGEQTVECSEGGILWNGNLYRELTFTPQENKASFSLYDVTIGIKFHWERQETQIFSGTLKLVVEEEKIVAINVLPVEDYLISVISSEMNASASPEFLKASAVISRSWLYAQIEKRKQLSNHDRGFFSFSKSDGELIRWYDREDHTIFDVCADDHCQRYQGITRASNEAVVEAVKATRGQILTSGDDICDARFSKCCGGATEEFEYCWEDKHLSYLTSVRDIAPGNLSGIRPALPDLTREEEAEKWIRSNPPSFCHTEDEEILRQVLNDYDRETTDFYRWRVEYTQDELSGLIEENLKTDFGSILDLIPVERGRGGHISRLRIVGTQETLVIGKELEIRRVLSHTHLFSSAFVVDKEDLHDGIPGRFVLHGAGWGHGVGLCQIGAAVMGAKGYRYDEILKHYYDGITIRKAYS
;
A
#
# COMPACT_ATOMS: atom_id res chain seq x y z
N MET A 1 42.30 2.98 -12.28
CA MET A 1 42.20 1.76 -11.44
C MET A 1 43.52 1.02 -11.26
N ALA A 2 44.34 0.78 -12.30
CA ALA A 2 45.60 0.03 -12.16
C ALA A 2 46.58 0.57 -11.10
N GLY A 3 46.72 1.90 -10.96
CA GLY A 3 47.60 2.52 -9.95
C GLY A 3 47.19 2.23 -8.50
N LEU A 4 45.91 2.40 -8.15
CA LEU A 4 45.38 2.10 -6.81
C LEU A 4 45.53 0.62 -6.44
N VAL A 5 45.25 -0.28 -7.39
CA VAL A 5 45.37 -1.74 -7.16
C VAL A 5 46.83 -2.12 -6.90
N GLN A 6 47.77 -1.51 -7.63
CA GLN A 6 49.19 -1.72 -7.42
C GLN A 6 49.65 -1.16 -6.06
N GLU A 7 49.20 0.03 -5.69
CA GLU A 7 49.49 0.66 -4.40
C GLU A 7 48.98 -0.19 -3.23
N LEU A 8 47.71 -0.62 -3.27
CA LEU A 8 47.09 -1.50 -2.27
C LEU A 8 47.88 -2.80 -2.09
N ARG A 9 48.29 -3.44 -3.18
CA ARG A 9 49.12 -4.65 -3.11
C ARG A 9 50.50 -4.41 -2.53
N SER A 10 51.14 -3.30 -2.92
CA SER A 10 52.48 -2.94 -2.44
C SER A 10 52.52 -2.64 -0.94
N SER A 11 51.38 -2.32 -0.33
CA SER A 11 51.26 -2.08 1.12
C SER A 11 51.52 -3.32 1.98
N GLY A 12 51.36 -4.53 1.43
CA GLY A 12 51.47 -5.79 2.18
C GLY A 12 50.28 -6.11 3.09
N TRP A 13 49.28 -5.23 3.17
CA TRP A 13 48.11 -5.40 4.05
C TRP A 13 46.86 -5.99 3.37
N THR A 14 46.84 -6.06 2.04
CA THR A 14 45.66 -6.50 1.28
C THR A 14 45.75 -7.96 0.86
N GLY A 15 44.68 -8.72 1.14
CA GLY A 15 44.48 -10.08 0.62
C GLY A 15 43.95 -10.08 -0.83
N ARG A 16 42.70 -10.51 -1.02
CA ARG A 16 42.04 -10.48 -2.33
C ARG A 16 41.42 -9.12 -2.60
N ILE A 17 41.50 -8.67 -3.85
CA ILE A 17 40.88 -7.43 -4.33
C ILE A 17 39.81 -7.80 -5.34
N TYR A 18 38.58 -7.35 -5.10
CA TYR A 18 37.44 -7.57 -5.99
C TYR A 18 37.06 -6.26 -6.71
N GLY A 19 36.82 -6.34 -8.01
CA GLY A 19 36.21 -5.27 -8.80
C GLY A 19 34.70 -5.47 -8.84
N LEU A 20 33.93 -4.47 -8.40
CA LEU A 20 32.46 -4.51 -8.43
C LEU A 20 31.98 -4.24 -9.86
N CYS A 21 31.41 -5.26 -10.49
CA CYS A 21 31.00 -5.22 -11.90
C CYS A 21 29.47 -5.34 -11.99
N PRO A 22 28.78 -4.38 -12.63
CA PRO A 22 27.37 -4.55 -12.94
C PRO A 22 27.13 -5.81 -13.78
N VAL A 23 26.04 -6.53 -13.52
CA VAL A 23 25.65 -7.70 -14.32
C VAL A 23 25.43 -7.28 -15.78
N GLY A 24 26.01 -8.04 -16.73
CA GLY A 24 25.86 -7.78 -18.17
C GLY A 24 26.79 -6.70 -18.74
N VAL A 25 27.70 -6.13 -17.95
CA VAL A 25 28.71 -5.16 -18.42
C VAL A 25 30.09 -5.81 -18.41
N GLU A 26 30.75 -5.90 -19.57
CA GLU A 26 32.14 -6.31 -19.65
C GLU A 26 33.05 -5.22 -19.08
N ALA A 27 33.63 -5.47 -17.90
CA ALA A 27 34.56 -4.55 -17.25
C ALA A 27 36.01 -5.05 -17.40
N THR A 28 36.90 -4.21 -17.93
CA THR A 28 38.34 -4.50 -17.97
C THR A 28 38.95 -4.28 -16.59
N LEU A 29 39.19 -5.37 -15.86
CA LEU A 29 39.88 -5.35 -14.57
C LEU A 29 41.38 -5.63 -14.75
N PRO A 30 42.26 -5.09 -13.89
CA PRO A 30 43.65 -5.55 -13.84
C PRO A 30 43.71 -7.05 -13.55
N ASP A 31 44.65 -7.81 -14.13
CA ASP A 31 44.84 -9.27 -13.95
C ASP A 31 44.87 -9.73 -12.48
N THR A 32 45.16 -8.78 -11.60
CA THR A 32 45.31 -8.91 -10.16
C THR A 32 44.01 -8.74 -9.36
N CYS A 33 42.89 -8.41 -10.02
CA CYS A 33 41.57 -8.20 -9.41
C CYS A 33 40.60 -9.29 -9.87
N LEU A 34 39.79 -9.78 -8.93
CA LEU A 34 38.72 -10.73 -9.24
C LEU A 34 37.42 -9.97 -9.53
N PRO A 35 36.62 -10.37 -10.52
CA PRO A 35 35.31 -9.77 -10.72
C PRO A 35 34.35 -10.19 -9.60
N LEU A 36 33.56 -9.26 -9.10
CA LEU A 36 32.39 -9.50 -8.27
C LEU A 36 31.17 -8.90 -8.98
N HIS A 37 30.35 -9.75 -9.60
CA HIS A 37 29.15 -9.31 -10.28
C HIS A 37 28.07 -8.93 -9.26
N THR A 38 27.47 -7.75 -9.44
CA THR A 38 26.46 -7.20 -8.53
C THR A 38 25.27 -6.65 -9.30
N ASP A 39 24.08 -6.89 -8.76
CA ASP A 39 22.77 -6.34 -9.16
C ASP A 39 22.57 -4.87 -8.75
N GLY A 40 23.46 -4.35 -7.90
CA GLY A 40 23.58 -2.97 -7.48
C GLY A 40 24.60 -2.84 -6.36
N ILE A 41 25.54 -1.89 -6.43
CA ILE A 41 26.65 -1.78 -5.45
C ILE A 41 26.20 -1.52 -4.00
N PHE A 42 24.94 -1.13 -3.80
CA PHE A 42 24.33 -0.89 -2.50
C PHE A 42 23.17 -1.85 -2.20
N SER A 43 22.99 -2.93 -2.98
CA SER A 43 21.95 -3.93 -2.75
C SER A 43 22.24 -4.79 -1.51
N THR A 44 21.21 -5.45 -0.96
CA THR A 44 21.36 -6.44 0.12
C THR A 44 22.27 -7.57 -0.36
N GLN A 45 22.07 -8.06 -1.58
CA GLN A 45 22.87 -9.13 -2.16
C GLN A 45 24.35 -8.76 -2.27
N ALA A 46 24.70 -7.53 -2.64
CA ALA A 46 26.08 -7.06 -2.66
C ALA A 46 26.73 -7.11 -1.26
N MET A 47 26.00 -6.71 -0.21
CA MET A 47 26.49 -6.78 1.16
C MET A 47 26.68 -8.22 1.63
N LEU A 48 25.77 -9.14 1.26
CA LEU A 48 25.88 -10.57 1.56
C LEU A 48 27.07 -11.21 0.83
N ASP A 49 27.28 -10.85 -0.43
CA ASP A 49 28.42 -11.33 -1.20
C ASP A 49 29.75 -10.84 -0.62
N MET A 50 29.82 -9.56 -0.23
CA MET A 50 30.97 -9.03 0.50
C MET A 50 31.20 -9.81 1.81
N ALA A 51 30.15 -10.06 2.60
CA ALA A 51 30.25 -10.81 3.85
C ALA A 51 30.80 -12.23 3.65
N ARG A 52 30.34 -12.90 2.58
CA ARG A 52 30.77 -14.26 2.20
C ARG A 52 32.24 -14.30 1.75
N LEU A 53 32.67 -13.30 0.97
CA LEU A 53 33.99 -13.26 0.36
C LEU A 53 35.09 -12.68 1.27
N CYS A 54 34.72 -11.91 2.29
CA CYS A 54 35.69 -11.32 3.22
C CYS A 54 36.27 -12.37 4.17
N GLU A 55 37.57 -12.66 3.96
CA GLU A 55 38.38 -13.55 4.80
C GLU A 55 39.28 -12.78 5.79
N ALA A 56 39.62 -11.53 5.49
CA ALA A 56 40.44 -10.66 6.34
C ALA A 56 39.66 -10.11 7.55
N GLU A 57 40.37 -9.59 8.56
CA GLU A 57 39.73 -8.96 9.75
C GLU A 57 38.87 -7.75 9.37
N TYR A 58 39.31 -6.97 8.37
CA TYR A 58 38.60 -5.82 7.85
C TYR A 58 38.39 -5.90 6.35
N CYS A 59 37.25 -5.39 5.90
CA CYS A 59 36.89 -5.15 4.51
C CYS A 59 37.12 -3.68 4.17
N LEU A 60 37.97 -3.40 3.18
CA LEU A 60 38.13 -2.05 2.63
C LEU A 60 37.16 -1.89 1.45
N PHE A 61 36.16 -1.02 1.60
CA PHE A 61 35.11 -0.80 0.61
C PHE A 61 35.25 0.58 -0.04
N TYR A 62 35.44 0.57 -1.36
CA TYR A 62 35.50 1.77 -2.20
C TYR A 62 34.37 1.75 -3.23
N HIS A 63 33.43 2.70 -3.12
CA HIS A 63 32.15 2.65 -3.85
C HIS A 63 32.03 3.67 -5.01
N LYS A 64 33.14 4.28 -5.43
CA LYS A 64 33.16 5.21 -6.58
C LYS A 64 33.95 4.64 -7.77
N ALA A 65 33.56 5.06 -8.97
CA ALA A 65 34.24 4.64 -10.21
C ALA A 65 35.52 5.46 -10.53
N LEU A 66 35.72 6.60 -9.88
CA LEU A 66 36.84 7.50 -10.16
C LEU A 66 38.13 7.02 -9.48
N PRO A 67 39.32 7.44 -9.97
CA PRO A 67 40.58 7.15 -9.28
C PRO A 67 40.67 7.78 -7.88
N LEU A 68 41.34 7.06 -6.99
CA LEU A 68 41.69 7.46 -5.63
C LEU A 68 43.21 7.37 -5.48
N GLU A 69 43.83 8.31 -4.77
CA GLU A 69 45.23 8.27 -4.37
C GLU A 69 45.31 8.20 -2.83
N LEU A 70 45.98 7.19 -2.28
CA LEU A 70 46.15 7.08 -0.84
C LEU A 70 47.25 8.04 -0.34
N GLY A 71 47.06 8.58 0.86
CA GLY A 71 48.08 9.34 1.56
C GLY A 71 49.23 8.45 2.04
N PHE A 72 50.36 9.06 2.34
CA PHE A 72 51.51 8.37 2.91
C PHE A 72 51.14 7.65 4.22
N HIS A 73 51.32 6.32 4.28
CA HIS A 73 50.90 5.46 5.40
C HIS A 73 49.40 5.49 5.75
N ALA A 74 48.53 5.89 4.81
CA ALA A 74 47.09 5.98 5.08
C ALA A 74 46.47 4.65 5.52
N LEU A 75 46.81 3.54 4.84
CA LEU A 75 46.26 2.23 5.17
C LEU A 75 46.74 1.71 6.53
N ASP A 76 48.02 1.90 6.86
CA ASP A 76 48.56 1.59 8.20
C ASP A 76 47.81 2.37 9.29
N ARG A 77 47.53 3.66 9.02
CA ARG A 77 46.82 4.53 9.95
C ARG A 77 45.37 4.08 10.14
N LEU A 78 44.64 3.79 9.06
CA LEU A 78 43.27 3.30 9.10
C LEU A 78 43.17 1.99 9.89
N LEU A 79 44.03 1.02 9.60
CA LEU A 79 44.03 -0.29 10.27
C LEU A 79 44.35 -0.18 11.76
N ARG A 80 45.38 0.60 12.11
CA ARG A 80 45.76 0.81 13.52
C ARG A 80 44.64 1.46 14.32
N VAL A 81 44.00 2.50 13.77
CA VAL A 81 42.89 3.18 14.46
C VAL A 81 41.68 2.25 14.56
N ALA A 82 41.37 1.46 13.53
CA ALA A 82 40.27 0.50 13.57
C ALA A 82 40.47 -0.55 14.68
N ASP A 83 41.71 -1.02 14.88
CA ASP A 83 42.03 -1.95 15.95
C ASP A 83 42.03 -1.30 17.34
N ASP A 84 42.70 -0.16 17.50
CA ASP A 84 42.79 0.58 18.77
C ASP A 84 41.40 1.02 19.27
N THR A 85 40.50 1.40 18.35
CA THR A 85 39.15 1.87 18.68
C THR A 85 38.10 0.77 18.68
N ARG A 86 38.44 -0.42 18.18
CA ARG A 86 37.52 -1.52 17.86
C ARG A 86 36.32 -1.07 17.02
N ALA A 87 36.53 -0.17 16.07
CA ALA A 87 35.46 0.30 15.19
C ALA A 87 34.94 -0.83 14.29
N ASP A 88 33.62 -0.86 14.08
CA ASP A 88 32.93 -1.74 13.14
C ASP A 88 32.82 -1.11 11.75
N LEU A 89 32.83 0.21 11.70
CA LEU A 89 32.96 0.98 10.47
C LEU A 89 33.79 2.23 10.77
N LEU A 90 34.88 2.40 10.02
CA LEU A 90 35.80 3.51 10.11
C LEU A 90 35.86 4.27 8.79
N TYR A 91 35.84 5.60 8.88
CA TYR A 91 35.97 6.51 7.75
C TYR A 91 36.81 7.72 8.14
N ALA A 92 37.35 8.42 7.14
CA ALA A 92 38.29 9.50 7.36
C ALA A 92 38.05 10.68 6.42
N ASP A 93 38.48 11.87 6.87
CA ASP A 93 38.61 13.05 6.04
C ASP A 93 39.45 12.76 4.79
N HIS A 94 39.28 13.60 3.77
CA HIS A 94 40.02 13.44 2.53
C HIS A 94 40.25 14.77 1.81
N TYR A 95 41.00 14.72 0.72
CA TYR A 95 41.12 15.82 -0.22
C TYR A 95 40.30 15.53 -1.48
N ALA A 96 39.70 16.57 -2.06
CA ALA A 96 39.05 16.51 -3.36
C ALA A 96 39.81 17.38 -4.37
N ILE A 97 40.07 16.86 -5.56
CA ILE A 97 40.57 17.64 -6.69
C ILE A 97 39.36 18.17 -7.46
N GLN A 98 39.20 19.49 -7.46
CA GLN A 98 38.16 20.23 -8.20
C GLN A 98 38.86 21.29 -9.06
N ASP A 99 38.54 21.36 -10.36
CA ASP A 99 39.16 22.28 -11.32
C ASP A 99 40.71 22.27 -11.32
N GLY A 100 41.31 21.11 -11.04
CA GLY A 100 42.77 20.94 -10.96
C GLY A 100 43.42 21.45 -9.67
N ALA A 101 42.63 21.98 -8.73
CA ALA A 101 43.09 22.40 -7.40
C ALA A 101 42.67 21.37 -6.32
N ARG A 102 43.54 21.16 -5.34
CA ARG A 102 43.31 20.24 -4.21
C ARG A 102 42.69 21.01 -3.05
N HIS A 103 41.51 20.58 -2.61
CA HIS A 103 40.76 21.17 -1.50
C HIS A 103 40.58 20.14 -0.37
N ALA A 104 40.62 20.59 0.88
CA ALA A 104 40.28 19.76 2.02
C ALA A 104 38.77 19.48 2.03
N HIS A 105 38.39 18.25 2.35
CA HIS A 105 37.01 17.80 2.46
C HIS A 105 36.80 17.14 3.83
N PRO A 106 36.55 17.94 4.88
CA PRO A 106 36.24 17.40 6.19
C PRO A 106 34.90 16.68 6.18
N LEU A 107 34.75 15.63 6.99
CA LEU A 107 33.53 14.90 7.26
C LEU A 107 33.03 15.20 8.69
N ILE A 108 31.92 14.59 9.11
CA ILE A 108 31.33 14.80 10.43
C ILE A 108 31.20 13.49 11.20
N ASP A 109 31.24 13.59 12.54
CA ASP A 109 31.03 12.44 13.41
C ASP A 109 29.62 11.85 13.26
N TYR A 110 29.56 10.52 13.36
CA TYR A 110 28.30 9.78 13.39
C TYR A 110 27.68 9.83 14.79
N GLN A 111 26.38 10.08 14.86
CA GLN A 111 25.61 10.00 16.10
C GLN A 111 24.27 9.28 15.86
N LYS A 112 23.51 9.01 16.92
CA LYS A 112 22.23 8.27 16.82
C LYS A 112 21.26 8.87 15.81
N GLY A 113 21.24 10.19 15.70
CA GLY A 113 20.40 10.93 14.75
C GLY A 113 20.97 11.06 13.35
N SER A 114 22.13 10.49 13.04
CA SER A 114 22.72 10.45 11.69
C SER A 114 22.02 9.42 10.78
N LEU A 115 20.68 9.48 10.77
CA LEU A 115 19.80 8.56 10.04
C LEU A 115 19.62 8.95 8.59
N ARG A 116 19.96 10.17 8.20
CA ARG A 116 19.83 10.66 6.83
C ARG A 116 20.53 9.76 5.80
N ASP A 117 19.80 9.34 4.76
CA ASP A 117 20.30 8.41 3.74
C ASP A 117 21.44 9.01 2.89
N ASP A 118 21.57 10.33 2.90
CA ASP A 118 22.67 11.09 2.29
C ASP A 118 23.87 11.34 3.22
N PHE A 119 23.99 10.64 4.38
CA PHE A 119 25.15 10.78 5.26
C PHE A 119 26.48 10.46 4.55
N ASP A 120 27.41 11.42 4.58
CA ASP A 120 28.68 11.30 3.85
C ASP A 120 29.75 10.64 4.72
N PHE A 121 30.05 9.38 4.41
CA PHE A 121 31.17 8.62 4.98
C PHE A 121 32.46 8.78 4.15
N GLY A 122 32.42 9.59 3.08
CA GLY A 122 33.43 9.54 2.02
C GLY A 122 33.30 8.28 1.14
N PRO A 123 34.09 8.21 0.06
CA PRO A 123 34.03 7.10 -0.88
C PRO A 123 34.76 5.84 -0.42
N LEU A 124 35.63 5.94 0.59
CA LEU A 124 36.44 4.85 1.13
C LEU A 124 36.12 4.62 2.61
N VAL A 125 35.67 3.41 2.94
CA VAL A 125 35.36 3.01 4.32
C VAL A 125 36.01 1.67 4.65
N LEU A 126 36.34 1.48 5.93
CA LEU A 126 36.88 0.23 6.46
C LEU A 126 35.86 -0.41 7.41
N ILE A 127 35.42 -1.64 7.11
CA ILE A 127 34.34 -2.33 7.83
C ILE A 127 34.93 -3.56 8.53
N ARG A 128 34.58 -3.79 9.80
CA ARG A 128 34.96 -5.03 10.50
C ARG A 128 34.20 -6.20 9.91
N THR A 129 34.92 -7.22 9.47
CA THR A 129 34.33 -8.40 8.80
C THR A 129 33.35 -9.14 9.71
N GLU A 130 33.60 -9.17 11.03
CA GLU A 130 32.67 -9.75 12.00
C GLU A 130 31.31 -9.06 12.00
N GLY A 131 31.28 -7.72 12.04
CA GLY A 131 30.03 -6.95 11.97
C GLY A 131 29.28 -7.15 10.65
N LEU A 132 30.01 -7.23 9.53
CA LEU A 132 29.45 -7.52 8.21
C LEU A 132 28.84 -8.94 8.13
N LYS A 133 29.50 -9.95 8.72
CA LYS A 133 28.98 -11.33 8.79
C LYS A 133 27.81 -11.46 9.76
N ALA A 134 27.85 -10.74 10.88
CA ALA A 134 26.73 -10.70 11.83
C ALA A 134 25.48 -10.07 11.19
N TYR A 135 25.66 -9.00 10.40
CA TYR A 135 24.58 -8.44 9.58
C TYR A 135 23.99 -9.50 8.65
N ALA A 136 24.83 -10.23 7.90
CA ALA A 136 24.42 -11.25 6.93
C ALA A 136 23.76 -12.50 7.56
N GLY A 137 23.96 -12.73 8.86
CA GLY A 137 23.41 -13.87 9.60
C GLY A 137 22.02 -13.65 10.20
N GLN A 138 21.37 -12.51 9.98
CA GLN A 138 20.03 -12.23 10.51
C GLN A 138 18.96 -13.09 9.80
N GLU A 139 18.02 -13.66 10.57
CA GLU A 139 17.01 -14.62 10.06
C GLU A 139 15.97 -14.02 9.11
N ASN A 140 15.90 -12.69 8.95
CA ASN A 140 14.91 -12.00 8.11
C ASN A 140 15.47 -10.71 7.49
N LEU A 141 16.57 -10.80 6.76
CA LEU A 141 17.12 -9.66 6.01
C LEU A 141 16.18 -9.25 4.87
N PRO A 142 15.77 -7.97 4.80
CA PRO A 142 15.01 -7.50 3.65
C PRO A 142 15.87 -7.47 2.39
N ASP A 143 15.28 -7.88 1.27
CA ASP A 143 15.92 -7.80 -0.04
C ASP A 143 15.75 -6.38 -0.62
N TYR A 144 16.78 -5.56 -0.48
CA TYR A 144 16.83 -4.19 -0.98
C TYR A 144 17.71 -4.12 -2.22
N ARG A 145 17.24 -3.46 -3.28
CA ARG A 145 18.06 -3.20 -4.46
C ARG A 145 18.97 -1.98 -4.29
N PHE A 146 18.55 -1.03 -3.46
CA PHE A 146 19.21 0.26 -3.28
C PHE A 146 19.58 0.57 -1.82
N ALA A 147 18.81 0.05 -0.85
CA ALA A 147 19.00 0.38 0.57
C ALA A 147 19.85 -0.64 1.37
N GLY A 148 20.45 -1.65 0.76
CA GLY A 148 21.26 -2.66 1.46
C GLY A 148 22.46 -2.08 2.21
N TRP A 149 23.20 -1.15 1.60
CA TRP A 149 24.27 -0.40 2.30
C TRP A 149 23.73 0.44 3.46
N TYR A 150 22.57 1.07 3.25
CA TYR A 150 21.94 1.92 4.24
C TYR A 150 21.46 1.10 5.46
N ASP A 151 20.84 -0.07 5.23
CA ASP A 151 20.44 -1.00 6.28
C ASP A 151 21.65 -1.59 7.02
N LEU A 152 22.71 -1.98 6.30
CA LEU A 152 23.97 -2.44 6.92
C LEU A 152 24.53 -1.37 7.86
N ARG A 153 24.68 -0.12 7.43
CA ARG A 153 25.24 0.91 8.33
C ARG A 153 24.34 1.19 9.53
N LEU A 154 23.01 1.12 9.35
CA LEU A 154 22.05 1.28 10.44
C LEU A 154 22.16 0.13 11.43
N TYR A 155 22.35 -1.10 10.95
CA TYR A 155 22.65 -2.27 11.78
C TYR A 155 23.94 -2.09 12.56
N LEU A 156 25.05 -1.75 11.90
CA LEU A 156 26.33 -1.52 12.57
C LEU A 156 26.23 -0.42 13.62
N SER A 157 25.42 0.62 13.40
CA SER A 157 25.21 1.67 14.40
C SER A 157 24.43 1.23 15.66
N ARG A 158 23.68 0.12 15.59
CA ARG A 158 22.96 -0.46 16.74
C ARG A 158 23.84 -1.41 17.56
N HIS A 159 24.70 -2.16 16.87
CA HIS A 159 25.44 -3.27 17.46
C HIS A 159 26.93 -2.97 17.70
N GLY A 160 27.46 -1.94 17.04
CA GLY A 160 28.88 -1.66 16.98
C GLY A 160 29.23 -0.18 17.05
N LYS A 161 30.51 0.12 16.85
CA LYS A 161 31.04 1.50 16.91
C LYS A 161 31.40 2.00 15.51
N LEU A 162 30.77 3.10 15.11
CA LEU A 162 31.20 3.88 13.95
C LEU A 162 32.22 4.92 14.41
N PHE A 163 33.34 5.03 13.70
CA PHE A 163 34.43 5.92 14.07
C PHE A 163 34.88 6.79 12.90
N HIS A 164 34.89 8.10 13.14
CA HIS A 164 35.39 9.10 12.21
C HIS A 164 36.82 9.48 12.60
N LEU A 165 37.72 9.51 11.63
CA LEU A 165 39.08 9.99 11.78
C LEU A 165 39.26 11.31 11.02
N ASP A 166 39.44 12.39 11.77
CA ASP A 166 39.60 13.78 11.32
C ASP A 166 41.00 14.06 10.74
N GLU A 167 41.52 13.11 9.95
CA GLU A 167 42.81 13.18 9.26
C GLU A 167 42.58 12.96 7.76
N PRO A 168 43.09 13.85 6.88
CA PRO A 168 42.86 13.69 5.46
C PRO A 168 43.79 12.63 4.87
N LEU A 169 43.29 11.39 4.75
CA LEU A 169 44.09 10.20 4.47
C LEU A 169 44.13 9.78 3.00
N TYR A 170 43.32 10.36 2.13
CA TYR A 170 43.33 10.06 0.71
C TYR A 170 42.89 11.27 -0.12
N THR A 171 43.12 11.21 -1.43
CA THR A 171 42.69 12.23 -2.38
C THR A 171 41.80 11.59 -3.44
N LYS A 172 40.60 12.15 -3.66
CA LYS A 172 39.70 11.75 -4.75
C LYS A 172 39.74 12.79 -5.88
N THR A 173 39.57 12.35 -7.11
CA THR A 173 39.27 13.25 -8.24
C THR A 173 37.77 13.42 -8.37
N GLU A 174 37.28 14.65 -8.48
CA GLU A 174 35.85 14.96 -8.62
C GLU A 174 35.57 15.49 -10.03
N THR A 175 34.69 14.80 -10.78
CA THR A 175 34.30 15.20 -12.15
C THR A 175 32.90 15.81 -12.21
N ASP A 176 32.16 15.79 -11.10
CA ASP A 176 30.82 16.37 -11.00
C ASP A 176 30.91 17.77 -10.35
N THR A 177 30.89 18.79 -11.20
CA THR A 177 31.02 20.22 -10.84
C THR A 177 29.68 20.89 -10.45
N ARG A 178 28.59 20.12 -10.35
CA ARG A 178 27.28 20.64 -9.90
C ARG A 178 27.34 21.12 -8.45
N LYS A 179 26.72 22.26 -8.17
CA LYS A 179 26.73 22.93 -6.85
C LYS A 179 25.96 22.11 -5.80
N SER A 180 26.35 22.16 -4.52
CA SER A 180 25.77 21.31 -3.45
C SER A 180 24.24 21.44 -3.33
N GLY A 181 23.68 22.61 -3.65
CA GLY A 181 22.24 22.86 -3.59
C GLY A 181 21.43 22.19 -4.69
N GLU A 182 22.05 21.74 -5.78
CA GLU A 182 21.39 20.90 -6.80
C GLU A 182 21.29 19.44 -6.33
N LYS A 183 22.24 18.97 -5.49
CA LYS A 183 22.25 17.61 -4.90
C LYS A 183 21.31 17.47 -3.70
N ASN A 184 21.08 18.56 -2.97
CA ASN A 184 20.22 18.60 -1.78
C ASN A 184 18.75 18.25 -2.06
N PHE A 185 18.32 18.15 -3.32
CA PHE A 185 16.95 17.79 -3.71
C PHE A 185 16.88 16.46 -4.49
N ASP A 186 17.97 15.70 -4.59
CA ASP A 186 17.97 14.40 -5.30
C ASP A 186 17.00 13.39 -4.65
N TYR A 187 16.67 13.57 -3.36
CA TYR A 187 15.70 12.75 -2.63
C TYR A 187 14.23 13.07 -2.96
N VAL A 188 13.94 14.23 -3.57
CA VAL A 188 12.60 14.59 -4.06
C VAL A 188 12.47 14.41 -5.59
N ASP A 189 13.51 13.92 -6.28
CA ASP A 189 13.44 13.61 -7.71
C ASP A 189 12.49 12.41 -7.94
N PRO A 190 11.40 12.58 -8.73
CA PRO A 190 10.47 11.50 -9.04
C PRO A 190 11.14 10.26 -9.66
N LYS A 191 12.28 10.41 -10.34
CA LYS A 191 13.06 9.31 -10.94
C LYS A 191 13.66 8.37 -9.89
N ASN A 192 13.83 8.84 -8.65
CA ASN A 192 14.42 8.09 -7.54
C ASN A 192 13.37 7.53 -6.57
N ARG A 193 12.08 7.57 -6.90
CA ARG A 193 11.00 7.19 -5.97
C ARG A 193 11.15 5.77 -5.40
N THR A 194 11.56 4.79 -6.21
CA THR A 194 11.81 3.42 -5.75
C THR A 194 12.93 3.37 -4.71
N VAL A 195 14.01 4.14 -4.91
CA VAL A 195 15.11 4.28 -3.94
C VAL A 195 14.57 4.87 -2.63
N GLN A 196 13.78 5.93 -2.70
CA GLN A 196 13.21 6.60 -1.52
C GLN A 196 12.33 5.67 -0.69
N ILE A 197 11.51 4.83 -1.33
CA ILE A 197 10.65 3.86 -0.64
C ILE A 197 11.50 2.84 0.13
N GLU A 198 12.57 2.31 -0.48
CA GLU A 198 13.47 1.38 0.21
C GLU A 198 14.21 2.03 1.38
N MET A 199 14.74 3.26 1.20
CA MET A 199 15.41 4.01 2.27
C MET A 199 14.43 4.30 3.44
N GLU A 200 13.20 4.68 3.14
CA GLU A 200 12.17 4.88 4.16
C GLU A 200 11.88 3.59 4.94
N LYS A 201 11.75 2.45 4.25
CA LYS A 201 11.50 1.15 4.88
C LYS A 201 12.64 0.75 5.81
N ALA A 202 13.90 0.86 5.35
CA ALA A 202 15.08 0.56 6.17
C ALA A 202 15.17 1.46 7.42
N CYS A 203 14.93 2.77 7.27
CA CYS A 203 14.91 3.69 8.41
C CYS A 203 13.78 3.36 9.39
N THR A 204 12.60 3.00 8.89
CA THR A 204 11.42 2.67 9.71
C THR A 204 11.67 1.42 10.55
N GLU A 205 12.24 0.37 9.96
CA GLU A 205 12.63 -0.84 10.69
C GLU A 205 13.72 -0.54 11.72
N HIS A 206 14.70 0.31 11.39
CA HIS A 206 15.69 0.76 12.37
C HIS A 206 15.03 1.46 13.56
N LEU A 207 14.08 2.38 13.32
CA LEU A 207 13.35 3.08 14.39
C LEU A 207 12.57 2.12 15.29
N LYS A 208 11.96 1.07 14.71
CA LYS A 208 11.26 0.02 15.48
C LYS A 208 12.24 -0.71 16.40
N GLN A 209 13.39 -1.14 15.87
CA GLN A 209 14.39 -1.88 16.62
C GLN A 209 15.02 -1.08 17.76
N ILE A 210 15.20 0.24 17.61
CA ILE A 210 15.72 1.09 18.69
C ILE A 210 14.64 1.60 19.66
N GLY A 211 13.36 1.27 19.42
CA GLY A 211 12.22 1.70 20.22
C GLY A 211 11.83 3.18 20.04
N ALA A 212 12.20 3.79 18.91
CA ALA A 212 11.89 5.19 18.57
C ALA A 212 10.76 5.32 17.53
N TYR A 213 10.25 4.21 16.99
CA TYR A 213 9.11 4.20 16.09
C TYR A 213 7.84 4.70 16.79
N LEU A 214 7.04 5.43 16.04
CA LEU A 214 5.84 6.08 16.52
C LEU A 214 4.69 5.74 15.56
N ALA A 215 3.65 5.04 16.04
CA ALA A 215 2.55 4.54 15.21
C ALA A 215 1.73 5.66 14.54
N PRO A 216 1.28 5.52 13.27
CA PRO A 216 0.69 6.61 12.50
C PRO A 216 -0.50 7.29 13.17
N ASP A 217 -1.42 6.53 13.78
CA ASP A 217 -2.68 7.08 14.29
C ASP A 217 -2.63 7.50 15.76
N GLU A 218 -1.45 7.53 16.37
CA GLU A 218 -1.30 7.93 17.78
C GLU A 218 -0.97 9.42 17.93
N PHE A 219 -2.00 10.27 17.81
CA PHE A 219 -1.94 11.71 18.05
C PHE A 219 -2.86 12.19 19.16
N ASP A 220 -2.43 13.21 19.87
CA ASP A 220 -3.21 13.95 20.85
C ASP A 220 -4.16 14.91 20.14
N GLU A 221 -5.38 15.03 20.67
CA GLU A 221 -6.38 15.94 20.14
C GLU A 221 -6.04 17.40 20.48
N VAL A 222 -6.38 18.31 19.57
CA VAL A 222 -6.15 19.75 19.72
C VAL A 222 -7.48 20.46 19.93
N ASP A 223 -7.60 21.21 21.03
CA ASP A 223 -8.74 22.10 21.26
C ASP A 223 -8.41 23.52 20.78
N PHE A 224 -8.94 23.91 19.62
CA PHE A 224 -8.76 25.25 19.06
C PHE A 224 -9.55 26.34 19.80
N ARG A 225 -10.40 25.99 20.77
CA ARG A 225 -11.23 26.94 21.55
C ARG A 225 -10.70 27.20 22.95
N ALA A 226 -9.54 26.64 23.30
CA ALA A 226 -8.97 26.75 24.64
C ALA A 226 -8.61 28.20 25.07
N GLU A 227 -8.27 29.07 24.11
CA GLU A 227 -7.85 30.45 24.37
C GLU A 227 -8.46 31.44 23.35
N ASP A 228 -8.71 32.67 23.80
CA ASP A 228 -9.17 33.79 22.96
C ASP A 228 -7.98 34.51 22.30
N PHE A 229 -8.17 34.94 21.05
CA PHE A 229 -7.15 35.61 20.25
C PHE A 229 -7.70 36.86 19.54
N PRO A 230 -6.86 37.90 19.31
CA PRO A 230 -7.28 39.14 18.67
C PRO A 230 -7.56 39.00 17.16
N CYS A 231 -7.10 37.90 16.54
CA CYS A 231 -7.34 37.56 15.14
C CYS A 231 -7.11 36.05 14.94
N GLU A 232 -7.54 35.52 13.80
CA GLU A 232 -7.46 34.09 13.50
C GLU A 232 -6.02 33.69 13.16
N ALA A 233 -5.34 34.48 12.33
CA ALA A 233 -4.00 34.18 11.86
C ALA A 233 -3.03 35.37 11.99
N THR A 234 -1.78 35.06 12.29
CA THR A 234 -0.65 36.00 12.20
C THR A 234 0.40 35.46 11.27
N VAL A 235 0.78 36.22 10.25
CA VAL A 235 1.98 35.93 9.46
C VAL A 235 3.19 36.51 10.18
N VAL A 236 4.27 35.75 10.33
CA VAL A 236 5.51 36.20 10.95
C VAL A 236 6.65 36.20 9.93
N ILE A 237 7.32 37.35 9.84
CA ILE A 237 8.52 37.55 8.99
C ILE A 237 9.69 37.99 9.88
N PRO A 238 10.61 37.07 10.24
CA PRO A 238 11.91 37.44 10.78
C PRO A 238 12.77 38.04 9.67
N VAL A 239 13.43 39.15 9.94
CA VAL A 239 14.23 39.83 8.91
C VAL A 239 15.49 40.47 9.47
N ARG A 240 16.56 40.41 8.67
CA ARG A 240 17.79 41.18 8.88
C ARG A 240 18.42 41.52 7.53
N ASN A 241 18.54 42.81 7.24
CA ASN A 241 19.16 43.32 6.01
C ASN A 241 18.59 42.69 4.72
N ARG A 242 17.34 43.02 4.40
CA ARG A 242 16.58 42.52 3.23
C ARG A 242 15.81 43.63 2.52
N VAL A 243 16.40 44.81 2.39
CA VAL A 243 15.71 45.98 1.81
C VAL A 243 15.19 45.71 0.38
N ARG A 244 15.87 44.81 -0.35
CA ARG A 244 15.54 44.45 -1.74
C ARG A 244 14.29 43.57 -1.87
N THR A 245 13.89 42.84 -0.84
CA THR A 245 12.86 41.79 -0.94
C THR A 245 11.71 41.96 0.05
N ILE A 246 11.95 42.62 1.19
CA ILE A 246 11.00 42.70 2.30
C ILE A 246 9.67 43.35 1.90
N GLU A 247 9.70 44.35 1.02
CA GLU A 247 8.46 45.00 0.59
C GLU A 247 7.56 44.07 -0.24
N ASP A 248 8.15 43.19 -1.06
CA ASP A 248 7.37 42.21 -1.83
C ASP A 248 6.74 41.18 -0.89
N ALA A 249 7.49 40.71 0.11
CA ALA A 249 6.99 39.79 1.12
C ALA A 249 5.80 40.40 1.86
N ILE A 250 5.92 41.63 2.36
CA ILE A 250 4.82 42.36 3.02
C ILE A 250 3.61 42.49 2.09
N ARG A 251 3.81 42.89 0.82
CA ARG A 251 2.73 43.03 -0.16
C ARG A 251 1.98 41.72 -0.40
N SER A 252 2.70 40.60 -0.50
CA SER A 252 2.11 39.25 -0.70
C SER A 252 1.22 38.80 0.46
N VAL A 253 1.53 39.25 1.69
CA VAL A 253 0.71 39.02 2.88
C VAL A 253 -0.52 39.93 2.89
N LEU A 254 -0.34 41.21 2.59
CA LEU A 254 -1.45 42.18 2.63
C LEU A 254 -2.48 41.95 1.52
N SER A 255 -2.11 41.23 0.45
CA SER A 255 -3.01 40.83 -0.63
C SER A 255 -3.78 39.54 -0.36
N GLN A 256 -3.63 38.88 0.81
CA GLN A 256 -4.38 37.67 1.11
C GLN A 256 -5.87 37.96 1.28
N GLU A 257 -6.71 37.09 0.75
CA GLU A 257 -8.17 37.14 0.79
C GLU A 257 -8.68 36.03 1.72
N THR A 258 -9.25 36.41 2.86
CA THR A 258 -9.70 35.47 3.90
C THR A 258 -11.10 35.80 4.42
N ASP A 259 -11.82 34.80 4.90
CA ASP A 259 -13.10 34.96 5.62
C ASP A 259 -12.92 35.26 7.13
N PHE A 260 -11.68 35.34 7.59
CA PHE A 260 -11.28 35.66 8.95
C PHE A 260 -10.28 36.82 9.00
N ASP A 261 -10.18 37.47 10.16
CA ASP A 261 -9.20 38.53 10.40
C ASP A 261 -7.78 37.97 10.56
N PHE A 262 -6.79 38.68 10.00
CA PHE A 262 -5.38 38.35 10.16
C PHE A 262 -4.50 39.61 10.33
N ASN A 263 -3.28 39.40 10.81
CA ASN A 263 -2.26 40.46 10.86
C ASN A 263 -0.86 39.95 10.46
N LEU A 264 0.10 40.87 10.41
CA LEU A 264 1.50 40.62 10.05
C LEU A 264 2.41 41.17 11.14
N ILE A 265 3.31 40.33 11.68
CA ILE A 265 4.38 40.76 12.57
C ILE A 265 5.72 40.58 11.86
N VAL A 266 6.41 41.69 11.61
CA VAL A 266 7.76 41.70 11.05
C VAL A 266 8.76 41.93 12.18
N ALA A 267 9.52 40.90 12.52
CA ALA A 267 10.54 40.91 13.57
C ALA A 267 11.90 41.33 12.96
N ASP A 268 12.20 42.62 13.03
CA ASP A 268 13.39 43.25 12.47
C ASP A 268 14.56 43.20 13.44
N ASN A 269 15.50 42.29 13.17
CA ASN A 269 16.66 42.03 14.02
C ASN A 269 17.80 43.01 13.75
N HIS A 270 17.56 44.29 14.03
CA HIS A 270 18.52 45.40 13.93
C HIS A 270 19.10 45.57 12.52
N SER A 271 18.23 45.69 11.51
CA SER A 271 18.68 45.95 10.14
C SER A 271 19.37 47.31 9.98
N THR A 272 20.28 47.41 9.01
CA THR A 272 21.16 48.58 8.78
C THR A 272 21.21 49.03 7.33
N ASP A 273 20.51 48.33 6.43
CA ASP A 273 20.55 48.52 4.97
C ASP A 273 19.35 49.31 4.41
N GLY A 274 18.50 49.88 5.27
CA GLY A 274 17.25 50.53 4.88
C GLY A 274 15.99 49.67 5.07
N THR A 275 16.12 48.42 5.51
CA THR A 275 14.99 47.50 5.77
C THR A 275 14.05 48.03 6.84
N THR A 276 14.58 48.57 7.94
CA THR A 276 13.81 49.11 9.06
C THR A 276 12.88 50.24 8.60
N GLU A 277 13.41 51.18 7.81
CA GLU A 277 12.66 52.28 7.23
C GLU A 277 11.61 51.79 6.24
N ALA A 278 11.89 50.71 5.50
CA ALA A 278 10.92 50.10 4.58
C ALA A 278 9.71 49.53 5.32
N ILE A 279 9.93 48.77 6.39
CA ILE A 279 8.86 48.18 7.20
C ILE A 279 8.03 49.27 7.90
N ALA A 280 8.69 50.30 8.46
CA ALA A 280 8.02 51.40 9.14
C ALA A 280 7.02 52.16 8.24
N ARG A 281 7.31 52.27 6.93
CA ARG A 281 6.38 52.87 5.95
C ARG A 281 5.07 52.09 5.82
N TYR A 282 5.10 50.77 5.97
CA TYR A 282 3.89 49.93 5.95
C TYR A 282 3.16 49.97 7.29
N ALA A 283 3.88 49.82 8.40
CA ALA A 283 3.29 49.85 9.76
C ALA A 283 2.56 51.17 10.08
N THR A 284 3.01 52.30 9.50
CA THR A 284 2.34 53.60 9.65
C THR A 284 1.08 53.75 8.79
N ARG A 285 0.91 52.94 7.73
CA ARG A 285 -0.20 53.04 6.76
C ARG A 285 -1.26 51.96 6.93
N ASP A 286 -0.87 50.76 7.35
CA ASP A 286 -1.78 49.61 7.53
C ASP A 286 -1.71 49.10 8.97
N PRO A 287 -2.80 49.19 9.75
CA PRO A 287 -2.80 48.79 11.16
C PRO A 287 -2.59 47.29 11.37
N ARG A 288 -2.69 46.46 10.32
CA ARG A 288 -2.38 45.02 10.37
C ARG A 288 -0.89 44.75 10.47
N VAL A 289 -0.02 45.69 10.09
CA VAL A 289 1.44 45.50 10.11
C VAL A 289 2.03 45.95 11.44
N VAL A 290 2.67 45.04 12.16
CA VAL A 290 3.41 45.28 13.39
C VAL A 290 4.89 45.21 13.10
N HIS A 291 5.60 46.33 13.27
CA HIS A 291 7.06 46.38 13.20
C HIS A 291 7.63 46.15 14.59
N LEU A 292 8.23 44.97 14.81
CA LEU A 292 8.81 44.57 16.07
C LEU A 292 10.34 44.60 15.98
N ILE A 293 10.98 45.49 16.74
CA ILE A 293 12.44 45.54 16.88
C ILE A 293 12.79 44.97 18.25
N PRO A 294 13.47 43.81 18.34
CA PRO A 294 13.88 43.24 19.61
C PRO A 294 14.79 44.17 20.41
N GLU A 295 14.59 44.27 21.72
CA GLU A 295 15.53 45.02 22.60
C GLU A 295 16.92 44.37 22.66
N ARG A 296 16.97 43.05 22.46
CA ARG A 296 18.21 42.25 22.48
C ARG A 296 18.84 42.14 21.08
N GLY A 297 20.17 42.06 21.03
CA GLY A 297 20.93 41.92 19.78
C GLY A 297 21.49 40.52 19.51
N ASP A 298 21.16 39.51 20.32
CA ASP A 298 21.73 38.16 20.27
C ASP A 298 20.73 37.10 19.78
N LEU A 299 19.67 37.52 19.09
CA LEU A 299 18.63 36.63 18.59
C LEU A 299 18.98 36.10 17.20
N GLY A 300 18.81 34.79 17.02
CA GLY A 300 18.67 34.16 15.72
C GLY A 300 17.23 34.23 15.20
N ILE A 301 16.97 33.54 14.08
CA ILE A 301 15.63 33.46 13.46
C ILE A 301 14.61 32.92 14.47
N GLY A 302 14.91 31.82 15.16
CA GLY A 302 13.99 31.24 16.15
C GLY A 302 13.74 32.14 17.36
N GLY A 303 14.72 32.95 17.77
CA GLY A 303 14.54 33.97 18.82
C GLY A 303 13.59 35.08 18.39
N CYS A 304 13.70 35.55 17.15
CA CYS A 304 12.79 36.54 16.57
C CYS A 304 11.35 36.00 16.48
N TRP A 305 11.21 34.74 16.07
CA TRP A 305 9.93 34.05 16.08
C TRP A 305 9.32 33.95 17.48
N ASN A 306 10.09 33.57 18.50
CA ASN A 306 9.58 33.50 19.87
C ASN A 306 9.02 34.86 20.33
N LEU A 307 9.69 35.97 20.02
CA LEU A 307 9.18 37.30 20.34
C LEU A 307 7.87 37.62 19.60
N ALA A 308 7.78 37.27 18.32
CA ALA A 308 6.58 37.51 17.53
C ALA A 308 5.38 36.69 18.04
N VAL A 309 5.56 35.41 18.34
CA VAL A 309 4.50 34.51 18.80
C VAL A 309 3.98 34.88 20.21
N HIS A 310 4.83 35.48 21.05
CA HIS A 310 4.44 36.00 22.37
C HIS A 310 3.93 37.44 22.34
N HIS A 311 3.89 38.08 21.16
CA HIS A 311 3.35 39.43 21.05
C HIS A 311 1.84 39.43 21.36
N PRO A 312 1.31 40.42 22.11
CA PRO A 312 -0.13 40.47 22.45
C PRO A 312 -1.10 40.50 21.26
N ARG A 313 -0.63 40.88 20.06
CA ARG A 313 -1.42 40.87 18.82
C ARG A 313 -1.34 39.55 18.04
N CYS A 314 -0.56 38.56 18.48
CA CYS A 314 -0.45 37.28 17.80
C CYS A 314 -1.81 36.55 17.79
N GLY A 315 -2.21 36.03 16.63
CA GLY A 315 -3.45 35.30 16.40
C GLY A 315 -3.40 33.84 16.86
N ARG A 316 -4.51 33.13 16.66
CA ARG A 316 -4.69 31.73 17.07
C ARG A 316 -3.76 30.77 16.34
N PHE A 317 -3.50 31.06 15.06
CA PHE A 317 -2.52 30.36 14.25
C PHE A 317 -1.41 31.31 13.81
N VAL A 318 -0.18 30.81 13.74
CA VAL A 318 0.95 31.56 13.19
C VAL A 318 1.45 30.89 11.93
N VAL A 319 1.68 31.68 10.87
CA VAL A 319 2.10 31.19 9.56
C VAL A 319 3.44 31.82 9.18
N GLN A 320 4.38 31.02 8.69
CA GLN A 320 5.68 31.49 8.24
C GLN A 320 5.61 32.21 6.90
N LEU A 321 6.37 33.30 6.79
CA LEU A 321 6.90 33.80 5.53
C LEU A 321 8.33 34.30 5.74
N ASP A 322 9.28 33.80 4.94
CA ASP A 322 10.65 34.28 4.97
C ASP A 322 10.76 35.63 4.24
N SER A 323 11.63 36.51 4.73
CA SER A 323 11.73 37.91 4.30
C SER A 323 12.14 38.13 2.83
N ASP A 324 12.57 37.08 2.16
CA ASP A 324 12.95 37.03 0.76
C ASP A 324 12.01 36.19 -0.11
N ASP A 325 10.93 35.63 0.43
CA ASP A 325 9.99 34.77 -0.30
C ASP A 325 8.60 35.40 -0.42
N LEU A 326 7.68 34.72 -1.11
CA LEU A 326 6.32 35.19 -1.40
C LEU A 326 5.29 34.07 -1.24
N TYR A 327 4.05 34.41 -0.87
CA TYR A 327 2.93 33.51 -1.09
C TYR A 327 2.56 33.44 -2.58
N SER A 328 2.25 32.24 -3.06
CA SER A 328 1.97 31.99 -4.49
C SER A 328 0.62 32.52 -4.97
N SER A 329 -0.34 32.70 -4.04
CA SER A 329 -1.73 33.04 -4.35
C SER A 329 -2.34 33.90 -3.23
N PRO A 330 -3.34 34.76 -3.54
CA PRO A 330 -4.14 35.46 -2.52
C PRO A 330 -4.91 34.52 -1.58
N GLN A 331 -5.10 33.25 -1.94
CA GLN A 331 -5.85 32.27 -1.14
C GLN A 331 -4.95 31.37 -0.28
N THR A 332 -3.62 31.58 -0.27
CA THR A 332 -2.68 30.74 0.49
C THR A 332 -3.04 30.69 1.97
N LEU A 333 -3.29 31.84 2.60
CA LEU A 333 -3.59 31.92 4.04
C LEU A 333 -4.93 31.24 4.37
N GLN A 334 -5.95 31.44 3.54
CA GLN A 334 -7.26 30.77 3.69
C GLN A 334 -7.10 29.25 3.72
N ARG A 335 -6.35 28.69 2.76
CA ARG A 335 -6.15 27.25 2.61
C ARG A 335 -5.43 26.65 3.83
N ILE A 336 -4.37 27.30 4.29
CA ILE A 336 -3.60 26.85 5.47
C ILE A 336 -4.52 26.74 6.70
N ILE A 337 -5.33 27.77 6.98
CA ILE A 337 -6.22 27.79 8.15
C ILE A 337 -7.35 26.78 8.01
N GLN A 338 -7.93 26.60 6.82
CA GLN A 338 -8.92 25.54 6.59
C GLN A 338 -8.36 24.14 6.88
N THR A 339 -7.11 23.86 6.50
CA THR A 339 -6.46 22.58 6.78
C THR A 339 -6.31 22.30 8.28
N PHE A 340 -6.00 23.31 9.11
CA PHE A 340 -5.97 23.14 10.58
C PHE A 340 -7.29 22.58 11.10
N TYR A 341 -8.40 23.18 10.69
CA TYR A 341 -9.73 22.79 11.15
C TYR A 341 -10.18 21.45 10.57
N HIS A 342 -9.98 21.23 9.27
CA HIS A 342 -10.41 20.01 8.60
C HIS A 342 -9.67 18.78 9.12
N GLU A 343 -8.35 18.87 9.27
CA GLU A 343 -7.52 17.74 9.67
C GLU A 343 -7.32 17.64 11.19
N LYS A 344 -7.78 18.64 11.95
CA LYS A 344 -7.54 18.80 13.40
C LYS A 344 -6.04 18.74 13.73
N ALA A 345 -5.23 19.43 12.93
CA ALA A 345 -3.77 19.41 13.03
C ALA A 345 -3.24 20.47 14.01
N ALA A 346 -2.09 20.26 14.65
CA ALA A 346 -1.42 21.29 15.46
C ALA A 346 -0.40 22.10 14.65
N MET A 347 0.00 21.58 13.49
CA MET A 347 0.94 22.21 12.55
C MET A 347 0.49 21.88 11.13
N VAL A 348 0.71 22.78 10.18
CA VAL A 348 0.47 22.55 8.75
C VAL A 348 1.73 22.86 7.96
N ILE A 349 2.05 22.00 7.00
CA ILE A 349 3.20 22.14 6.09
C ILE A 349 2.73 22.15 4.65
N GLY A 350 3.28 23.06 3.84
CA GLY A 350 2.93 23.21 2.42
C GLY A 350 4.02 22.78 1.43
N ALA A 351 3.69 22.88 0.15
CA ALA A 351 4.60 22.78 -0.97
C ALA A 351 5.02 24.17 -1.49
N TYR A 352 6.24 24.25 -2.02
CA TYR A 352 6.82 25.49 -2.52
C TYR A 352 7.49 25.28 -3.88
N ARG A 353 7.48 26.31 -4.71
CA ARG A 353 8.18 26.32 -6.00
C ARG A 353 9.46 27.14 -5.90
N MET A 354 10.54 26.59 -6.44
CA MET A 354 11.81 27.30 -6.57
C MET A 354 11.73 28.32 -7.70
N THR A 355 12.09 29.58 -7.42
CA THR A 355 12.06 30.66 -8.42
C THR A 355 13.30 31.53 -8.35
N ASP A 356 13.63 32.20 -9.44
CA ASP A 356 14.61 33.28 -9.45
C ASP A 356 14.00 34.62 -8.98
N PHE A 357 14.79 35.69 -8.99
CA PHE A 357 14.31 37.02 -8.59
C PHE A 357 13.21 37.57 -9.52
N SER A 358 13.10 37.07 -10.75
CA SER A 358 12.08 37.43 -11.74
C SER A 358 10.85 36.52 -11.68
N LEU A 359 10.77 35.64 -10.66
CA LEU A 359 9.73 34.63 -10.47
C LEU A 359 9.69 33.53 -11.55
N GLN A 360 10.78 33.35 -12.30
CA GLN A 360 10.92 32.23 -13.22
C GLN A 360 11.26 30.95 -12.45
N THR A 361 10.59 29.86 -12.79
CA THR A 361 10.80 28.55 -12.12
C THR A 361 12.23 28.06 -12.32
N LEU A 362 12.87 27.64 -11.22
CA LEU A 362 14.17 26.97 -11.22
C LEU A 362 13.98 25.45 -11.05
N PRO A 363 14.82 24.60 -11.66
CA PRO A 363 14.82 23.15 -11.39
C PRO A 363 15.00 22.85 -9.88
N PRO A 364 14.35 21.79 -9.34
CA PRO A 364 13.49 20.81 -9.99
C PRO A 364 12.01 21.26 -10.14
N GLY A 365 11.67 22.52 -9.83
CA GLY A 365 10.31 23.06 -9.92
C GLY A 365 9.59 23.08 -8.59
N LEU A 366 8.46 22.36 -8.48
CA LEU A 366 7.66 22.24 -7.26
C LEU A 366 8.29 21.22 -6.31
N ILE A 367 8.52 21.63 -5.06
CA ILE A 367 8.95 20.76 -3.96
C ILE A 367 7.73 20.45 -3.10
N ASP A 368 7.15 19.27 -3.31
CA ASP A 368 5.89 18.85 -2.70
C ASP A 368 6.05 17.87 -1.53
N HIS A 369 7.27 17.43 -1.23
CA HIS A 369 7.60 16.52 -0.12
C HIS A 369 6.61 15.36 0.02
N LYS A 370 6.38 14.63 -1.08
CA LYS A 370 5.53 13.43 -1.11
C LYS A 370 5.98 12.34 -0.14
N GLU A 371 7.21 12.42 0.36
CA GLU A 371 7.75 11.58 1.42
C GLU A 371 6.98 11.71 2.76
N TRP A 372 6.24 12.80 2.97
CA TRP A 372 5.34 12.93 4.13
C TRP A 372 3.97 12.30 3.81
N THR A 373 3.71 11.13 4.39
CA THR A 373 2.45 10.39 4.27
C THR A 373 1.71 10.31 5.62
N PRO A 374 0.38 10.12 5.63
CA PRO A 374 -0.37 9.83 6.86
C PRO A 374 0.18 8.62 7.63
N GLU A 375 0.66 7.60 6.92
CA GLU A 375 1.07 6.31 7.47
C GLU A 375 2.46 6.35 8.12
N ASN A 376 3.37 7.20 7.63
CA ASN A 376 4.76 7.15 8.10
C ASN A 376 5.51 8.50 8.10
N GLY A 377 4.87 9.60 7.71
CA GLY A 377 5.51 10.92 7.61
C GLY A 377 6.24 11.33 8.88
N ARG A 378 5.67 11.08 10.08
CA ARG A 378 6.30 11.41 11.37
C ARG A 378 7.57 10.61 11.69
N ASN A 379 7.73 9.42 11.12
CA ASN A 379 8.95 8.61 11.26
C ASN A 379 9.94 8.96 10.15
N ASN A 380 9.46 9.08 8.91
CA ASN A 380 10.27 9.45 7.76
C ASN A 380 10.90 10.85 7.91
N ALA A 381 10.27 11.73 8.69
CA ALA A 381 10.81 13.01 9.13
C ALA A 381 12.22 12.92 9.69
N LEU A 382 12.58 11.84 10.39
CA LEU A 382 13.91 11.63 10.96
C LEU A 382 14.97 11.24 9.91
N ARG A 383 14.55 10.76 8.74
CA ARG A 383 15.43 10.43 7.61
C ARG A 383 15.72 11.66 6.75
N ILE A 384 14.68 12.42 6.40
CA ILE A 384 14.79 13.54 5.45
C ILE A 384 15.26 14.85 6.11
N ASN A 385 15.76 15.79 5.30
CA ASN A 385 16.36 17.05 5.76
C ASN A 385 15.39 18.26 5.82
N GLY A 386 14.13 18.09 5.44
CA GLY A 386 13.11 19.14 5.47
C GLY A 386 11.69 18.57 5.45
N LEU A 387 10.72 19.38 5.89
CA LEU A 387 9.30 19.00 6.01
C LEU A 387 8.39 19.79 5.03
N GLY A 388 8.96 20.67 4.22
CA GLY A 388 8.21 21.59 3.35
C GLY A 388 7.94 22.96 3.96
N ALA A 389 7.49 23.89 3.12
CA ALA A 389 7.22 25.29 3.42
C ALA A 389 5.98 25.76 2.62
N PRO A 390 5.18 26.72 3.13
CA PRO A 390 5.34 27.38 4.41
C PRO A 390 4.94 26.45 5.56
N ARG A 391 5.42 26.77 6.76
CA ARG A 391 4.99 26.08 7.99
C ARG A 391 4.06 26.98 8.78
N ALA A 392 3.03 26.39 9.35
CA ALA A 392 2.11 27.08 10.22
C ALA A 392 1.89 26.28 11.49
N PHE A 393 1.54 26.95 12.59
CA PHE A 393 1.43 26.35 13.92
C PHE A 393 0.23 26.88 14.69
N PHE A 394 -0.36 26.03 15.53
CA PHE A 394 -1.30 26.47 16.55
C PHE A 394 -0.55 27.18 17.70
N THR A 395 -0.91 28.43 17.97
CA THR A 395 -0.15 29.35 18.83
C THR A 395 0.07 28.85 20.26
N PRO A 396 -0.94 28.35 21.00
CA PRO A 396 -0.74 27.85 22.36
C PRO A 396 0.32 26.75 22.47
N ILE A 397 0.29 25.79 21.54
CA ILE A 397 1.26 24.68 21.51
C ILE A 397 2.66 25.23 21.18
N LEU A 398 2.77 26.13 20.19
CA LEU A 398 4.05 26.73 19.82
C LEU A 398 4.69 27.51 20.98
N ARG A 399 3.88 28.30 21.73
CA ARG A 399 4.34 29.04 22.92
C ARG A 399 4.88 28.11 24.00
N LYS A 400 4.19 26.98 24.23
CA LYS A 400 4.59 25.97 25.22
C LYS A 400 5.90 25.28 24.84
N LEU A 401 6.08 24.95 23.56
CA LEU A 401 7.25 24.22 23.08
C LEU A 401 8.49 25.11 22.96
N GLN A 402 8.30 26.39 22.64
CA GLN A 402 9.34 27.37 22.34
C GLN A 402 10.25 26.97 21.17
N ILE A 403 10.72 27.97 20.43
CA ILE A 403 11.51 27.78 19.22
C ILE A 403 13.00 27.87 19.59
N PRO A 404 13.86 26.95 19.15
CA PRO A 404 15.29 27.06 19.42
C PRO A 404 15.86 28.39 18.90
N ASN A 405 16.62 29.13 19.72
CA ASN A 405 17.26 30.38 19.30
C ASN A 405 18.49 30.12 18.41
N THR A 406 18.25 29.63 17.20
CA THR A 406 19.21 29.40 16.13
C THR A 406 18.70 30.05 14.84
N SER A 407 19.53 30.09 13.80
CA SER A 407 19.14 30.55 12.46
C SER A 407 19.22 29.44 11.41
N TYR A 408 19.34 28.19 11.86
CA TYR A 408 19.28 27.02 11.01
C TYR A 408 18.74 25.82 11.80
N GLY A 409 17.74 25.13 11.26
CA GLY A 409 17.15 23.91 11.82
C GLY A 409 16.11 24.12 12.92
N GLU A 410 15.78 25.36 13.28
CA GLU A 410 14.75 25.69 14.26
C GLU A 410 13.36 25.18 13.85
N ASP A 411 13.03 25.29 12.57
CA ASP A 411 11.80 24.81 11.94
C ASP A 411 11.70 23.28 11.99
N TYR A 412 12.82 22.60 11.68
CA TYR A 412 12.94 21.16 11.70
C TYR A 412 12.82 20.61 13.13
N ALA A 413 13.43 21.27 14.11
CA ALA A 413 13.30 20.94 15.53
C ALA A 413 11.83 20.98 15.98
N LEU A 414 11.09 22.02 15.58
CA LEU A 414 9.66 22.12 15.86
C LEU A 414 8.88 21.02 15.19
N GLY A 415 9.08 20.78 13.89
CA GLY A 415 8.36 19.74 13.16
C GLY A 415 8.53 18.36 13.78
N LEU A 416 9.75 18.01 14.21
CA LEU A 416 10.01 16.78 14.96
C LEU A 416 9.21 16.75 16.28
N CYS A 417 9.26 17.84 17.06
CA CYS A 417 8.58 17.95 18.35
C CYS A 417 7.04 17.88 18.24
N PHE A 418 6.46 18.55 17.24
CA PHE A 418 5.03 18.50 16.95
C PHE A 418 4.63 17.09 16.52
N SER A 419 5.36 16.48 15.58
CA SER A 419 5.06 15.15 15.04
C SER A 419 5.04 14.03 16.09
N ARG A 420 5.73 14.25 17.22
CA ARG A 420 5.76 13.32 18.36
C ARG A 420 4.42 13.17 19.06
N TYR A 421 3.64 14.25 19.12
CA TYR A 421 2.39 14.31 19.90
C TYR A 421 1.17 14.61 19.04
N TYR A 422 1.31 15.44 18.01
CA TYR A 422 0.18 16.01 17.30
C TYR A 422 0.24 15.71 15.81
N ARG A 423 -0.95 15.69 15.20
CA ARG A 423 -1.07 15.58 13.75
C ARG A 423 -0.49 16.82 13.07
N ILE A 424 0.27 16.59 12.01
CA ILE A 424 0.74 17.62 11.09
C ILE A 424 -0.02 17.46 9.78
N GLY A 425 -0.75 18.50 9.38
CA GLY A 425 -1.48 18.52 8.12
C GLY A 425 -0.58 18.88 6.94
N ARG A 426 -0.92 18.39 5.76
CA ARG A 426 -0.09 18.53 4.54
C ARG A 426 -0.88 19.09 3.38
N ILE A 427 -0.33 20.10 2.72
CA ILE A 427 -0.86 20.67 1.48
C ILE A 427 0.17 20.45 0.37
N TYR A 428 -0.20 19.68 -0.66
CA TYR A 428 0.72 19.31 -1.75
C TYR A 428 0.73 20.32 -2.90
N GLU A 429 -0.29 21.18 -2.98
CA GLU A 429 -0.32 22.26 -3.96
C GLU A 429 0.60 23.41 -3.55
N GLU A 430 1.06 24.16 -4.54
CA GLU A 430 1.93 25.30 -4.34
C GLU A 430 1.26 26.40 -3.49
N LEU A 431 1.88 26.71 -2.36
CA LEU A 431 1.48 27.81 -1.48
C LEU A 431 2.50 28.95 -1.45
N TYR A 432 3.72 28.69 -1.92
CA TYR A 432 4.89 29.48 -1.56
C TYR A 432 5.92 29.50 -2.69
N LEU A 433 6.49 30.68 -2.95
CA LEU A 433 7.53 30.90 -3.95
C LEU A 433 8.84 31.18 -3.22
N CYS A 434 9.76 30.22 -3.28
CA CYS A 434 11.08 30.34 -2.67
C CYS A 434 12.05 31.00 -3.67
N ARG A 435 12.49 32.23 -3.40
CA ARG A 435 13.32 33.03 -4.33
C ARG A 435 14.82 32.83 -4.09
N ARG A 436 15.55 32.44 -5.14
CA ARG A 436 17.02 32.36 -5.13
C ARG A 436 17.64 33.53 -5.89
N TRP A 437 18.70 34.13 -5.31
CA TRP A 437 19.45 35.25 -5.88
C TRP A 437 20.91 35.27 -5.38
N GLU A 438 21.75 36.14 -5.96
CA GLU A 438 23.17 36.28 -5.61
C GLU A 438 23.36 36.67 -4.13
N GLY A 439 23.60 35.67 -3.28
CA GLY A 439 23.73 35.83 -1.82
C GLY A 439 22.76 35.00 -0.98
N ASN A 440 21.78 34.31 -1.60
CA ASN A 440 20.75 33.52 -0.91
C ASN A 440 20.73 32.01 -1.27
N SER A 441 21.86 31.46 -1.74
CA SER A 441 21.94 30.05 -2.12
C SER A 441 22.79 29.25 -1.14
N ASP A 442 22.15 28.33 -0.42
CA ASP A 442 22.84 27.28 0.36
C ASP A 442 23.76 26.41 -0.52
N ALA A 443 23.56 26.47 -1.83
CA ALA A 443 24.38 25.84 -2.86
C ALA A 443 25.83 26.35 -2.93
N ALA A 444 26.16 27.45 -2.25
CA ALA A 444 27.49 28.07 -2.19
C ALA A 444 28.13 28.01 -0.79
N LEU A 445 27.57 27.22 0.14
CA LEU A 445 28.17 27.04 1.47
C LEU A 445 29.51 26.29 1.37
N SER A 446 30.49 26.67 2.20
CA SER A 446 31.69 25.86 2.39
C SER A 446 31.31 24.52 3.02
N ILE A 447 32.14 23.49 2.79
CA ILE A 447 31.91 22.14 3.33
C ILE A 447 31.79 22.19 4.85
N GLU A 448 32.62 22.99 5.54
CA GLU A 448 32.58 23.14 6.99
C GLU A 448 31.24 23.69 7.49
N LYS A 449 30.67 24.67 6.78
CA LYS A 449 29.37 25.25 7.15
C LYS A 449 28.23 24.28 6.89
N ALA A 450 28.25 23.56 5.76
CA ALA A 450 27.29 22.51 5.47
C ALA A 450 27.35 21.36 6.49
N ASN A 451 28.57 20.95 6.88
CA ASN A 451 28.82 19.96 7.91
C ASN A 451 28.32 20.41 9.29
N ALA A 452 28.57 21.67 9.69
CA ALA A 452 28.05 22.21 10.94
C ALA A 452 26.51 22.19 10.97
N HIS A 453 25.87 22.54 9.85
CA HIS A 453 24.41 22.48 9.68
C HIS A 453 23.87 21.05 9.78
N ASN A 454 24.47 20.09 9.08
CA ASN A 454 24.08 18.68 9.11
C ASN A 454 24.28 18.06 10.51
N LEU A 455 25.43 18.31 11.13
CA LEU A 455 25.74 17.86 12.48
C LEU A 455 24.72 18.37 13.50
N TYR A 456 24.28 19.62 13.37
CA TYR A 456 23.24 20.18 14.23
C TYR A 456 21.87 19.51 14.00
N LYS A 457 21.44 19.30 12.75
CA LYS A 457 20.18 18.57 12.47
C LYS A 457 20.22 17.12 12.95
N ASP A 458 21.36 16.45 12.84
CA ASP A 458 21.55 15.11 13.40
C ASP A 458 21.50 15.11 14.94
N ARG A 459 21.90 16.22 15.61
CA ARG A 459 21.71 16.39 17.06
C ARG A 459 20.24 16.55 17.41
N LEU A 460 19.49 17.31 16.62
CA LEU A 460 18.04 17.45 16.79
C LEU A 460 17.34 16.09 16.66
N ARG A 461 17.70 15.29 15.64
CA ARG A 461 17.22 13.90 15.49
C ARG A 461 17.61 13.04 16.68
N THR A 462 18.82 13.16 17.19
CA THR A 462 19.29 12.43 18.37
C THR A 462 18.44 12.75 19.60
N ILE A 463 18.16 14.03 19.84
CA ILE A 463 17.27 14.49 20.93
C ILE A 463 15.87 13.90 20.75
N GLU A 464 15.34 13.95 19.53
CA GLU A 464 14.01 13.42 19.24
C GLU A 464 13.93 11.91 19.41
N ILE A 465 14.92 11.15 18.94
CA ILE A 465 15.00 9.69 19.12
C ILE A 465 14.96 9.35 20.62
N GLU A 466 15.73 10.03 21.46
CA GLU A 466 15.71 9.75 22.90
C GLU A 466 14.37 10.14 23.56
N ALA A 467 13.74 11.23 23.11
CA ALA A 467 12.40 11.60 23.57
C ALA A 467 11.35 10.55 23.19
N ARG A 468 11.36 10.04 21.95
CA ARG A 468 10.46 8.98 21.48
C ARG A 468 10.67 7.68 22.24
N ARG A 469 11.93 7.28 22.46
CA ARG A 469 12.26 6.08 23.25
C ARG A 469 11.76 6.19 24.68
N ARG A 470 11.91 7.34 25.32
CA ARG A 470 11.37 7.59 26.66
C ARG A 470 9.85 7.50 26.67
N LEU A 471 9.19 8.10 25.68
CA LEU A 471 7.74 8.09 25.52
C LEU A 471 7.20 6.67 25.36
N ASN A 472 7.76 5.91 24.42
CA ASN A 472 7.36 4.52 24.16
C ASN A 472 7.59 3.61 25.37
N ARG A 473 8.68 3.79 26.12
CA ARG A 473 8.90 3.04 27.37
C ARG A 473 7.88 3.37 28.44
N LEU A 474 7.52 4.64 28.58
CA LEU A 474 6.49 5.08 29.54
C LEU A 474 5.12 4.50 29.18
N TRP A 475 4.83 4.33 27.89
CA TRP A 475 3.59 3.77 27.40
C TRP A 475 3.54 2.24 27.47
N ALA A 476 4.64 1.56 27.14
CA ALA A 476 4.78 0.11 27.17
C ALA A 476 4.98 -0.47 28.59
N HIS A 477 4.65 0.29 29.62
CA HIS A 477 4.79 -0.11 31.02
C HIS A 477 3.87 -1.32 31.32
N PRO A 478 4.41 -2.48 31.71
CA PRO A 478 3.60 -3.65 32.01
C PRO A 478 2.81 -3.44 33.31
N LEU A 479 1.56 -3.88 33.33
CA LEU A 479 0.74 -3.76 34.54
C LEU A 479 1.28 -4.68 35.64
N ASN A 480 1.45 -4.15 36.86
CA ASN A 480 1.89 -4.92 38.02
C ASN A 480 0.92 -4.82 39.23
N PRO A 481 0.84 -5.86 40.09
CA PRO A 481 -0.14 -5.88 41.19
C PRO A 481 0.03 -4.78 42.23
N GLU A 482 1.27 -4.48 42.63
CA GLU A 482 1.57 -3.48 43.66
C GLU A 482 1.16 -2.08 43.24
N GLU A 483 1.47 -1.68 42.00
CA GLU A 483 1.06 -0.41 41.42
C GLU A 483 -0.44 -0.35 41.20
N MET A 484 -1.08 -1.43 40.72
CA MET A 484 -2.52 -1.48 40.53
C MET A 484 -3.27 -1.22 41.85
N GLN A 485 -2.82 -1.83 42.94
CA GLN A 485 -3.38 -1.59 44.28
C GLN A 485 -3.07 -0.19 44.83
N ALA A 486 -1.84 0.31 44.63
CA ALA A 486 -1.45 1.65 45.05
C ALA A 486 -2.25 2.73 44.30
N PHE A 487 -2.42 2.56 42.99
CA PHE A 487 -3.24 3.41 42.13
C PHE A 487 -4.70 3.43 42.58
N PHE A 488 -5.29 2.27 42.88
CA PHE A 488 -6.65 2.16 43.38
C PHE A 488 -6.85 2.92 44.70
N ARG A 489 -5.96 2.71 45.69
CA ARG A 489 -6.01 3.42 46.98
C ARG A 489 -5.91 4.93 46.77
N LYS A 490 -4.92 5.38 45.99
CA LYS A 490 -4.69 6.80 45.73
C LYS A 490 -5.89 7.45 45.04
N GLN A 491 -6.48 6.77 44.06
CA GLN A 491 -7.66 7.27 43.38
C GLN A 491 -8.87 7.42 44.30
N LEU A 492 -9.11 6.46 45.21
CA LEU A 492 -10.18 6.57 46.19
C LEU A 492 -9.89 7.63 47.26
N GLU A 493 -8.62 7.89 47.59
CA GLU A 493 -8.21 9.00 48.47
C GLU A 493 -8.53 10.37 47.86
N ASP A 494 -8.31 10.52 46.55
CA ASP A 494 -8.48 11.80 45.87
C ASP A 494 -9.91 12.02 45.31
N TRP A 495 -10.69 10.96 45.08
CA TRP A 495 -12.04 11.02 44.50
C TRP A 495 -13.13 10.52 45.47
N SER A 496 -13.72 11.46 46.22
CA SER A 496 -14.72 11.17 47.27
C SER A 496 -16.01 10.53 46.74
N GLU A 497 -16.49 10.93 45.56
CA GLU A 497 -17.70 10.37 44.94
C GLU A 497 -17.51 8.88 44.56
N ALA A 498 -16.36 8.55 43.97
CA ALA A 498 -16.02 7.16 43.68
C ALA A 498 -15.93 6.35 44.98
N ARG A 499 -15.23 6.88 46.01
CA ARG A 499 -15.14 6.23 47.33
C ARG A 499 -16.51 5.89 47.92
N GLN A 500 -17.45 6.83 47.91
CA GLN A 500 -18.80 6.60 48.43
C GLN A 500 -19.50 5.44 47.71
N ARG A 501 -19.35 5.33 46.38
CA ARG A 501 -19.96 4.24 45.62
C ARG A 501 -19.33 2.87 45.91
N TYR A 502 -18.04 2.81 46.24
CA TYR A 502 -17.42 1.58 46.73
C TYR A 502 -17.91 1.21 48.14
N GLU A 503 -18.12 2.18 49.03
CA GLU A 503 -18.73 1.95 50.35
C GLU A 503 -20.19 1.49 50.24
N ASP A 504 -20.95 2.01 49.28
CA ASP A 504 -22.32 1.60 49.02
C ASP A 504 -22.38 0.18 48.43
N LEU A 505 -21.43 -0.18 47.55
CA LEU A 505 -21.30 -1.54 47.05
C LEU A 505 -21.06 -2.56 48.17
N GLN A 506 -20.27 -2.21 49.19
CA GLN A 506 -20.06 -3.09 50.36
C GLN A 506 -21.35 -3.35 51.15
N LYS A 507 -22.34 -2.46 51.05
CA LYS A 507 -23.65 -2.57 51.69
C LYS A 507 -24.73 -3.16 50.76
N ALA A 508 -24.38 -3.48 49.51
CA ALA A 508 -25.31 -4.02 48.53
C ALA A 508 -25.90 -5.36 48.98
N GLU A 509 -27.22 -5.52 48.83
CA GLU A 509 -27.91 -6.76 49.14
C GLU A 509 -27.62 -7.80 48.05
N ASN A 510 -27.25 -9.02 48.44
CA ASN A 510 -27.05 -10.16 47.53
C ASN A 510 -28.04 -11.27 47.85
N LYS A 511 -28.56 -11.94 46.83
CA LYS A 511 -29.45 -13.10 46.95
C LYS A 511 -28.91 -14.26 46.11
N GLU A 512 -28.67 -15.40 46.74
CA GLU A 512 -28.30 -16.62 46.03
C GLU A 512 -29.53 -17.23 45.31
N LEU A 513 -29.30 -17.67 44.08
CA LEU A 513 -30.29 -18.29 43.21
C LEU A 513 -29.78 -19.70 42.86
N ALA A 514 -30.25 -20.71 43.57
CA ALA A 514 -29.86 -22.11 43.36
C ALA A 514 -30.52 -22.70 42.10
N ILE A 515 -29.72 -23.27 41.20
CA ILE A 515 -30.14 -23.90 39.94
C ILE A 515 -29.50 -25.29 39.86
N GLY A 516 -30.22 -26.32 40.29
CA GLY A 516 -29.64 -27.66 40.42
C GLY A 516 -28.42 -27.64 41.35
N ASP A 517 -27.24 -28.03 40.84
CA ASP A 517 -25.97 -28.02 41.57
C ASP A 517 -25.18 -26.70 41.40
N HIS A 518 -25.78 -25.67 40.78
CA HIS A 518 -25.15 -24.39 40.48
C HIS A 518 -25.78 -23.24 41.27
N THR A 519 -25.03 -22.17 41.48
CA THR A 519 -25.53 -20.98 42.19
C THR A 519 -25.23 -19.72 41.38
N LEU A 520 -26.28 -18.97 41.02
CA LEU A 520 -26.15 -17.57 40.59
C LEU A 520 -26.26 -16.65 41.81
N THR A 521 -25.70 -15.46 41.73
CA THR A 521 -25.87 -14.41 42.74
C THR A 521 -26.54 -13.20 42.12
N ALA A 522 -27.74 -12.84 42.58
CA ALA A 522 -28.33 -11.55 42.25
C ALA A 522 -27.79 -10.48 43.19
N GLN A 523 -27.37 -9.33 42.66
CA GLN A 523 -26.90 -8.18 43.43
C GLN A 523 -27.84 -6.99 43.20
N PHE A 524 -28.32 -6.37 44.28
CA PHE A 524 -29.04 -5.11 44.22
C PHE A 524 -28.06 -3.94 44.26
N ASN A 525 -27.89 -3.26 43.12
CA ASN A 525 -26.91 -2.16 43.00
C ASN A 525 -27.53 -0.94 42.28
N PRO A 526 -28.15 0.00 43.02
CA PRO A 526 -28.79 1.20 42.47
C PRO A 526 -27.87 2.09 41.63
N ALA A 527 -26.58 2.15 41.97
CA ALA A 527 -25.61 2.98 41.27
C ALA A 527 -25.46 2.59 39.78
N ARG A 528 -25.86 1.36 39.42
CA ARG A 528 -25.79 0.86 38.04
C ARG A 528 -26.91 1.36 37.13
N ILE A 529 -27.92 2.08 37.64
CA ILE A 529 -29.06 2.55 36.83
C ILE A 529 -28.62 3.38 35.61
N ALA A 530 -27.61 4.23 35.76
CA ALA A 530 -27.08 5.07 34.68
C ALA A 530 -26.43 4.24 33.56
N SER A 531 -25.76 3.14 33.90
CA SER A 531 -25.12 2.26 32.93
C SER A 531 -26.10 1.25 32.33
N THR A 532 -26.98 0.66 33.13
CA THR A 532 -27.95 -0.34 32.66
C THR A 532 -29.04 0.30 31.82
N GLY A 533 -29.46 1.54 32.13
CA GLY A 533 -30.47 2.30 31.42
C GLY A 533 -29.97 3.10 30.21
N ALA A 534 -28.66 3.09 29.92
CA ALA A 534 -28.08 3.94 28.87
C ALA A 534 -28.61 3.58 27.48
N ASN A 535 -28.93 4.61 26.69
CA ASN A 535 -29.20 4.47 25.26
C ASN A 535 -27.86 4.37 24.51
N ILE A 536 -27.75 3.35 23.66
CA ILE A 536 -26.54 3.05 22.87
C ILE A 536 -26.81 3.12 21.36
N SER A 537 -27.89 3.79 20.94
CA SER A 537 -28.13 4.05 19.51
C SER A 537 -27.02 4.91 18.92
N ALA A 538 -26.75 4.79 17.62
CA ALA A 538 -25.70 5.56 16.95
C ALA A 538 -25.92 7.07 17.11
N GLU A 539 -27.17 7.54 17.08
CA GLU A 539 -27.52 8.95 17.28
C GLU A 539 -27.25 9.40 18.72
N ALA A 540 -27.56 8.56 19.71
CA ALA A 540 -27.32 8.86 21.13
C ALA A 540 -25.82 8.85 21.47
N LEU A 541 -25.04 7.98 20.82
CA LEU A 541 -23.59 7.92 20.95
C LEU A 541 -22.91 9.14 20.29
N ALA A 542 -23.34 9.52 19.09
CA ALA A 542 -22.80 10.69 18.39
C ALA A 542 -23.10 12.02 19.12
N ALA A 543 -24.21 12.09 19.87
CA ALA A 543 -24.61 13.29 20.61
C ALA A 543 -23.93 13.45 21.98
N ARG A 544 -23.29 12.40 22.53
CA ARG A 544 -22.67 12.44 23.87
C ARG A 544 -21.14 12.39 23.77
N PRO A 545 -20.39 13.26 24.47
CA PRO A 545 -18.95 13.09 24.60
C PRO A 545 -18.61 11.73 25.22
N CYS A 546 -17.66 10.98 24.63
CA CYS A 546 -17.24 9.69 25.17
C CYS A 546 -16.55 9.88 26.51
N PHE A 547 -17.10 9.29 27.58
CA PHE A 547 -16.61 9.42 28.95
C PHE A 547 -15.33 8.64 29.26
N LEU A 548 -14.79 7.87 28.30
CA LEU A 548 -13.50 7.19 28.42
C LEU A 548 -12.34 8.00 27.80
N CYS A 549 -12.64 9.00 26.97
CA CYS A 549 -11.65 9.91 26.39
C CYS A 549 -11.11 10.88 27.44
N ASP A 550 -9.80 11.11 27.41
CA ASP A 550 -9.08 11.92 28.39
C ASP A 550 -9.68 13.31 28.61
N LEU A 551 -10.09 14.00 27.54
CA LEU A 551 -10.68 15.35 27.58
C LEU A 551 -12.08 15.41 28.21
N ASN A 552 -12.79 14.28 28.29
CA ASN A 552 -14.17 14.22 28.77
C ASN A 552 -14.29 13.60 30.18
N ARG A 553 -13.17 13.15 30.76
CA ARG A 553 -13.13 12.60 32.12
C ARG A 553 -13.07 13.71 33.16
N PRO A 554 -13.58 13.47 34.39
CA PRO A 554 -13.32 14.38 35.50
C PRO A 554 -11.81 14.53 35.73
N GLU A 555 -11.31 15.75 35.96
CA GLU A 555 -9.88 15.99 36.21
C GLU A 555 -9.35 15.20 37.42
N VAL A 556 -10.23 14.90 38.39
CA VAL A 556 -9.92 14.09 39.58
C VAL A 556 -9.78 12.59 39.29
N GLN A 557 -10.18 12.13 38.10
CA GLN A 557 -10.00 10.74 37.68
C GLN A 557 -8.61 10.59 37.04
N HIS A 558 -7.71 9.94 37.77
CA HIS A 558 -6.36 9.65 37.34
C HIS A 558 -6.33 8.52 36.30
N ALA A 559 -5.24 8.48 35.54
CA ALA A 559 -4.95 7.43 34.58
C ALA A 559 -3.52 6.93 34.74
N LEU A 560 -3.32 5.61 34.67
CA LEU A 560 -2.01 4.97 34.67
C LEU A 560 -1.77 4.32 33.30
N PRO A 561 -0.86 4.85 32.44
CA PRO A 561 -0.53 4.25 31.15
C PRO A 561 0.05 2.84 31.31
N ILE A 562 -0.52 1.86 30.60
CA ILE A 562 -0.12 0.45 30.69
C ILE A 562 -0.20 -0.22 29.31
N GLU A 563 0.57 -1.29 29.11
CA GLU A 563 0.44 -2.21 27.97
C GLU A 563 0.49 -1.52 26.58
N GLY A 564 1.26 -0.45 26.45
CA GLY A 564 1.50 0.29 25.21
C GLY A 564 0.34 1.22 24.85
N HIS A 565 -0.83 0.66 24.60
CA HIS A 565 -1.98 1.37 24.04
C HIS A 565 -3.11 1.61 25.04
N TYR A 566 -2.95 1.20 26.30
CA TYR A 566 -4.00 1.24 27.32
C TYR A 566 -3.68 2.18 28.48
N GLN A 567 -4.70 2.45 29.26
CA GLN A 567 -4.58 3.13 30.54
C GLN A 567 -5.51 2.45 31.55
N LEU A 568 -5.05 2.31 32.79
CA LEU A 568 -5.84 1.80 33.90
C LEU A 568 -6.60 2.96 34.56
N LEU A 569 -7.91 2.80 34.71
CA LEU A 569 -8.80 3.72 35.43
C LEU A 569 -9.54 2.96 36.53
N VAL A 570 -9.79 3.59 37.67
CA VAL A 570 -10.78 3.07 38.63
C VAL A 570 -12.17 3.28 38.05
N ASN A 571 -12.98 2.22 38.03
CA ASN A 571 -14.36 2.30 37.57
C ASN A 571 -15.20 3.01 38.64
N PRO A 572 -15.80 4.17 38.34
CA PRO A 572 -16.58 4.93 39.32
C PRO A 572 -17.97 4.34 39.57
N TYR A 573 -18.39 3.28 38.88
CA TYR A 573 -19.66 2.58 39.09
C TYR A 573 -19.41 1.09 39.35
N PRO A 574 -18.82 0.74 40.51
CA PRO A 574 -18.27 -0.58 40.74
C PRO A 574 -19.35 -1.65 40.91
N ILE A 575 -19.04 -2.83 40.39
CA ILE A 575 -19.76 -4.09 40.61
C ILE A 575 -18.93 -5.04 41.51
N LEU A 576 -17.61 -4.90 41.47
CA LEU A 576 -16.64 -5.72 42.20
C LEU A 576 -15.91 -4.85 43.25
N PRO A 577 -15.42 -5.42 44.37
CA PRO A 577 -14.78 -4.65 45.46
C PRO A 577 -13.55 -3.82 45.05
N GLU A 578 -12.84 -4.24 44.01
CA GLU A 578 -11.79 -3.48 43.32
C GLU A 578 -12.14 -3.59 41.84
N HIS A 579 -12.59 -2.52 41.19
CA HIS A 579 -13.11 -2.58 39.83
C HIS A 579 -12.44 -1.52 38.95
N PHE A 580 -11.89 -1.96 37.83
CA PHE A 580 -11.15 -1.12 36.90
C PHE A 580 -11.80 -1.11 35.52
N THR A 581 -11.65 0.02 34.84
CA THR A 581 -11.90 0.15 33.40
C THR A 581 -10.56 0.40 32.73
N ILE A 582 -10.27 -0.34 31.67
CA ILE A 582 -8.98 -0.32 30.98
C ILE A 582 -9.23 0.09 29.52
N PRO A 583 -9.51 1.38 29.24
CA PRO A 583 -9.71 1.83 27.88
C PRO A 583 -8.39 1.89 27.11
N ALA A 584 -8.48 1.70 25.80
CA ALA A 584 -7.47 2.15 24.87
C ALA A 584 -7.28 3.67 25.07
N ARG A 585 -6.06 4.17 24.95
CA ARG A 585 -5.78 5.61 25.10
C ARG A 585 -6.39 6.44 23.98
N ARG A 586 -6.64 5.80 22.84
CA ARG A 586 -7.27 6.40 21.67
C ARG A 586 -8.72 5.93 21.55
N HIS A 587 -9.56 6.80 21.02
CA HIS A 587 -10.97 6.53 20.77
C HIS A 587 -11.11 5.62 19.54
N THR A 588 -10.98 4.31 19.75
CA THR A 588 -11.19 3.29 18.70
C THR A 588 -12.43 2.46 19.03
N PRO A 589 -13.25 2.01 18.07
CA PRO A 589 -14.40 1.16 18.36
C PRO A 589 -14.03 -0.12 19.13
N GLN A 590 -14.98 -0.62 19.94
CA GLN A 590 -14.84 -1.86 20.71
C GLN A 590 -14.63 -3.05 19.73
N SER A 591 -13.56 -3.83 19.93
CA SER A 591 -13.26 -5.05 19.17
C SER A 591 -12.27 -5.93 19.95
N ILE A 592 -12.48 -7.25 20.04
CA ILE A 592 -11.55 -8.10 20.79
C ILE A 592 -10.32 -8.55 19.99
N LEU A 593 -10.45 -8.85 18.70
CA LEU A 593 -9.48 -9.67 17.97
C LEU A 593 -8.05 -9.09 18.00
N PRO A 594 -7.82 -7.78 17.72
CA PRO A 594 -6.48 -7.19 17.77
C PRO A 594 -5.90 -7.11 19.20
N HIS A 595 -6.76 -7.26 20.21
CA HIS A 595 -6.50 -6.89 21.59
C HIS A 595 -6.48 -8.09 22.55
N PHE A 596 -6.83 -9.29 22.06
CA PHE A 596 -6.90 -10.52 22.85
C PHE A 596 -5.57 -10.87 23.52
N LYS A 597 -4.45 -10.64 22.83
CA LYS A 597 -3.10 -10.85 23.39
C LYS A 597 -2.88 -10.00 24.65
N THR A 598 -3.30 -8.75 24.64
CA THR A 598 -3.16 -7.83 25.79
C THR A 598 -4.04 -8.26 26.95
N LEU A 599 -5.31 -8.60 26.69
CA LEU A 599 -6.23 -9.13 27.71
C LEU A 599 -5.62 -10.33 28.45
N ARG A 600 -5.06 -11.28 27.70
CA ARG A 600 -4.38 -12.45 28.25
C ARG A 600 -3.15 -12.08 29.10
N ASN A 601 -2.29 -11.23 28.57
CA ASN A 601 -1.05 -10.85 29.27
C ASN A 601 -1.37 -10.19 30.62
N MET A 602 -2.37 -9.31 30.67
CA MET A 602 -2.82 -8.69 31.92
C MET A 602 -3.35 -9.73 32.91
N ALA A 603 -4.17 -10.69 32.44
CA ALA A 603 -4.68 -11.77 33.29
C ALA A 603 -3.59 -12.67 33.87
N TRP A 604 -2.47 -12.86 33.15
CA TRP A 604 -1.32 -13.59 33.67
C TRP A 604 -0.52 -12.80 34.72
N ASN A 605 -0.30 -11.52 34.46
CA ASN A 605 0.53 -10.64 35.28
C ASN A 605 -0.16 -10.27 36.60
N ILE A 606 -1.49 -10.27 36.63
CA ILE A 606 -2.30 -9.89 37.81
C ILE A 606 -3.13 -11.10 38.30
N PRO A 607 -2.53 -12.04 39.06
CA PRO A 607 -3.20 -13.27 39.49
C PRO A 607 -4.39 -13.03 40.43
N GLU A 608 -4.47 -11.87 41.07
CA GLU A 608 -5.53 -11.47 42.01
C GLU A 608 -6.78 -10.90 41.31
N ALA A 609 -6.72 -10.68 40.00
CA ALA A 609 -7.79 -10.06 39.22
C ALA A 609 -8.42 -11.02 38.21
N VAL A 610 -9.72 -10.83 37.99
CA VAL A 610 -10.45 -11.37 36.84
C VAL A 610 -10.59 -10.25 35.82
N PHE A 611 -10.18 -10.50 34.59
CA PHE A 611 -10.34 -9.57 33.47
C PHE A 611 -11.54 -10.00 32.63
N PHE A 612 -12.23 -9.04 32.05
CA PHE A 612 -13.37 -9.34 31.21
C PHE A 612 -13.57 -8.30 30.12
N TYR A 613 -14.23 -8.77 29.06
CA TYR A 613 -14.57 -8.01 27.87
C TYR A 613 -16.04 -8.18 27.54
N ASN A 614 -16.67 -7.08 27.16
CA ASN A 614 -18.02 -7.06 26.63
C ASN A 614 -17.95 -6.64 25.16
N GLY A 615 -18.43 -7.49 24.25
CA GLY A 615 -18.54 -7.11 22.84
C GLY A 615 -19.41 -5.87 22.64
N PRO A 616 -19.32 -5.20 21.47
CA PRO A 616 -19.98 -3.91 21.20
C PRO A 616 -21.48 -3.92 21.52
N VAL A 617 -22.15 -5.00 21.12
CA VAL A 617 -23.57 -5.24 21.36
C VAL A 617 -23.80 -6.31 22.43
N CYS A 618 -22.89 -6.46 23.40
CA CYS A 618 -22.95 -7.49 24.44
C CYS A 618 -22.71 -6.91 25.85
N GLY A 619 -23.16 -5.67 26.09
CA GLY A 619 -23.09 -5.03 27.42
C GLY A 619 -21.91 -4.09 27.62
N ALA A 620 -21.21 -3.69 26.55
CA ALA A 620 -20.20 -2.63 26.60
C ALA A 620 -20.84 -1.28 27.01
N SER A 621 -20.19 -0.55 27.93
CA SER A 621 -20.69 0.76 28.39
C SER A 621 -20.42 1.89 27.38
N ALA A 622 -19.33 1.75 26.61
CA ALA A 622 -18.94 2.61 25.50
C ALA A 622 -18.54 1.72 24.30
N PRO A 623 -19.49 1.31 23.44
CA PRO A 623 -19.18 0.43 22.30
C PRO A 623 -18.35 1.13 21.22
N ASP A 624 -18.29 2.46 21.26
CA ASP A 624 -17.50 3.32 20.40
C ASP A 624 -16.05 3.49 20.88
N HIS A 625 -15.71 3.04 22.10
CA HIS A 625 -14.35 3.15 22.66
C HIS A 625 -13.88 1.82 23.27
N MET A 626 -12.82 1.25 22.69
CA MET A 626 -12.20 -0.02 23.07
C MET A 626 -11.79 0.00 24.54
N HIS A 627 -12.31 -0.93 25.34
CA HIS A 627 -11.97 -1.06 26.74
C HIS A 627 -12.17 -2.48 27.28
N PHE A 628 -11.25 -2.88 28.17
CA PHE A 628 -11.44 -4.00 29.06
C PHE A 628 -11.95 -3.54 30.43
N GLN A 629 -12.37 -4.49 31.24
CA GLN A 629 -12.64 -4.26 32.66
C GLN A 629 -11.96 -5.35 33.47
N ALA A 630 -11.68 -5.04 34.73
CA ALA A 630 -11.08 -5.99 35.65
C ALA A 630 -11.65 -5.81 37.04
N GLY A 631 -11.61 -6.85 37.85
CA GLY A 631 -11.79 -6.68 39.28
C GLY A 631 -11.34 -7.83 40.13
N LYS A 632 -11.52 -7.70 41.45
CA LYS A 632 -11.03 -8.68 42.42
C LYS A 632 -11.60 -10.08 42.17
N ARG A 633 -10.73 -11.10 42.22
CA ARG A 633 -11.12 -12.52 42.17
C ARG A 633 -11.82 -13.01 43.43
N GLY A 634 -12.47 -14.16 43.32
CA GLY A 634 -13.18 -14.86 44.39
C GLY A 634 -14.63 -14.40 44.59
N VAL A 635 -15.11 -13.47 43.77
CA VAL A 635 -16.47 -12.89 43.87
C VAL A 635 -17.41 -13.45 42.80
N LEU A 636 -16.91 -13.73 41.60
CA LEU A 636 -17.71 -14.17 40.47
C LEU A 636 -18.05 -15.68 40.59
N PRO A 637 -19.33 -16.10 40.58
CA PRO A 637 -19.70 -17.49 40.89
C PRO A 637 -19.00 -18.56 40.03
N ILE A 638 -18.94 -18.40 38.70
CA ILE A 638 -18.27 -19.39 37.83
C ILE A 638 -16.76 -19.49 38.10
N GLU A 639 -16.12 -18.41 38.53
CA GLU A 639 -14.69 -18.36 38.86
C GLU A 639 -14.43 -18.92 40.27
N ARG A 640 -15.25 -18.54 41.25
CA ARG A 640 -15.19 -19.05 42.63
C ARG A 640 -15.38 -20.57 42.65
N ASP A 641 -16.33 -21.08 41.87
CA ASP A 641 -16.73 -22.49 41.86
C ASP A 641 -16.07 -23.27 40.70
N TRP A 642 -15.02 -22.71 40.08
CA TRP A 642 -14.37 -23.25 38.87
C TRP A 642 -13.96 -24.72 38.99
N LYS A 643 -13.51 -25.16 40.18
CA LYS A 643 -13.12 -26.56 40.44
C LYS A 643 -14.24 -27.56 40.18
N SER A 644 -15.49 -27.17 40.40
CA SER A 644 -16.67 -28.01 40.14
C SER A 644 -16.97 -28.12 38.65
N TYR A 645 -16.66 -27.07 37.88
CA TYR A 645 -16.90 -27.03 36.43
C TYR A 645 -15.81 -27.73 35.61
N GLU A 646 -14.57 -27.73 36.11
CA GLU A 646 -13.41 -28.29 35.39
C GLU A 646 -13.63 -29.75 34.95
N MET A 647 -14.24 -30.58 35.81
CA MET A 647 -14.45 -32.00 35.52
C MET A 647 -15.54 -32.26 34.46
N GLY A 648 -16.37 -31.27 34.15
CA GLY A 648 -17.50 -31.38 33.22
C GLY A 648 -17.23 -30.85 31.81
N MET A 649 -15.99 -30.50 31.49
CA MET A 649 -15.61 -29.95 30.19
C MET A 649 -15.31 -31.05 29.17
N GLU A 650 -15.79 -30.87 27.95
CA GLU A 650 -15.49 -31.72 26.80
C GLU A 650 -14.39 -31.03 25.96
N LYS A 651 -13.26 -31.71 25.72
CA LYS A 651 -12.20 -31.17 24.86
C LYS A 651 -12.67 -31.19 23.41
N LEU A 652 -12.57 -30.05 22.74
CA LEU A 652 -12.90 -29.90 21.32
C LEU A 652 -11.65 -29.94 20.43
N TYR A 653 -10.52 -29.44 20.94
CA TYR A 653 -9.30 -29.37 20.15
C TYR A 653 -8.02 -29.26 21.02
N PRO A 654 -6.94 -29.98 20.68
CA PRO A 654 -6.86 -31.09 19.71
C PRO A 654 -7.51 -32.38 20.26
N LEU A 655 -7.96 -33.30 19.37
CA LEU A 655 -8.60 -34.57 19.75
C LEU A 655 -7.68 -35.79 19.59
N GLN A 656 -6.71 -35.76 18.66
CA GLN A 656 -5.71 -36.83 18.49
C GLN A 656 -4.26 -36.32 18.42
N PRO A 657 -3.25 -37.16 18.73
CA PRO A 657 -1.83 -36.80 18.64
C PRO A 657 -1.33 -36.53 17.20
N ASP A 658 -1.91 -37.15 16.18
CA ASP A 658 -1.57 -36.92 14.76
C ASP A 658 -2.17 -35.61 14.21
N GLU A 659 -3.25 -35.10 14.85
CA GLU A 659 -3.69 -33.71 14.64
C GLU A 659 -2.69 -32.68 15.21
N GLU A 660 -1.70 -33.13 15.99
CA GLU A 660 -0.54 -32.34 16.41
C GLU A 660 0.47 -32.14 15.26
N GLU A 661 0.53 -32.98 14.22
CA GLU A 661 1.50 -32.84 13.10
C GLU A 661 1.24 -31.60 12.21
N SER A 662 0.02 -31.04 12.21
CA SER A 662 -0.28 -29.73 11.59
C SER A 662 -0.15 -28.54 12.55
N ILE A 663 0.31 -28.81 13.78
CA ILE A 663 0.61 -27.87 14.87
C ILE A 663 1.89 -28.34 15.60
N GLU A 664 2.88 -28.84 14.87
CA GLU A 664 3.95 -29.64 15.49
C GLU A 664 5.13 -28.83 16.02
N GLU A 665 5.11 -27.50 16.01
CA GLU A 665 6.14 -26.74 16.73
C GLU A 665 5.67 -26.14 18.06
N ILE A 666 4.35 -26.08 18.38
CA ILE A 666 3.93 -25.15 19.46
C ILE A 666 2.77 -25.58 20.37
N MET A 667 2.21 -26.79 20.22
CA MET A 667 1.24 -27.34 21.18
C MET A 667 1.77 -28.55 21.97
N MET A 668 2.74 -28.26 22.84
CA MET A 668 2.90 -28.76 24.22
C MET A 668 2.87 -30.26 24.58
N GLN A 669 3.91 -30.59 25.38
CA GLN A 669 4.03 -31.72 26.32
C GLN A 669 3.01 -31.72 27.51
N ASN A 670 1.83 -31.07 27.40
CA ASN A 670 0.86 -30.98 28.50
C ASN A 670 -0.58 -31.23 28.03
N ALA A 671 -1.15 -32.34 28.46
CA ALA A 671 -2.48 -32.83 28.06
C ALA A 671 -3.66 -31.86 28.34
N ASN A 672 -3.48 -30.88 29.25
CA ASN A 672 -4.55 -29.99 29.72
C ASN A 672 -4.70 -28.67 28.94
N CYS A 673 -3.78 -28.33 28.03
CA CYS A 673 -3.93 -27.18 27.14
C CYS A 673 -4.86 -27.52 25.96
N GLY A 674 -5.71 -26.57 25.57
CA GLY A 674 -6.64 -26.76 24.45
C GLY A 674 -7.91 -25.91 24.52
N LEU A 675 -8.77 -26.13 23.53
CA LEU A 675 -10.13 -25.57 23.46
C LEU A 675 -11.13 -26.62 23.93
N TYR A 676 -12.05 -26.21 24.81
CA TYR A 676 -13.05 -27.05 25.45
C TYR A 676 -14.43 -26.40 25.35
N ILE A 677 -15.48 -27.19 25.58
CA ILE A 677 -16.84 -26.71 25.80
C ILE A 677 -17.37 -27.18 27.16
N LEU A 678 -17.97 -26.25 27.90
CA LEU A 678 -18.63 -26.49 29.18
C LEU A 678 -20.14 -26.43 28.98
N LYS A 679 -20.78 -27.61 28.90
CA LYS A 679 -22.24 -27.76 28.74
C LYS A 679 -22.98 -27.83 30.07
N SER A 680 -22.28 -28.15 31.16
CA SER A 680 -22.88 -28.24 32.50
C SER A 680 -23.18 -26.88 33.12
N TYR A 681 -22.77 -25.76 32.51
CA TYR A 681 -23.17 -24.44 32.95
C TYR A 681 -24.56 -24.05 32.41
N ILE A 682 -25.17 -23.02 32.99
CA ILE A 682 -26.56 -22.59 32.72
C ILE A 682 -26.79 -22.28 31.22
N CYS A 683 -25.75 -21.79 30.54
CA CYS A 683 -25.66 -21.62 29.10
C CYS A 683 -24.33 -22.21 28.59
N PRO A 684 -24.23 -22.59 27.31
CA PRO A 684 -22.99 -23.11 26.74
C PRO A 684 -21.83 -22.10 26.83
N VAL A 685 -20.65 -22.56 27.23
CA VAL A 685 -19.44 -21.74 27.36
C VAL A 685 -18.27 -22.44 26.67
N PHE A 686 -17.52 -21.72 25.83
CA PHE A 686 -16.22 -22.22 25.35
C PHE A 686 -15.13 -21.84 26.34
N VAL A 687 -14.19 -22.75 26.57
CA VAL A 687 -13.10 -22.59 27.52
C VAL A 687 -11.77 -22.81 26.82
N ILE A 688 -10.88 -21.82 26.87
CA ILE A 688 -9.48 -21.96 26.45
C ILE A 688 -8.62 -22.08 27.70
N ARG A 689 -7.79 -23.14 27.74
CA ARG A 689 -6.76 -23.36 28.78
C ARG A 689 -5.39 -23.32 28.15
N THR A 690 -4.49 -22.52 28.70
CA THR A 690 -3.21 -22.17 28.06
C THR A 690 -2.20 -21.59 29.06
N ARG A 691 -0.90 -21.57 28.71
CA ARG A 691 0.14 -20.82 29.42
C ARG A 691 0.61 -19.59 28.60
N PRO A 692 1.35 -18.62 29.17
CA PRO A 692 1.74 -17.40 28.47
C PRO A 692 2.59 -17.61 27.22
N SER A 693 3.41 -18.66 27.22
CA SER A 693 4.29 -19.04 26.12
C SER A 693 3.59 -19.83 25.00
N GLU A 694 2.34 -20.25 25.18
CA GLU A 694 1.69 -21.26 24.32
C GLU A 694 0.47 -20.73 23.58
N HIS A 695 0.71 -20.32 22.33
CA HIS A 695 -0.22 -19.84 21.29
C HIS A 695 -1.73 -19.85 21.55
N PRO A 696 -2.22 -19.02 22.48
CA PRO A 696 -3.63 -18.96 22.81
C PRO A 696 -4.42 -18.03 21.90
N CYS A 697 -3.74 -17.09 21.24
CA CYS A 697 -4.30 -16.29 20.18
C CYS A 697 -4.83 -17.18 19.05
N LEU A 698 -4.14 -18.28 18.76
CA LEU A 698 -4.49 -19.18 17.66
C LEU A 698 -5.75 -20.02 17.98
N LEU A 699 -5.88 -20.51 19.21
CA LEU A 699 -7.12 -21.17 19.67
C LEU A 699 -8.31 -20.21 19.68
N PHE A 700 -8.08 -18.98 20.12
CA PHE A 700 -9.10 -17.94 20.12
C PHE A 700 -9.51 -17.55 18.70
N GLU A 701 -8.57 -17.32 17.80
CA GLU A 701 -8.81 -16.99 16.38
C GLU A 701 -9.63 -18.08 15.68
N LYS A 702 -9.26 -19.35 15.89
CA LYS A 702 -10.03 -20.50 15.36
C LYS A 702 -11.48 -20.48 15.85
N LEU A 703 -11.71 -20.26 17.15
CA LEU A 703 -13.07 -20.15 17.69
C LEU A 703 -13.79 -18.90 17.18
N TYR A 704 -13.10 -17.76 17.14
CA TYR A 704 -13.62 -16.47 16.72
C TYR A 704 -14.21 -16.54 15.31
N TYR A 705 -13.47 -17.13 14.35
CA TYR A 705 -13.96 -17.29 12.97
C TYR A 705 -15.01 -18.40 12.82
N ALA A 706 -15.11 -19.32 13.78
CA ALA A 706 -16.15 -20.34 13.79
C ALA A 706 -17.50 -19.81 14.33
N LEU A 707 -17.49 -18.73 15.11
CA LEU A 707 -18.70 -18.09 15.66
C LEU A 707 -19.46 -17.29 14.59
N PRO A 708 -20.81 -17.20 14.68
CA PRO A 708 -21.61 -16.46 13.71
C PRO A 708 -21.40 -14.94 13.84
N LEU A 709 -21.17 -14.29 12.70
CA LEU A 709 -21.14 -12.82 12.57
C LEU A 709 -22.50 -12.33 12.06
N CYS A 710 -23.13 -11.38 12.76
CA CYS A 710 -24.39 -10.79 12.32
C CYS A 710 -24.16 -9.66 11.31
N ASP A 711 -25.08 -9.49 10.35
CA ASP A 711 -25.01 -8.44 9.33
C ASP A 711 -24.86 -7.04 9.95
N GLY A 712 -23.86 -6.30 9.49
CA GLY A 712 -23.57 -4.94 9.96
C GLY A 712 -22.78 -4.85 11.27
N GLU A 713 -22.35 -5.98 11.83
CA GLU A 713 -21.47 -6.02 13.01
C GLU A 713 -20.02 -6.34 12.62
N ASN A 714 -19.07 -5.75 13.35
CA ASN A 714 -17.63 -5.89 13.08
C ASN A 714 -16.96 -7.03 13.87
N GLU A 715 -17.71 -7.70 14.76
CA GLU A 715 -17.22 -8.76 15.65
C GLU A 715 -18.35 -9.75 15.97
N PRO A 716 -18.10 -11.08 16.04
CA PRO A 716 -19.09 -12.02 16.57
C PRO A 716 -19.49 -11.63 17.99
N ARG A 717 -20.78 -11.74 18.29
CA ARG A 717 -21.32 -11.33 19.59
C ARG A 717 -20.78 -12.25 20.69
N MET A 718 -20.00 -11.71 21.62
CA MET A 718 -19.47 -12.49 22.74
C MET A 718 -19.20 -11.67 24.01
N ASN A 719 -19.16 -12.38 25.13
CA ASN A 719 -18.54 -11.91 26.37
C ASN A 719 -17.35 -12.80 26.71
N ILE A 720 -16.30 -12.23 27.27
CA ILE A 720 -15.10 -12.97 27.66
C ILE A 720 -14.75 -12.69 29.10
N ILE A 721 -14.38 -13.73 29.85
CA ILE A 721 -13.87 -13.66 31.23
C ILE A 721 -12.56 -14.44 31.28
N CYS A 722 -11.53 -13.88 31.90
CA CYS A 722 -10.18 -14.44 31.89
C CYS A 722 -9.49 -14.23 33.23
N TRP A 723 -8.81 -15.26 33.75
CA TRP A 723 -7.99 -15.16 34.95
C TRP A 723 -6.86 -16.21 34.95
N ARG A 724 -5.87 -16.02 35.81
CA ARG A 724 -4.82 -17.00 36.07
C ARG A 724 -5.23 -17.97 37.16
N GLN A 725 -5.28 -19.26 36.85
CA GLN A 725 -5.63 -20.32 37.79
C GLN A 725 -4.37 -20.98 38.36
N SER A 726 -4.26 -21.01 39.70
CA SER A 726 -3.20 -21.72 40.42
C SER A 726 -3.71 -23.04 41.01
N TRP A 727 -2.81 -24.02 41.13
CA TRP A 727 -3.14 -25.38 41.57
C TRP A 727 -2.29 -25.82 42.78
N ASN A 728 -2.96 -26.40 43.78
CA ASN A 728 -2.30 -26.94 44.98
C ASN A 728 -1.91 -28.41 44.76
N ALA A 729 -0.92 -28.70 43.89
CA ALA A 729 -0.16 -29.97 43.83
C ALA A 729 0.61 -30.08 42.50
N GLY A 730 1.88 -29.66 42.44
CA GLY A 730 2.82 -29.98 41.35
C GLY A 730 2.41 -29.58 39.92
N ARG A 731 1.27 -28.91 39.75
CA ARG A 731 0.71 -28.46 38.48
C ARG A 731 0.98 -26.97 38.33
N GLU A 732 1.59 -26.60 37.21
CA GLU A 732 1.91 -25.21 36.91
C GLU A 732 0.63 -24.39 36.70
N ASP A 733 0.74 -23.08 36.94
CA ASP A 733 -0.33 -22.12 36.69
C ASP A 733 -0.72 -22.09 35.21
N GLU A 734 -1.99 -21.83 34.96
CA GLU A 734 -2.56 -21.72 33.62
C GLU A 734 -3.51 -20.53 33.55
N ILE A 735 -3.81 -20.07 32.34
CA ILE A 735 -4.83 -19.07 32.07
C ILE A 735 -6.11 -19.81 31.69
N VAL A 736 -7.21 -19.42 32.34
CA VAL A 736 -8.56 -19.89 32.01
C VAL A 736 -9.28 -18.74 31.33
N ILE A 737 -9.77 -18.97 30.11
CA ILE A 737 -10.51 -17.99 29.31
C ILE A 737 -11.88 -18.57 28.97
N LEU A 738 -12.93 -17.95 29.48
CA LEU A 738 -14.32 -18.28 29.21
C LEU A 738 -14.86 -17.35 28.13
N ILE A 739 -15.47 -17.93 27.10
CA ILE A 739 -16.08 -17.20 26.00
C ILE A 739 -17.54 -17.62 25.94
N PHE A 740 -18.43 -16.65 26.12
CA PHE A 740 -19.87 -16.82 26.08
C PHE A 740 -20.39 -16.33 24.72
N PRO A 741 -20.77 -17.23 23.80
CA PRO A 741 -21.35 -16.85 22.52
C PRO A 741 -22.74 -16.23 22.71
N ARG A 742 -22.92 -15.01 22.21
CA ARG A 742 -24.15 -14.24 22.37
C ARG A 742 -24.95 -14.26 21.07
N LYS A 743 -26.27 -14.11 21.19
CA LYS A 743 -27.18 -13.92 20.05
C LYS A 743 -28.03 -12.66 20.15
N LYS A 744 -28.14 -12.05 21.34
CA LYS A 744 -28.88 -10.79 21.57
C LYS A 744 -28.12 -9.87 22.54
N HIS A 745 -28.28 -8.57 22.33
CA HIS A 745 -27.77 -7.55 23.24
C HIS A 745 -28.49 -7.55 24.58
N ARG A 746 -29.83 -7.39 24.54
CA ARG A 746 -30.70 -7.33 25.73
C ARG A 746 -31.81 -8.38 25.64
N PRO A 747 -32.26 -8.94 26.79
CA PRO A 747 -33.39 -9.84 26.84
C PRO A 747 -34.72 -9.11 26.55
N ALA A 748 -35.75 -9.86 26.17
CA ALA A 748 -37.05 -9.29 25.83
C ALA A 748 -37.67 -8.49 27.00
N CYS A 749 -37.44 -8.92 28.25
CA CYS A 749 -37.96 -8.26 29.45
C CYS A 749 -37.43 -6.83 29.66
N TYR A 750 -36.29 -6.45 29.05
CA TYR A 750 -35.74 -5.10 29.12
C TYR A 750 -36.64 -4.07 28.39
N GLY A 751 -37.15 -4.45 27.22
CA GLY A 751 -37.96 -3.57 26.36
C GLY A 751 -39.44 -3.51 26.72
N GLN A 752 -39.90 -4.29 27.69
CA GLN A 752 -41.30 -4.30 28.13
C GLN A 752 -41.66 -3.03 28.94
N THR A 753 -42.94 -2.84 29.23
CA THR A 753 -43.45 -1.71 30.03
C THR A 753 -44.29 -2.20 31.21
N GLY A 754 -44.41 -1.38 32.26
CA GLY A 754 -45.20 -1.70 33.45
C GLY A 754 -44.58 -2.78 34.35
N GLU A 755 -45.42 -3.70 34.86
CA GLU A 755 -45.04 -4.75 35.81
C GLU A 755 -44.18 -5.86 35.19
N HIS A 756 -44.18 -6.01 33.86
CA HIS A 756 -43.43 -7.06 33.17
C HIS A 756 -42.02 -6.60 32.74
N GLN A 757 -41.68 -5.32 32.91
CA GLN A 757 -40.34 -4.82 32.59
C GLN A 757 -39.33 -5.14 33.69
N LEU A 758 -38.23 -5.80 33.33
CA LEU A 758 -37.05 -5.99 34.18
C LEU A 758 -35.85 -5.27 33.56
N LEU A 759 -35.23 -4.35 34.30
CA LEU A 759 -34.13 -3.54 33.79
C LEU A 759 -32.81 -4.29 33.95
N VAL A 760 -32.62 -5.32 33.13
CA VAL A 760 -31.43 -6.18 33.13
C VAL A 760 -30.81 -6.24 31.73
N SER A 761 -29.52 -5.97 31.64
CA SER A 761 -28.75 -5.98 30.39
C SER A 761 -27.48 -6.82 30.60
N PRO A 762 -27.55 -8.16 30.43
CA PRO A 762 -26.46 -9.06 30.79
C PRO A 762 -25.15 -8.72 30.07
N GLY A 763 -24.11 -8.42 30.84
CA GLY A 763 -22.71 -8.35 30.40
C GLY A 763 -21.90 -9.56 30.90
N ALA A 764 -20.58 -9.50 30.80
CA ALA A 764 -19.69 -10.61 31.14
C ALA A 764 -19.83 -11.07 32.60
N LEU A 765 -20.00 -10.15 33.55
CA LEU A 765 -20.21 -10.52 34.96
C LEU A 765 -21.55 -11.24 35.19
N ASP A 766 -22.62 -10.80 34.53
CA ASP A 766 -23.92 -11.49 34.56
C ASP A 766 -23.81 -12.89 33.95
N MET A 767 -23.10 -13.03 32.82
CA MET A 767 -22.83 -14.31 32.18
C MET A 767 -22.01 -15.25 33.09
N GLY A 768 -21.04 -14.71 33.83
CA GLY A 768 -20.25 -15.45 34.82
C GLY A 768 -20.97 -15.70 36.15
N GLY A 769 -22.23 -15.26 36.27
CA GLY A 769 -23.16 -15.66 37.30
C GLY A 769 -23.47 -14.61 38.37
N LEU A 770 -22.90 -13.42 38.26
CA LEU A 770 -23.19 -12.28 39.13
C LEU A 770 -24.19 -11.34 38.45
N PHE A 771 -25.48 -11.58 38.70
CA PHE A 771 -26.60 -10.94 38.00
C PHE A 771 -26.96 -9.60 38.64
N ILE A 772 -26.82 -8.50 37.90
CA ILE A 772 -26.93 -7.14 38.45
C ILE A 772 -28.32 -6.56 38.24
N THR A 773 -28.95 -6.13 39.34
CA THR A 773 -30.29 -5.52 39.34
C THR A 773 -30.25 -4.09 39.92
N PRO A 774 -30.51 -3.05 39.12
CA PRO A 774 -30.45 -1.66 39.59
C PRO A 774 -31.73 -1.20 40.31
N ARG A 775 -32.86 -1.90 40.12
CA ARG A 775 -34.14 -1.56 40.77
C ARG A 775 -34.49 -2.62 41.81
N GLU A 776 -34.91 -2.19 42.99
CA GLU A 776 -35.27 -3.10 44.07
C GLU A 776 -36.40 -4.05 43.65
N LYS A 777 -37.40 -3.55 42.91
CA LYS A 777 -38.49 -4.39 42.40
C LYS A 777 -37.98 -5.57 41.54
N ASP A 778 -36.96 -5.34 40.71
CA ASP A 778 -36.39 -6.35 39.82
C ASP A 778 -35.57 -7.36 40.64
N PHE A 779 -34.83 -6.89 41.64
CA PHE A 779 -34.09 -7.73 42.59
C PHE A 779 -35.00 -8.68 43.39
N ARG A 780 -36.16 -8.17 43.84
CA ARG A 780 -37.14 -8.98 44.56
C ARG A 780 -37.81 -9.98 43.62
N ALA A 781 -38.11 -9.57 42.38
CA ALA A 781 -38.79 -10.39 41.39
C ALA A 781 -37.92 -11.49 40.75
N ILE A 782 -36.60 -11.30 40.64
CA ILE A 782 -35.72 -12.27 39.96
C ILE A 782 -35.68 -13.61 40.71
N THR A 783 -36.02 -14.70 40.03
CA THR A 783 -35.88 -16.08 40.55
C THR A 783 -34.76 -16.82 39.80
N ALA A 784 -34.42 -18.01 40.27
CA ALA A 784 -33.41 -18.87 39.64
C ALA A 784 -33.82 -19.26 38.21
N GLU A 785 -35.10 -19.57 38.00
CA GLU A 785 -35.67 -19.88 36.69
C GLU A 785 -35.62 -18.66 35.76
N LEU A 786 -36.05 -17.50 36.25
CA LEU A 786 -36.11 -16.28 35.44
C LEU A 786 -34.71 -15.78 35.04
N ALA A 787 -33.73 -15.88 35.93
CA ALA A 787 -32.34 -15.56 35.60
C ALA A 787 -31.77 -16.53 34.56
N THR A 788 -32.08 -17.83 34.69
CA THR A 788 -31.71 -18.86 33.72
C THR A 788 -32.29 -18.58 32.34
N ASP A 789 -33.58 -18.26 32.27
CA ASP A 789 -34.27 -17.93 31.02
C ASP A 789 -33.67 -16.69 30.36
N ILE A 790 -33.37 -15.64 31.13
CA ILE A 790 -32.72 -14.42 30.61
C ILE A 790 -31.34 -14.74 30.02
N LEU A 791 -30.49 -15.48 30.73
CA LEU A 791 -29.15 -15.82 30.24
C LEU A 791 -29.22 -16.69 28.98
N ARG A 792 -30.10 -17.69 28.94
CA ARG A 792 -30.31 -18.55 27.76
C ARG A 792 -30.92 -17.80 26.57
N GLU A 793 -31.77 -16.80 26.81
CA GLU A 793 -32.35 -15.98 25.75
C GLU A 793 -31.27 -15.21 24.98
N VAL A 794 -30.23 -14.73 25.70
CA VAL A 794 -29.20 -13.88 25.12
C VAL A 794 -27.98 -14.64 24.58
N THR A 795 -27.86 -15.94 24.85
CA THR A 795 -26.79 -16.82 24.35
C THR A 795 -27.23 -17.72 23.20
N LEU A 796 -26.27 -18.20 22.40
CA LEU A 796 -26.54 -19.29 21.45
C LEU A 796 -26.92 -20.58 22.20
N SER A 797 -27.93 -21.26 21.70
CA SER A 797 -28.37 -22.58 22.18
C SER A 797 -27.41 -23.68 21.72
N GLU A 798 -27.52 -24.86 22.32
CA GLU A 798 -26.71 -26.02 21.92
C GLU A 798 -26.91 -26.40 20.45
N GLU A 799 -28.15 -26.32 19.94
CA GLU A 799 -28.46 -26.56 18.52
C GLU A 799 -27.79 -25.53 17.61
N GLU A 800 -27.81 -24.26 17.98
CA GLU A 800 -27.14 -23.17 17.23
C GLU A 800 -25.61 -23.33 17.26
N LEU A 801 -25.04 -23.99 18.26
CA LEU A 801 -23.60 -24.24 18.39
C LEU A 801 -23.11 -25.53 17.73
N LYS A 802 -23.99 -26.48 17.36
CA LYS A 802 -23.61 -27.69 16.61
C LYS A 802 -22.76 -27.41 15.36
N PRO A 803 -23.07 -26.45 14.48
CA PRO A 803 -22.22 -26.16 13.32
C PRO A 803 -20.85 -25.59 13.71
N VAL A 804 -20.76 -24.84 14.81
CA VAL A 804 -19.50 -24.30 15.36
C VAL A 804 -18.64 -25.45 15.88
N ILE A 805 -19.21 -26.29 16.75
CA ILE A 805 -18.53 -27.46 17.33
C ILE A 805 -18.11 -28.46 16.24
N GLY A 806 -18.96 -28.67 15.24
CA GLY A 806 -18.70 -29.56 14.10
C GLY A 806 -17.45 -29.19 13.29
N GLN A 807 -17.00 -27.93 13.32
CA GLN A 807 -15.75 -27.51 12.68
C GLN A 807 -14.52 -28.09 13.39
N PHE A 808 -14.63 -28.42 14.67
CA PHE A 808 -13.55 -28.99 15.48
C PHE A 808 -13.62 -30.53 15.60
N THR A 809 -14.75 -31.17 15.24
CA THR A 809 -15.00 -32.62 15.44
C THR A 809 -15.18 -33.45 14.16
N ARG A 810 -15.07 -32.84 12.97
CA ARG A 810 -15.42 -33.43 11.64
C ARG A 810 -14.66 -34.70 11.22
N HIS A 811 -13.55 -35.07 11.87
CA HIS A 811 -12.80 -36.29 11.56
C HIS A 811 -13.44 -37.57 12.10
N GLN A 812 -14.52 -37.50 12.88
CA GLN A 812 -15.19 -38.70 13.44
C GLN A 812 -16.22 -39.38 12.52
N LYS A 813 -16.50 -38.88 11.29
CA LYS A 813 -17.49 -39.49 10.38
C LYS A 813 -16.90 -39.86 9.03
N LYS A 814 -16.07 -40.90 9.00
CA LYS A 814 -15.89 -41.76 7.82
C LYS A 814 -16.34 -43.18 8.20
N ASP A 815 -17.65 -43.38 8.25
CA ASP A 815 -18.20 -44.72 8.00
C ASP A 815 -19.21 -44.59 6.87
N GLY A 816 -18.93 -45.36 5.83
CA GLY A 816 -19.47 -45.18 4.49
C GLY A 816 -20.95 -45.51 4.37
N THR A 817 -21.62 -44.72 3.54
CA THR A 817 -22.62 -45.11 2.53
C THR A 817 -23.33 -43.83 2.09
N GLU A 818 -23.24 -43.48 0.81
CA GLU A 818 -24.41 -42.98 0.04
C GLU A 818 -24.07 -42.80 -1.45
N ASN A 819 -24.58 -43.75 -2.22
CA ASN A 819 -25.20 -43.69 -3.53
C ASN A 819 -24.86 -42.53 -4.49
N ALA A 820 -24.19 -42.90 -5.58
CA ALA A 820 -24.16 -42.15 -6.82
C ALA A 820 -25.50 -42.27 -7.56
N GLU A 821 -26.12 -41.12 -7.86
CA GLU A 821 -27.10 -40.99 -8.94
C GLU A 821 -26.49 -40.22 -10.13
N PRO A 822 -26.96 -40.46 -11.37
CA PRO A 822 -26.24 -40.12 -12.59
C PRO A 822 -26.45 -38.65 -12.99
N ARG A 823 -25.34 -37.95 -13.25
CA ARG A 823 -25.35 -36.60 -13.83
C ARG A 823 -25.77 -36.66 -15.30
N THR A 824 -26.84 -35.93 -15.63
CA THR A 824 -27.35 -35.65 -16.97
C THR A 824 -26.58 -34.47 -17.61
N ALA A 825 -26.69 -34.39 -18.95
CA ALA A 825 -26.14 -33.45 -19.95
C ALA A 825 -25.54 -32.08 -19.53
N PRO A 826 -24.56 -31.54 -20.29
CA PRO A 826 -23.88 -30.28 -19.97
C PRO A 826 -24.85 -29.10 -19.92
N GLU A 827 -24.85 -28.40 -18.79
CA GLU A 827 -25.63 -27.19 -18.55
C GLU A 827 -25.18 -26.06 -19.50
N ARG A 828 -26.11 -25.57 -20.34
CA ARG A 828 -25.96 -24.24 -20.97
C ARG A 828 -25.94 -23.20 -19.84
N LEU A 829 -25.08 -22.18 -19.97
CA LEU A 829 -25.03 -21.02 -19.05
C LEU A 829 -26.45 -20.57 -18.69
N HIS A 830 -26.79 -20.53 -17.40
CA HIS A 830 -28.12 -20.15 -16.93
C HIS A 830 -28.53 -18.79 -17.51
N GLU A 831 -29.56 -18.78 -18.37
CA GLU A 831 -30.16 -17.53 -18.86
C GLU A 831 -30.72 -16.75 -17.65
N GLY A 832 -30.24 -15.51 -17.44
CA GLY A 832 -30.80 -14.58 -16.46
C GLY A 832 -29.86 -14.05 -15.38
N THR A 833 -28.68 -14.65 -15.16
CA THR A 833 -27.69 -14.17 -14.17
C THR A 833 -26.40 -13.70 -14.83
N GLU A 834 -25.82 -12.61 -14.34
CA GLU A 834 -24.49 -12.15 -14.75
C GLU A 834 -23.43 -13.21 -14.39
N PRO A 835 -22.58 -13.65 -15.33
CA PRO A 835 -21.51 -14.60 -15.05
C PRO A 835 -20.27 -13.90 -14.52
N GLU A 836 -19.40 -14.71 -13.91
CA GLU A 836 -18.05 -14.31 -13.55
C GLU A 836 -17.06 -14.67 -14.66
N VAL A 837 -15.99 -13.90 -14.76
CA VAL A 837 -14.84 -14.14 -15.63
C VAL A 837 -13.61 -14.40 -14.78
N SER A 838 -12.79 -15.38 -15.17
CA SER A 838 -11.45 -15.62 -14.61
C SER A 838 -10.36 -15.06 -15.53
N VAL A 839 -9.58 -14.10 -15.04
CA VAL A 839 -8.57 -13.37 -15.82
C VAL A 839 -7.17 -13.70 -15.33
N GLY A 840 -6.32 -14.29 -16.16
CA GLY A 840 -4.90 -14.52 -15.86
C GLY A 840 -4.10 -13.22 -15.90
N ILE A 841 -3.48 -12.84 -14.79
CA ILE A 841 -2.78 -11.55 -14.62
C ILE A 841 -1.26 -11.70 -14.81
N MET A 842 -0.64 -12.65 -14.13
CA MET A 842 0.80 -12.88 -14.18
C MET A 842 1.17 -14.32 -13.83
N SER A 843 2.37 -14.75 -14.23
CA SER A 843 2.95 -16.04 -13.85
C SER A 843 4.39 -15.86 -13.36
N ARG A 844 4.70 -16.23 -12.11
CA ARG A 844 6.03 -16.11 -11.49
C ARG A 844 6.32 -17.23 -10.50
N GLN A 845 7.60 -17.48 -10.23
CA GLN A 845 8.06 -18.37 -9.16
C GLN A 845 7.64 -17.87 -7.77
N ARG A 846 7.59 -16.55 -7.59
CA ARG A 846 7.18 -15.89 -6.34
C ARG A 846 6.25 -14.73 -6.69
N ILE A 847 5.11 -14.65 -6.00
CA ILE A 847 4.15 -13.54 -6.17
C ILE A 847 3.97 -12.85 -4.82
N HIS A 848 4.22 -11.55 -4.82
CA HIS A 848 3.94 -10.65 -3.70
C HIS A 848 2.67 -9.85 -4.00
N PHE A 849 1.79 -9.73 -3.02
CA PHE A 849 0.53 -8.99 -3.17
C PHE A 849 0.00 -8.54 -1.81
N SER A 850 -0.83 -7.51 -1.80
CA SER A 850 -1.47 -7.00 -0.58
C SER A 850 -2.98 -7.08 -0.70
N LEU A 851 -3.64 -7.58 0.33
CA LEU A 851 -5.09 -7.63 0.43
C LEU A 851 -5.55 -6.32 1.09
N ASN A 852 -6.10 -5.39 0.32
CA ASN A 852 -6.42 -4.03 0.81
C ASN A 852 -7.64 -4.02 1.76
N ALA A 853 -8.48 -5.05 1.65
CA ALA A 853 -9.61 -5.34 2.52
C ALA A 853 -9.50 -6.77 3.08
N THR A 854 -10.52 -7.21 3.81
CA THR A 854 -10.50 -8.56 4.39
C THR A 854 -10.88 -9.61 3.35
N TYR A 855 -10.03 -10.62 3.18
CA TYR A 855 -10.26 -11.77 2.32
C TYR A 855 -10.28 -13.06 3.15
N SER A 856 -11.06 -14.05 2.75
CA SER A 856 -11.01 -15.40 3.31
C SER A 856 -10.16 -16.30 2.40
N ALA A 857 -9.16 -16.97 2.98
CA ALA A 857 -8.39 -17.99 2.30
C ALA A 857 -8.17 -19.19 3.23
N LYS A 858 -8.54 -20.39 2.76
CA LYS A 858 -8.46 -21.66 3.52
C LYS A 858 -9.05 -21.58 4.94
N GLY A 859 -10.13 -20.82 5.11
CA GLY A 859 -10.82 -20.66 6.40
C GLY A 859 -10.19 -19.65 7.36
N SER A 860 -9.14 -18.93 6.94
CA SER A 860 -8.55 -17.81 7.68
C SER A 860 -8.93 -16.49 7.03
N LEU A 861 -9.22 -15.46 7.84
CA LEU A 861 -9.31 -14.09 7.33
C LEU A 861 -7.92 -13.49 7.23
N VAL A 862 -7.60 -12.99 6.05
CA VAL A 862 -6.29 -12.53 5.66
C VAL A 862 -6.44 -11.12 5.09
N ARG A 863 -5.55 -10.22 5.50
CA ARG A 863 -5.48 -8.83 5.06
C ARG A 863 -4.01 -8.39 5.02
N GLY A 864 -3.71 -7.36 4.25
CA GLY A 864 -2.38 -6.79 4.13
C GLY A 864 -1.44 -7.65 3.31
N GLU A 865 -0.14 -7.44 3.50
CA GLU A 865 0.92 -8.03 2.70
C GLU A 865 0.96 -9.57 2.78
N GLN A 866 0.98 -10.20 1.61
CA GLN A 866 1.09 -11.64 1.40
C GLN A 866 2.21 -11.94 0.42
N THR A 867 2.85 -13.10 0.62
CA THR A 867 3.83 -13.63 -0.33
C THR A 867 3.60 -15.11 -0.50
N VAL A 868 3.60 -15.55 -1.76
CA VAL A 868 3.53 -16.97 -2.11
C VAL A 868 4.70 -17.36 -3.00
N GLU A 869 5.15 -18.60 -2.87
CA GLU A 869 6.31 -19.14 -3.60
C GLU A 869 5.99 -20.52 -4.18
N CYS A 870 6.46 -20.81 -5.40
CA CYS A 870 6.35 -22.14 -5.97
C CYS A 870 7.44 -23.01 -5.36
N SER A 871 7.05 -24.12 -4.74
CA SER A 871 7.98 -25.10 -4.15
C SER A 871 7.44 -26.50 -4.41
N GLU A 872 8.28 -27.41 -4.92
CA GLU A 872 7.91 -28.82 -5.17
C GLU A 872 6.60 -29.02 -5.99
N GLY A 873 6.29 -28.10 -6.91
CA GLY A 873 5.06 -28.15 -7.70
C GLY A 873 3.78 -27.72 -6.96
N GLY A 874 3.91 -27.11 -5.78
CA GLY A 874 2.83 -26.50 -5.00
C GLY A 874 3.11 -25.04 -4.62
N ILE A 875 2.13 -24.37 -4.04
CA ILE A 875 2.16 -22.98 -3.58
C ILE A 875 2.48 -22.97 -2.09
N LEU A 876 3.69 -22.55 -1.74
CA LEU A 876 4.11 -22.28 -0.37
C LEU A 876 3.54 -20.92 0.06
N TRP A 877 2.72 -20.92 1.10
CA TRP A 877 2.13 -19.71 1.68
C TRP A 877 2.03 -19.90 3.19
N ASN A 878 2.56 -18.93 3.97
CA ASN A 878 2.59 -19.00 5.44
C ASN A 878 3.13 -20.35 5.96
N GLY A 879 4.21 -20.85 5.36
CA GLY A 879 4.88 -22.11 5.74
C GLY A 879 4.16 -23.40 5.31
N ASN A 880 3.02 -23.31 4.63
CA ASN A 880 2.22 -24.46 4.20
C ASN A 880 2.20 -24.60 2.68
N LEU A 881 2.23 -25.84 2.18
CA LEU A 881 2.18 -26.13 0.75
C LEU A 881 0.75 -26.42 0.29
N TYR A 882 0.28 -25.71 -0.74
CA TYR A 882 -1.06 -25.80 -1.28
C TYR A 882 -1.06 -26.12 -2.78
N ARG A 883 -2.06 -26.87 -3.27
CA ARG A 883 -2.26 -27.05 -4.72
C ARG A 883 -2.90 -25.85 -5.41
N GLU A 884 -3.78 -25.17 -4.70
CA GLU A 884 -4.53 -24.00 -5.14
C GLU A 884 -4.85 -23.15 -3.91
N LEU A 885 -4.69 -21.83 -4.03
CA LEU A 885 -5.09 -20.84 -3.03
C LEU A 885 -6.10 -19.87 -3.63
N THR A 886 -7.18 -19.63 -2.89
CA THR A 886 -8.22 -18.69 -3.30
C THR A 886 -8.48 -17.74 -2.15
N PHE A 887 -8.34 -16.46 -2.43
CA PHE A 887 -8.64 -15.35 -1.56
C PHE A 887 -9.98 -14.76 -2.02
N THR A 888 -11.03 -15.00 -1.24
CA THR A 888 -12.38 -14.51 -1.52
C THR A 888 -12.67 -13.25 -0.69
N PRO A 889 -13.07 -12.12 -1.30
CA PRO A 889 -13.37 -10.90 -0.57
C PRO A 889 -14.52 -11.13 0.43
N GLN A 890 -14.43 -10.52 1.61
CA GLN A 890 -15.50 -10.56 2.62
C GLN A 890 -16.37 -9.29 2.62
N GLU A 891 -16.02 -8.32 1.77
CA GLU A 891 -16.68 -7.02 1.68
C GLU A 891 -16.98 -6.69 0.20
N ASN A 892 -18.14 -6.08 -0.09
CA ASN A 892 -18.58 -5.79 -1.46
C ASN A 892 -17.66 -4.84 -2.27
N LYS A 893 -16.75 -4.12 -1.61
CA LYS A 893 -15.78 -3.20 -2.25
C LYS A 893 -14.32 -3.59 -1.96
N ALA A 894 -14.09 -4.84 -1.58
CA ALA A 894 -12.74 -5.33 -1.33
C ALA A 894 -11.90 -5.32 -2.62
N SER A 895 -10.62 -5.00 -2.45
CA SER A 895 -9.63 -5.03 -3.52
C SER A 895 -8.32 -5.64 -3.02
N PHE A 896 -7.50 -6.09 -3.96
CA PHE A 896 -6.14 -6.56 -3.72
C PHE A 896 -5.17 -5.91 -4.70
N SER A 897 -3.96 -5.67 -4.24
CA SER A 897 -2.86 -5.08 -5.01
C SER A 897 -1.89 -6.19 -5.39
N LEU A 898 -1.68 -6.45 -6.69
CA LEU A 898 -0.58 -7.29 -7.14
C LEU A 898 0.63 -6.41 -7.49
N TYR A 899 1.80 -6.78 -6.98
CA TYR A 899 3.05 -6.07 -7.26
C TYR A 899 3.74 -6.62 -8.51
N ASP A 900 4.57 -5.80 -9.16
CA ASP A 900 5.40 -6.18 -10.29
C ASP A 900 4.64 -6.81 -11.49
N VAL A 901 3.41 -6.34 -11.72
CA VAL A 901 2.60 -6.70 -12.89
C VAL A 901 3.27 -6.07 -14.11
N THR A 902 3.76 -6.90 -15.03
CA THR A 902 4.33 -6.41 -16.29
C THR A 902 3.19 -5.93 -17.19
N ILE A 903 3.21 -4.66 -17.58
CA ILE A 903 2.31 -4.09 -18.59
C ILE A 903 3.06 -3.82 -19.89
N GLY A 904 2.40 -4.06 -21.02
CA GLY A 904 3.02 -3.89 -22.35
C GLY A 904 4.08 -4.96 -22.64
N ILE A 905 3.78 -6.22 -22.35
CA ILE A 905 4.71 -7.34 -22.52
C ILE A 905 5.17 -7.40 -23.98
N LYS A 906 6.48 -7.30 -24.22
CA LYS A 906 7.11 -7.22 -25.57
C LYS A 906 6.80 -5.94 -26.38
N PHE A 907 6.27 -4.90 -25.75
CA PHE A 907 6.23 -3.56 -26.32
C PHE A 907 7.42 -2.73 -25.80
N HIS A 908 7.86 -1.74 -26.58
CA HIS A 908 8.96 -0.84 -26.22
C HIS A 908 8.73 0.06 -24.99
N TRP A 909 7.54 0.02 -24.38
CA TRP A 909 7.19 0.69 -23.11
C TRP A 909 6.94 -0.28 -21.95
N GLU A 910 7.37 -1.54 -22.07
CA GLU A 910 7.24 -2.57 -21.02
C GLU A 910 7.73 -2.04 -19.67
N ARG A 911 6.88 -2.14 -18.65
CA ARG A 911 7.21 -1.72 -17.28
C ARG A 911 6.46 -2.53 -16.24
N GLN A 912 7.00 -2.57 -15.03
CA GLN A 912 6.37 -3.21 -13.88
C GLN A 912 5.67 -2.15 -13.03
N GLU A 913 4.39 -2.34 -12.77
CA GLU A 913 3.59 -1.45 -11.93
C GLU A 913 2.74 -2.26 -10.95
N THR A 914 2.40 -1.65 -9.81
CA THR A 914 1.39 -2.20 -8.90
C THR A 914 0.01 -1.99 -9.51
N GLN A 915 -0.75 -3.06 -9.71
CA GLN A 915 -2.15 -2.96 -10.13
C GLN A 915 -3.10 -3.39 -9.03
N ILE A 916 -4.20 -2.65 -8.91
CA ILE A 916 -5.25 -2.90 -7.93
C ILE A 916 -6.43 -3.55 -8.64
N PHE A 917 -6.89 -4.67 -8.12
CA PHE A 917 -7.98 -5.47 -8.67
C PHE A 917 -9.10 -5.61 -7.63
N SER A 918 -10.35 -5.65 -8.08
CA SER A 918 -11.50 -6.04 -7.27
C SER A 918 -11.79 -7.53 -7.41
N GLY A 919 -12.67 -8.06 -6.57
CA GLY A 919 -13.09 -9.46 -6.65
C GLY A 919 -12.11 -10.43 -6.02
N THR A 920 -12.16 -11.69 -6.44
CA THR A 920 -11.41 -12.82 -5.87
C THR A 920 -10.03 -12.95 -6.51
N LEU A 921 -9.01 -13.23 -5.71
CA LEU A 921 -7.67 -13.62 -6.20
C LEU A 921 -7.50 -15.12 -6.06
N LYS A 922 -7.24 -15.80 -7.16
CA LYS A 922 -6.98 -17.24 -7.24
C LYS A 922 -5.53 -17.46 -7.70
N LEU A 923 -4.81 -18.35 -7.02
CA LEU A 923 -3.43 -18.71 -7.31
C LEU A 923 -3.37 -20.22 -7.58
N VAL A 924 -2.79 -20.60 -8.71
CA VAL A 924 -2.62 -22.00 -9.14
C VAL A 924 -1.20 -22.22 -9.66
N VAL A 925 -0.72 -23.47 -9.71
CA VAL A 925 0.59 -23.80 -10.28
C VAL A 925 0.43 -24.35 -11.69
N GLU A 926 1.20 -23.82 -12.64
CA GLU A 926 1.32 -24.30 -14.02
C GLU A 926 2.80 -24.15 -14.45
N GLU A 927 3.39 -25.20 -15.04
CA GLU A 927 4.79 -25.22 -15.49
C GLU A 927 5.82 -24.71 -14.43
N GLU A 928 5.70 -25.21 -13.20
CA GLU A 928 6.55 -24.82 -12.05
C GLU A 928 6.51 -23.32 -11.69
N LYS A 929 5.47 -22.58 -12.11
CA LYS A 929 5.24 -21.18 -11.72
C LYS A 929 3.84 -21.02 -11.12
N ILE A 930 3.69 -20.03 -10.25
CA ILE A 930 2.39 -19.61 -9.73
C ILE A 930 1.75 -18.67 -10.75
N VAL A 931 0.52 -18.96 -11.14
CA VAL A 931 -0.32 -18.09 -11.97
C VAL A 931 -1.33 -17.39 -11.08
N ALA A 932 -1.33 -16.06 -11.10
CA ALA A 932 -2.34 -15.23 -10.43
C ALA A 932 -3.51 -14.97 -11.37
N ILE A 933 -4.71 -15.33 -10.91
CA ILE A 933 -5.97 -15.27 -11.64
C ILE A 933 -6.94 -14.39 -10.84
N ASN A 934 -7.48 -13.34 -11.46
CA ASN A 934 -8.53 -12.53 -10.86
C ASN A 934 -9.91 -13.02 -11.31
N VAL A 935 -10.81 -13.30 -10.37
CA VAL A 935 -12.20 -13.71 -10.65
C VAL A 935 -13.16 -12.60 -10.21
N LEU A 936 -13.97 -12.10 -11.15
CA LEU A 936 -14.87 -10.96 -10.95
C LEU A 936 -16.10 -11.02 -11.88
N PRO A 937 -17.18 -10.27 -11.59
CA PRO A 937 -18.32 -10.14 -12.49
C PRO A 937 -17.93 -9.54 -13.85
N VAL A 938 -18.57 -10.00 -14.94
CA VAL A 938 -18.26 -9.56 -16.30
C VAL A 938 -18.41 -8.05 -16.48
N GLU A 939 -19.40 -7.41 -15.86
CA GLU A 939 -19.65 -5.99 -16.07
C GLU A 939 -18.56 -5.13 -15.41
N ASP A 940 -18.02 -5.56 -14.27
CA ASP A 940 -16.87 -4.91 -13.61
C ASP A 940 -15.58 -5.04 -14.45
N TYR A 941 -15.37 -6.22 -15.04
CA TYR A 941 -14.28 -6.46 -15.98
C TYR A 941 -14.38 -5.54 -17.21
N LEU A 942 -15.57 -5.38 -17.80
CA LEU A 942 -15.78 -4.55 -18.99
C LEU A 942 -15.51 -3.07 -18.72
N ILE A 943 -15.84 -2.55 -17.53
CA ILE A 943 -15.53 -1.16 -17.16
C ILE A 943 -14.01 -0.94 -17.21
N SER A 944 -13.20 -1.86 -16.69
CA SER A 944 -11.74 -1.78 -16.73
C SER A 944 -11.19 -1.91 -18.14
N VAL A 945 -11.68 -2.89 -18.92
CA VAL A 945 -11.22 -3.11 -20.30
C VAL A 945 -11.47 -1.88 -21.16
N ILE A 946 -12.69 -1.36 -21.18
CA ILE A 946 -13.04 -0.22 -22.04
C ILE A 946 -12.28 1.03 -21.59
N SER A 947 -12.09 1.23 -20.28
CA SER A 947 -11.30 2.37 -19.75
C SER A 947 -9.80 2.25 -20.03
N SER A 948 -9.30 1.04 -20.33
CA SER A 948 -7.88 0.78 -20.65
C SER A 948 -7.62 0.82 -22.16
N GLU A 949 -8.60 0.42 -22.95
CA GLU A 949 -8.56 0.40 -24.41
C GLU A 949 -8.92 1.76 -25.04
N MET A 950 -9.71 2.60 -24.37
CA MET A 950 -10.29 3.82 -24.95
C MET A 950 -10.32 5.01 -23.97
N ASN A 951 -10.31 6.24 -24.52
CA ASN A 951 -10.39 7.46 -23.72
C ASN A 951 -11.84 7.77 -23.28
N ALA A 952 -11.98 8.38 -22.11
CA ALA A 952 -13.24 8.87 -21.56
C ALA A 952 -14.01 9.87 -22.42
N SER A 953 -13.30 10.65 -23.23
CA SER A 953 -13.89 11.64 -24.11
C SER A 953 -14.57 11.04 -25.35
N ALA A 954 -14.50 9.72 -25.54
CA ALA A 954 -15.13 9.02 -26.64
C ALA A 954 -16.65 9.23 -26.72
N SER A 955 -17.19 9.25 -27.94
CA SER A 955 -18.64 9.37 -28.14
C SER A 955 -19.41 8.25 -27.41
N PRO A 956 -20.58 8.54 -26.79
CA PRO A 956 -21.35 7.53 -26.06
C PRO A 956 -21.76 6.32 -26.93
N GLU A 957 -22.03 6.53 -28.22
CA GLU A 957 -22.41 5.45 -29.13
C GLU A 957 -21.23 4.53 -29.46
N PHE A 958 -20.02 5.07 -29.57
CA PHE A 958 -18.81 4.26 -29.70
C PHE A 958 -18.54 3.45 -28.43
N LEU A 959 -18.63 4.06 -27.25
CA LEU A 959 -18.45 3.36 -25.97
C LEU A 959 -19.47 2.21 -25.78
N LYS A 960 -20.73 2.42 -26.18
CA LYS A 960 -21.76 1.37 -26.19
C LYS A 960 -21.42 0.24 -27.17
N ALA A 961 -20.97 0.56 -28.38
CA ALA A 961 -20.56 -0.44 -29.36
C ALA A 961 -19.41 -1.30 -28.81
N SER A 962 -18.40 -0.64 -28.21
CA SER A 962 -17.26 -1.29 -27.55
C SER A 962 -17.69 -2.20 -26.40
N ALA A 963 -18.64 -1.77 -25.56
CA ALA A 963 -19.17 -2.61 -24.50
C ALA A 963 -19.83 -3.88 -25.02
N VAL A 964 -20.63 -3.78 -26.09
CA VAL A 964 -21.31 -4.95 -26.69
C VAL A 964 -20.32 -5.91 -27.34
N ILE A 965 -19.34 -5.43 -28.13
CA ILE A 965 -18.35 -6.33 -28.76
C ILE A 965 -17.47 -7.00 -27.71
N SER A 966 -16.98 -6.25 -26.72
CA SER A 966 -16.09 -6.80 -25.69
C SER A 966 -16.81 -7.86 -24.86
N ARG A 967 -18.10 -7.65 -24.53
CA ARG A 967 -18.95 -8.63 -23.85
C ARG A 967 -19.21 -9.87 -24.70
N SER A 968 -19.53 -9.69 -25.98
CA SER A 968 -19.84 -10.80 -26.91
C SER A 968 -18.62 -11.69 -27.11
N TRP A 969 -17.46 -11.07 -27.35
CA TRP A 969 -16.19 -11.77 -27.46
C TRP A 969 -15.89 -12.55 -26.18
N LEU A 970 -15.97 -11.90 -25.01
CA LEU A 970 -15.71 -12.55 -23.72
C LEU A 970 -16.63 -13.75 -23.48
N TYR A 971 -17.92 -13.61 -23.80
CA TYR A 971 -18.89 -14.70 -23.68
C TYR A 971 -18.57 -15.87 -24.59
N ALA A 972 -18.25 -15.60 -25.86
CA ALA A 972 -17.82 -16.63 -26.80
C ALA A 972 -16.59 -17.37 -26.27
N GLN A 973 -15.65 -16.66 -25.64
CA GLN A 973 -14.49 -17.28 -24.98
C GLN A 973 -14.92 -18.17 -23.80
N ILE A 974 -15.70 -17.65 -22.84
CA ILE A 974 -16.17 -18.44 -21.67
C ILE A 974 -16.89 -19.73 -22.12
N GLU A 975 -17.75 -19.64 -23.15
CA GLU A 975 -18.45 -20.80 -23.69
C GLU A 975 -17.51 -21.81 -24.36
N LYS A 976 -16.58 -21.34 -25.22
CA LYS A 976 -15.57 -22.18 -25.88
C LYS A 976 -14.75 -22.97 -24.84
N ARG A 977 -14.39 -22.36 -23.70
CA ARG A 977 -13.67 -23.05 -22.60
C ARG A 977 -14.48 -24.18 -21.96
N LYS A 978 -15.75 -23.93 -21.63
CA LYS A 978 -16.63 -24.93 -21.01
C LYS A 978 -16.87 -26.13 -21.91
N GLN A 979 -16.87 -25.91 -23.24
CA GLN A 979 -16.94 -26.99 -24.22
C GLN A 979 -15.64 -27.81 -24.26
N LEU A 980 -14.49 -27.15 -24.17
CA LEU A 980 -13.15 -27.78 -24.17
C LEU A 980 -12.84 -28.57 -22.88
N SER A 981 -13.27 -28.11 -21.70
CA SER A 981 -13.06 -28.86 -20.44
C SER A 981 -13.77 -30.21 -20.37
N ASN A 982 -14.67 -30.50 -21.32
CA ASN A 982 -15.42 -31.75 -21.43
C ASN A 982 -14.84 -32.74 -22.46
N HIS A 983 -13.76 -32.40 -23.18
CA HIS A 983 -13.17 -33.26 -24.21
C HIS A 983 -11.64 -33.34 -24.08
N ASP A 984 -11.08 -34.53 -23.82
CA ASP A 984 -9.64 -34.87 -23.90
C ASP A 984 -9.13 -34.83 -25.36
N ARG A 985 -9.02 -33.64 -25.96
CA ARG A 985 -8.31 -33.47 -27.25
C ARG A 985 -7.36 -32.28 -27.19
N GLY A 986 -6.05 -32.57 -27.28
CA GLY A 986 -5.03 -31.56 -27.53
C GLY A 986 -5.23 -30.95 -28.92
N PHE A 987 -5.55 -29.66 -28.96
CA PHE A 987 -5.53 -28.84 -30.17
C PHE A 987 -4.13 -28.23 -30.29
N PHE A 988 -3.48 -28.39 -31.44
CA PHE A 988 -2.22 -27.70 -31.74
C PHE A 988 -2.52 -26.50 -32.64
N SER A 989 -2.18 -25.30 -32.19
CA SER A 989 -2.36 -24.02 -32.91
C SER A 989 -1.29 -23.77 -33.99
N PHE A 990 -0.73 -24.85 -34.56
CA PHE A 990 0.23 -24.76 -35.66
C PHE A 990 0.21 -26.02 -36.54
N SER A 991 0.55 -25.85 -37.82
CA SER A 991 0.94 -26.90 -38.73
C SER A 991 2.35 -26.63 -39.25
N LYS A 992 3.20 -27.66 -39.21
CA LYS A 992 4.57 -27.60 -39.72
C LYS A 992 4.78 -28.73 -40.72
N SER A 993 5.20 -28.40 -41.93
CA SER A 993 5.59 -29.35 -42.98
C SER A 993 6.94 -28.92 -43.57
N ASP A 994 7.54 -29.75 -44.43
CA ASP A 994 8.82 -29.40 -45.07
C ASP A 994 8.64 -28.14 -45.94
N GLY A 995 9.21 -27.02 -45.49
CA GLY A 995 9.15 -25.72 -46.17
C GLY A 995 7.97 -24.82 -45.79
N GLU A 996 7.14 -25.19 -44.80
CA GLU A 996 6.02 -24.36 -44.33
C GLU A 996 5.80 -24.42 -42.80
N LEU A 997 5.57 -23.25 -42.21
CA LEU A 997 5.23 -23.04 -40.81
C LEU A 997 3.99 -22.14 -40.73
N ILE A 998 2.80 -22.74 -40.55
CA ILE A 998 1.56 -21.99 -40.33
C ILE A 998 1.22 -22.08 -38.85
N ARG A 999 1.30 -20.95 -38.15
CA ARG A 999 0.97 -20.79 -36.75
C ARG A 999 -0.03 -19.65 -36.58
N TRP A 1000 -1.08 -19.90 -35.82
CA TRP A 1000 -1.98 -18.84 -35.36
C TRP A 1000 -2.01 -18.83 -33.85
N TYR A 1001 -2.36 -17.69 -33.28
CA TYR A 1001 -2.46 -17.51 -31.84
C TYR A 1001 -3.92 -17.23 -31.52
N ASP A 1002 -4.58 -18.20 -30.90
CA ASP A 1002 -5.91 -18.05 -30.31
C ASP A 1002 -5.84 -18.51 -28.85
N ARG A 1003 -6.96 -18.44 -28.13
CA ARG A 1003 -7.04 -18.67 -26.68
C ARG A 1003 -6.66 -20.06 -26.16
N GLU A 1004 -6.35 -21.01 -27.05
CA GLU A 1004 -5.94 -22.38 -26.68
C GLU A 1004 -4.62 -22.40 -25.87
N ASP A 1005 -3.90 -21.28 -25.80
CA ASP A 1005 -2.74 -21.06 -24.93
C ASP A 1005 -3.10 -20.97 -23.42
N HIS A 1006 -4.38 -20.78 -23.05
CA HIS A 1006 -4.81 -20.56 -21.66
C HIS A 1006 -5.75 -21.67 -21.16
N THR A 1007 -5.19 -22.69 -20.50
CA THR A 1007 -5.98 -23.86 -20.04
C THR A 1007 -6.70 -23.64 -18.70
N ILE A 1008 -6.17 -22.75 -17.85
CA ILE A 1008 -6.57 -22.58 -16.45
C ILE A 1008 -7.43 -21.33 -16.14
N PHE A 1009 -7.61 -20.40 -17.08
CA PHE A 1009 -8.45 -19.19 -16.93
C PHE A 1009 -9.21 -18.82 -18.23
N ASP A 1010 -10.16 -17.88 -18.14
CA ASP A 1010 -11.03 -17.47 -19.24
C ASP A 1010 -10.36 -16.54 -20.25
N VAL A 1011 -9.58 -15.56 -19.80
CA VAL A 1011 -8.86 -14.60 -20.65
C VAL A 1011 -7.59 -14.13 -19.94
N CYS A 1012 -6.59 -13.59 -20.63
CA CYS A 1012 -5.44 -12.93 -19.98
C CYS A 1012 -5.62 -11.40 -19.93
N ALA A 1013 -4.88 -10.74 -19.06
CA ALA A 1013 -4.94 -9.28 -18.86
C ALA A 1013 -4.17 -8.43 -19.89
N ASP A 1014 -3.55 -9.09 -20.87
CA ASP A 1014 -2.66 -8.48 -21.87
C ASP A 1014 -3.37 -8.25 -23.22
N ASP A 1015 -2.73 -7.51 -24.12
CA ASP A 1015 -3.22 -7.19 -25.47
C ASP A 1015 -3.48 -8.45 -26.33
N HIS A 1016 -2.99 -9.62 -25.90
CA HIS A 1016 -3.32 -10.93 -26.48
C HIS A 1016 -4.83 -11.26 -26.40
N CYS A 1017 -5.50 -10.85 -25.32
CA CYS A 1017 -6.94 -11.07 -25.13
C CYS A 1017 -7.70 -9.74 -25.18
N GLN A 1018 -7.70 -9.01 -24.07
CA GLN A 1018 -8.26 -7.67 -23.93
C GLN A 1018 -7.49 -7.00 -22.79
N ARG A 1019 -7.13 -5.72 -22.96
CA ARG A 1019 -6.29 -5.01 -22.00
C ARG A 1019 -7.06 -4.76 -20.70
N TYR A 1020 -6.78 -5.55 -19.66
CA TYR A 1020 -7.41 -5.47 -18.35
C TYR A 1020 -6.39 -4.99 -17.30
N GLN A 1021 -6.65 -3.84 -16.66
CA GLN A 1021 -5.69 -3.21 -15.72
C GLN A 1021 -6.27 -3.01 -14.30
N GLY A 1022 -7.34 -3.73 -13.98
CA GLY A 1022 -8.05 -3.65 -12.70
C GLY A 1022 -8.75 -2.30 -12.49
N ILE A 1023 -8.96 -1.93 -11.23
CA ILE A 1023 -9.64 -0.68 -10.84
C ILE A 1023 -8.73 0.55 -10.82
N THR A 1024 -7.41 0.37 -11.03
CA THR A 1024 -6.40 1.44 -11.10
C THR A 1024 -6.77 2.53 -12.11
N ARG A 1025 -7.47 2.17 -13.19
CA ARG A 1025 -7.93 3.09 -14.25
C ARG A 1025 -9.46 3.16 -14.39
N ALA A 1026 -10.22 2.50 -13.52
CA ALA A 1026 -11.68 2.35 -13.64
C ALA A 1026 -12.49 3.50 -13.00
N SER A 1027 -12.17 4.76 -13.33
CA SER A 1027 -12.79 5.95 -12.72
C SER A 1027 -13.64 6.79 -13.68
N ASN A 1028 -14.00 6.24 -14.84
CA ASN A 1028 -14.62 6.99 -15.92
C ASN A 1028 -16.14 6.80 -15.99
N GLU A 1029 -16.90 7.81 -15.56
CA GLU A 1029 -18.36 7.78 -15.51
C GLU A 1029 -19.02 7.51 -16.88
N ALA A 1030 -18.46 8.02 -17.98
CA ALA A 1030 -19.03 7.80 -19.32
C ALA A 1030 -18.97 6.33 -19.76
N VAL A 1031 -17.88 5.63 -19.40
CA VAL A 1031 -17.73 4.19 -19.64
C VAL A 1031 -18.69 3.39 -18.77
N VAL A 1032 -18.80 3.72 -17.48
CA VAL A 1032 -19.74 3.06 -16.56
C VAL A 1032 -21.18 3.17 -17.08
N GLU A 1033 -21.60 4.35 -17.54
CA GLU A 1033 -22.94 4.55 -18.09
C GLU A 1033 -23.15 3.82 -19.43
N ALA A 1034 -22.13 3.74 -20.30
CA ALA A 1034 -22.22 2.98 -21.55
C ALA A 1034 -22.34 1.46 -21.32
N VAL A 1035 -21.54 0.92 -20.40
CA VAL A 1035 -21.59 -0.48 -19.96
C VAL A 1035 -22.97 -0.80 -19.36
N LYS A 1036 -23.45 0.05 -18.46
CA LYS A 1036 -24.78 -0.08 -17.84
C LYS A 1036 -25.92 0.04 -18.84
N ALA A 1037 -25.85 0.97 -19.79
CA ALA A 1037 -26.87 1.15 -20.83
C ALA A 1037 -26.96 -0.06 -21.78
N THR A 1038 -25.87 -0.81 -21.93
CA THR A 1038 -25.78 -2.02 -22.77
C THR A 1038 -25.68 -3.30 -21.95
N ARG A 1039 -26.01 -3.24 -20.65
CA ARG A 1039 -25.87 -4.36 -19.71
C ARG A 1039 -26.51 -5.63 -20.28
N GLY A 1040 -25.72 -6.70 -20.32
CA GLY A 1040 -26.12 -7.99 -20.87
C GLY A 1040 -26.41 -8.05 -22.36
N GLN A 1041 -26.17 -6.99 -23.15
CA GLN A 1041 -26.31 -7.05 -24.60
C GLN A 1041 -25.09 -7.70 -25.26
N ILE A 1042 -25.35 -8.73 -26.08
CA ILE A 1042 -24.35 -9.48 -26.85
C ILE A 1042 -24.78 -9.60 -28.31
N LEU A 1043 -23.81 -9.85 -29.19
CA LEU A 1043 -23.99 -10.16 -30.60
C LEU A 1043 -24.22 -11.66 -30.78
N THR A 1044 -25.25 -12.01 -31.53
CA THR A 1044 -25.54 -13.39 -31.94
C THR A 1044 -25.73 -13.47 -33.45
N SER A 1045 -25.33 -14.60 -34.02
CA SER A 1045 -25.58 -14.96 -35.42
C SER A 1045 -26.38 -16.25 -35.43
N GLY A 1046 -27.70 -16.15 -35.62
CA GLY A 1046 -28.61 -17.26 -35.29
C GLY A 1046 -28.67 -17.48 -33.78
N ASP A 1047 -28.49 -18.73 -33.35
CA ASP A 1047 -28.49 -19.12 -31.94
C ASP A 1047 -27.10 -19.03 -31.27
N ASP A 1048 -26.03 -18.83 -32.05
CA ASP A 1048 -24.65 -18.82 -31.56
C ASP A 1048 -24.19 -17.39 -31.19
N ILE A 1049 -23.38 -17.28 -30.14
CA ILE A 1049 -22.74 -16.02 -29.73
C ILE A 1049 -21.60 -15.70 -30.70
N CYS A 1050 -21.53 -14.44 -31.16
CA CYS A 1050 -20.48 -14.01 -32.07
C CYS A 1050 -19.13 -13.84 -31.37
N ASP A 1051 -18.06 -14.39 -31.96
CA ASP A 1051 -16.67 -14.03 -31.65
C ASP A 1051 -16.39 -12.62 -32.21
N ALA A 1052 -16.70 -11.59 -31.41
CA ALA A 1052 -16.68 -10.20 -31.86
C ALA A 1052 -15.28 -9.57 -31.81
N ARG A 1053 -14.39 -9.99 -32.73
CA ARG A 1053 -13.03 -9.43 -32.89
C ARG A 1053 -13.05 -7.95 -33.30
N PHE A 1054 -12.03 -7.19 -32.92
CA PHE A 1054 -11.87 -5.77 -33.28
C PHE A 1054 -10.39 -5.38 -33.37
N SER A 1055 -10.06 -4.32 -34.13
CA SER A 1055 -8.69 -3.82 -34.31
C SER A 1055 -8.63 -2.29 -34.37
N LYS A 1056 -7.44 -1.71 -34.14
CA LYS A 1056 -7.23 -0.25 -34.13
C LYS A 1056 -7.65 0.40 -35.44
N CYS A 1057 -7.07 -0.04 -36.56
CA CYS A 1057 -7.35 0.50 -37.90
C CYS A 1057 -7.36 -0.63 -38.94
N CYS A 1058 -8.41 -0.73 -39.76
CA CYS A 1058 -8.47 -1.74 -40.83
C CYS A 1058 -7.83 -1.28 -42.16
N GLY A 1059 -7.32 -0.05 -42.25
CA GLY A 1059 -6.73 0.45 -43.51
C GLY A 1059 -7.75 0.63 -44.65
N GLY A 1060 -9.04 0.71 -44.33
CA GLY A 1060 -10.15 0.91 -45.27
C GLY A 1060 -10.90 -0.37 -45.66
N ALA A 1061 -10.41 -1.55 -45.29
CA ALA A 1061 -11.03 -2.84 -45.56
C ALA A 1061 -10.85 -3.78 -44.38
N THR A 1062 -11.93 -4.32 -43.82
CA THR A 1062 -11.81 -5.34 -42.76
C THR A 1062 -11.38 -6.68 -43.36
N GLU A 1063 -10.84 -7.56 -42.52
CA GLU A 1063 -10.39 -8.90 -42.93
C GLU A 1063 -11.33 -9.99 -42.45
N GLU A 1064 -11.25 -11.18 -43.06
CA GLU A 1064 -12.01 -12.37 -42.65
C GLU A 1064 -11.25 -13.20 -41.61
N PHE A 1065 -11.99 -13.81 -40.68
CA PHE A 1065 -11.41 -14.54 -39.53
C PHE A 1065 -10.40 -15.62 -39.93
N GLU A 1066 -10.69 -16.38 -40.99
CA GLU A 1066 -9.89 -17.52 -41.44
C GLU A 1066 -8.49 -17.15 -41.96
N TYR A 1067 -8.22 -15.88 -42.29
CA TYR A 1067 -6.89 -15.43 -42.72
C TYR A 1067 -5.96 -15.07 -41.56
N CYS A 1068 -6.52 -14.84 -40.36
CA CYS A 1068 -5.77 -14.49 -39.16
C CYS A 1068 -5.68 -15.65 -38.16
N TRP A 1069 -6.70 -16.52 -38.10
CA TRP A 1069 -6.82 -17.61 -37.13
C TRP A 1069 -7.03 -18.98 -37.82
N GLU A 1070 -7.76 -19.89 -37.17
CA GLU A 1070 -8.15 -21.20 -37.72
C GLU A 1070 -8.93 -21.05 -39.03
N ASP A 1071 -8.81 -22.02 -39.94
CA ASP A 1071 -9.49 -22.07 -41.25
C ASP A 1071 -11.01 -22.33 -41.08
N LYS A 1072 -11.68 -21.38 -40.43
CA LYS A 1072 -13.09 -21.42 -40.07
C LYS A 1072 -13.78 -20.17 -40.61
N HIS A 1073 -14.68 -20.40 -41.55
CA HIS A 1073 -15.51 -19.33 -42.07
C HIS A 1073 -16.59 -18.91 -41.05
N LEU A 1074 -16.57 -17.63 -40.66
CA LEU A 1074 -17.57 -17.02 -39.77
C LEU A 1074 -18.37 -15.99 -40.57
N SER A 1075 -19.66 -16.27 -40.82
CA SER A 1075 -20.50 -15.48 -41.72
C SER A 1075 -20.70 -14.01 -41.30
N TYR A 1076 -20.46 -13.69 -40.03
CA TYR A 1076 -20.56 -12.35 -39.46
C TYR A 1076 -19.22 -11.60 -39.38
N LEU A 1077 -18.09 -12.25 -39.69
CA LEU A 1077 -16.76 -11.64 -39.79
C LEU A 1077 -16.27 -11.69 -41.24
N THR A 1078 -17.01 -11.00 -42.10
CA THR A 1078 -16.69 -10.87 -43.53
C THR A 1078 -15.91 -9.58 -43.81
N SER A 1079 -15.20 -9.56 -44.93
CA SER A 1079 -14.49 -8.36 -45.35
C SER A 1079 -15.48 -7.29 -45.84
N VAL A 1080 -15.44 -6.13 -45.20
CA VAL A 1080 -16.31 -4.99 -45.48
C VAL A 1080 -15.48 -3.75 -45.77
N ARG A 1081 -15.97 -2.93 -46.71
CA ARG A 1081 -15.37 -1.63 -46.99
C ARG A 1081 -15.82 -0.63 -45.94
N ASP A 1082 -14.85 -0.01 -45.27
CA ASP A 1082 -15.06 0.92 -44.15
C ASP A 1082 -15.50 2.31 -44.63
N ILE A 1083 -16.69 2.41 -45.23
CA ILE A 1083 -17.23 3.66 -45.78
C ILE A 1083 -18.75 3.73 -45.63
N ALA A 1084 -19.29 4.94 -45.58
CA ALA A 1084 -20.74 5.17 -45.57
C ALA A 1084 -21.42 4.51 -46.78
N PRO A 1085 -22.58 3.85 -46.61
CA PRO A 1085 -23.37 3.36 -47.72
C PRO A 1085 -23.84 4.54 -48.58
N GLY A 1086 -23.51 4.52 -49.86
CA GLY A 1086 -23.56 5.68 -50.73
C GLY A 1086 -24.94 6.23 -51.09
N ASN A 1087 -26.06 5.63 -50.63
CA ASN A 1087 -27.44 6.10 -50.84
C ASN A 1087 -28.43 5.39 -49.88
N LEU A 1088 -29.63 5.97 -49.69
CA LEU A 1088 -30.78 5.44 -48.94
C LEU A 1088 -31.27 4.02 -49.35
N SER A 1089 -30.63 3.38 -50.34
CA SER A 1089 -30.91 2.01 -50.78
C SER A 1089 -30.19 0.91 -49.97
N GLY A 1090 -29.29 1.27 -49.05
CA GLY A 1090 -28.62 0.31 -48.17
C GLY A 1090 -27.57 -0.59 -48.85
N ILE A 1091 -27.23 -0.35 -50.12
CA ILE A 1091 -26.23 -1.13 -50.86
C ILE A 1091 -24.82 -0.63 -50.49
N ARG A 1092 -24.00 -1.51 -49.92
CA ARG A 1092 -22.59 -1.22 -49.54
C ARG A 1092 -21.74 -1.02 -50.81
N PRO A 1093 -20.84 -0.01 -50.85
CA PRO A 1093 -19.87 0.12 -51.92
C PRO A 1093 -18.98 -1.13 -51.98
N ALA A 1094 -18.83 -1.72 -53.17
CA ALA A 1094 -18.03 -2.92 -53.35
C ALA A 1094 -16.56 -2.65 -52.98
N LEU A 1095 -15.96 -3.63 -52.31
CA LEU A 1095 -14.52 -3.71 -52.09
C LEU A 1095 -13.88 -4.31 -53.37
N PRO A 1096 -12.73 -3.80 -53.85
CA PRO A 1096 -11.95 -4.49 -54.86
C PRO A 1096 -11.49 -5.86 -54.35
N ASP A 1097 -11.18 -6.79 -55.25
CA ASP A 1097 -10.71 -8.12 -54.88
C ASP A 1097 -9.23 -8.07 -54.45
N LEU A 1098 -9.00 -7.80 -53.16
CA LEU A 1098 -7.66 -7.65 -52.58
C LEU A 1098 -6.91 -8.98 -52.41
N THR A 1099 -7.53 -10.11 -52.76
CA THR A 1099 -6.82 -11.40 -52.86
C THR A 1099 -5.84 -11.41 -54.05
N ARG A 1100 -6.02 -10.48 -55.01
CA ARG A 1100 -5.16 -10.29 -56.17
C ARG A 1100 -4.08 -9.24 -55.90
N GLU A 1101 -2.82 -9.63 -56.05
CA GLU A 1101 -1.66 -8.77 -55.74
C GLU A 1101 -1.71 -7.39 -56.42
N GLU A 1102 -2.05 -7.33 -57.72
CA GLU A 1102 -2.13 -6.06 -58.46
C GLU A 1102 -3.18 -5.09 -57.88
N GLU A 1103 -4.29 -5.61 -57.36
CA GLU A 1103 -5.36 -4.79 -56.78
C GLU A 1103 -5.05 -4.44 -55.32
N ALA A 1104 -4.42 -5.36 -54.56
CA ALA A 1104 -3.88 -5.10 -53.23
C ALA A 1104 -2.82 -3.99 -53.26
N GLU A 1105 -1.90 -4.02 -54.23
CA GLU A 1105 -0.88 -2.99 -54.40
C GLU A 1105 -1.48 -1.62 -54.70
N LYS A 1106 -2.43 -1.53 -55.64
CA LYS A 1106 -3.15 -0.27 -55.93
C LYS A 1106 -3.90 0.24 -54.71
N TRP A 1107 -4.51 -0.65 -53.92
CA TRP A 1107 -5.26 -0.29 -52.72
C TRP A 1107 -4.37 0.23 -51.60
N ILE A 1108 -3.27 -0.48 -51.31
CA ILE A 1108 -2.32 -0.13 -50.25
C ILE A 1108 -1.55 1.13 -50.60
N ARG A 1109 -1.18 1.33 -51.88
CA ARG A 1109 -0.48 2.56 -52.31
C ARG A 1109 -1.39 3.76 -52.56
N SER A 1110 -2.70 3.62 -52.37
CA SER A 1110 -3.66 4.73 -52.48
C SER A 1110 -4.31 5.08 -51.14
N ASN A 1111 -4.99 6.23 -51.09
CA ASN A 1111 -5.73 6.71 -49.91
C ASN A 1111 -7.24 6.73 -50.21
N PRO A 1112 -7.92 5.57 -50.29
CA PRO A 1112 -9.34 5.53 -50.58
C PRO A 1112 -10.14 6.21 -49.45
N PRO A 1113 -11.27 6.87 -49.75
CA PRO A 1113 -12.15 7.39 -48.71
C PRO A 1113 -12.58 6.26 -47.77
N SER A 1114 -12.37 6.43 -46.46
CA SER A 1114 -12.73 5.46 -45.42
C SER A 1114 -13.06 6.18 -44.12
N PHE A 1115 -13.84 5.57 -43.22
CA PHE A 1115 -14.07 6.15 -41.90
C PHE A 1115 -12.79 6.19 -41.07
N CYS A 1116 -11.97 5.15 -41.12
CA CYS A 1116 -10.69 5.06 -40.42
C CYS A 1116 -9.56 5.93 -41.02
N HIS A 1117 -9.81 6.60 -42.16
CA HIS A 1117 -8.92 7.61 -42.72
C HIS A 1117 -9.37 8.99 -42.21
N THR A 1118 -8.84 9.41 -41.06
CA THR A 1118 -9.19 10.67 -40.42
C THR A 1118 -7.93 11.42 -39.98
N GLU A 1119 -7.92 12.74 -40.22
CA GLU A 1119 -6.91 13.67 -39.70
C GLU A 1119 -7.47 14.49 -38.51
N ASP A 1120 -8.69 14.19 -38.06
CA ASP A 1120 -9.33 14.88 -36.93
C ASP A 1120 -8.64 14.49 -35.61
N GLU A 1121 -7.79 15.38 -35.10
CA GLU A 1121 -7.06 15.18 -33.85
C GLU A 1121 -7.97 14.93 -32.65
N GLU A 1122 -9.16 15.52 -32.59
CA GLU A 1122 -10.08 15.34 -31.46
C GLU A 1122 -10.69 13.94 -31.47
N ILE A 1123 -10.99 13.39 -32.65
CA ILE A 1123 -11.45 11.99 -32.77
C ILE A 1123 -10.29 11.03 -32.49
N LEU A 1124 -9.08 11.32 -32.96
CA LEU A 1124 -7.91 10.48 -32.70
C LEU A 1124 -7.56 10.44 -31.20
N ARG A 1125 -7.69 11.55 -30.47
CA ARG A 1125 -7.54 11.59 -29.00
C ARG A 1125 -8.56 10.75 -28.24
N GLN A 1126 -9.71 10.43 -28.85
CA GLN A 1126 -10.74 9.57 -28.24
C GLN A 1126 -10.39 8.07 -28.31
N VAL A 1127 -9.57 7.67 -29.29
CA VAL A 1127 -9.25 6.25 -29.58
C VAL A 1127 -7.80 5.90 -29.25
N LEU A 1128 -6.86 6.83 -29.47
CA LEU A 1128 -5.44 6.62 -29.23
C LEU A 1128 -5.02 7.18 -27.86
N ASN A 1129 -4.40 6.34 -27.05
CA ASN A 1129 -3.78 6.75 -25.79
C ASN A 1129 -2.56 7.67 -26.05
N ASP A 1130 -2.13 8.45 -25.04
CA ASP A 1130 -1.06 9.46 -25.19
C ASP A 1130 0.24 8.93 -25.82
N TYR A 1131 0.55 7.66 -25.59
CA TYR A 1131 1.70 6.99 -26.16
C TYR A 1131 1.53 6.59 -27.63
N ASP A 1132 0.33 6.13 -28.01
CA ASP A 1132 0.01 5.73 -29.40
C ASP A 1132 -0.14 6.93 -30.34
N ARG A 1133 -0.32 8.14 -29.78
CA ARG A 1133 -0.44 9.40 -30.52
C ARG A 1133 0.85 9.86 -31.20
N GLU A 1134 1.99 9.27 -30.86
CA GLU A 1134 3.26 9.51 -31.57
C GLU A 1134 3.26 8.88 -32.98
N THR A 1135 2.35 7.93 -33.24
CA THR A 1135 2.20 7.26 -34.55
C THR A 1135 1.13 7.95 -35.39
N THR A 1136 1.52 8.72 -36.40
CA THR A 1136 0.59 9.45 -37.28
C THR A 1136 0.22 8.69 -38.56
N ASP A 1137 1.02 7.69 -38.95
CA ASP A 1137 0.95 7.10 -40.30
C ASP A 1137 0.28 5.71 -40.30
N PHE A 1138 -0.56 5.38 -39.31
CA PHE A 1138 -1.13 4.03 -39.16
C PHE A 1138 -2.14 3.63 -40.24
N TYR A 1139 -2.80 4.59 -40.92
CA TYR A 1139 -3.73 4.27 -42.01
C TYR A 1139 -2.95 3.76 -43.25
N ARG A 1140 -1.79 4.37 -43.53
CA ARG A 1140 -0.81 3.96 -44.54
C ARG A 1140 0.60 4.19 -44.01
N TRP A 1141 1.26 3.11 -43.63
CA TRP A 1141 2.57 3.15 -42.96
C TRP A 1141 3.69 2.70 -43.91
N ARG A 1142 4.93 3.07 -43.58
CA ARG A 1142 6.13 2.71 -44.34
C ARG A 1142 7.26 2.32 -43.39
N VAL A 1143 7.89 1.18 -43.64
CA VAL A 1143 9.04 0.67 -42.89
C VAL A 1143 10.16 0.30 -43.86
N GLU A 1144 11.40 0.64 -43.53
CA GLU A 1144 12.59 0.29 -44.32
C GLU A 1144 13.50 -0.64 -43.53
N TYR A 1145 14.05 -1.65 -44.18
CA TYR A 1145 15.08 -2.53 -43.63
C TYR A 1145 16.26 -2.62 -44.58
N THR A 1146 17.48 -2.49 -44.04
CA THR A 1146 18.68 -2.93 -44.74
C THR A 1146 18.72 -4.46 -44.81
N GLN A 1147 19.54 -4.98 -45.73
CA GLN A 1147 19.74 -6.43 -45.88
C GLN A 1147 20.13 -7.13 -44.57
N ASP A 1148 21.07 -6.55 -43.83
CA ASP A 1148 21.58 -7.12 -42.57
C ASP A 1148 20.53 -7.07 -41.46
N GLU A 1149 19.76 -5.99 -41.36
CA GLU A 1149 18.66 -5.86 -40.38
C GLU A 1149 17.56 -6.89 -40.64
N LEU A 1150 17.10 -7.04 -41.88
CA LEU A 1150 16.04 -7.99 -42.22
C LEU A 1150 16.49 -9.44 -42.05
N SER A 1151 17.70 -9.77 -42.48
CA SER A 1151 18.27 -11.11 -42.30
C SER A 1151 18.42 -11.45 -40.80
N GLY A 1152 18.99 -10.53 -40.01
CA GLY A 1152 19.15 -10.68 -38.57
C GLY A 1152 17.81 -10.83 -37.83
N LEU A 1153 16.79 -10.05 -38.19
CA LEU A 1153 15.43 -10.16 -37.66
C LEU A 1153 14.83 -11.55 -37.89
N ILE A 1154 14.92 -12.06 -39.12
CA ILE A 1154 14.37 -13.35 -39.50
C ILE A 1154 15.12 -14.48 -38.79
N GLU A 1155 16.45 -14.43 -38.72
CA GLU A 1155 17.27 -15.41 -38.00
C GLU A 1155 16.95 -15.42 -36.51
N GLU A 1156 16.86 -14.25 -35.87
CA GLU A 1156 16.53 -14.13 -34.45
C GLU A 1156 15.15 -14.71 -34.16
N ASN A 1157 14.14 -14.42 -34.98
CA ASN A 1157 12.75 -14.80 -34.71
C ASN A 1157 12.43 -16.25 -35.09
N LEU A 1158 13.01 -16.78 -36.18
CA LEU A 1158 12.78 -18.15 -36.65
C LEU A 1158 13.85 -19.15 -36.19
N LYS A 1159 14.92 -18.67 -35.55
CA LYS A 1159 16.08 -19.47 -35.11
C LYS A 1159 16.68 -20.31 -36.24
N THR A 1160 16.67 -19.78 -37.46
CA THR A 1160 17.12 -20.44 -38.70
C THR A 1160 17.88 -19.43 -39.57
N ASP A 1161 19.06 -19.79 -40.08
CA ASP A 1161 19.87 -18.93 -40.96
C ASP A 1161 19.36 -19.01 -42.42
N PHE A 1162 18.85 -17.91 -42.96
CA PHE A 1162 18.40 -17.79 -44.36
C PHE A 1162 19.52 -17.27 -45.29
N GLY A 1163 20.65 -16.84 -44.74
CA GLY A 1163 21.66 -16.04 -45.40
C GLY A 1163 21.12 -14.70 -45.87
N SER A 1164 21.52 -14.29 -47.07
CA SER A 1164 20.97 -13.08 -47.71
C SER A 1164 19.52 -13.30 -48.14
N ILE A 1165 18.62 -12.42 -47.72
CA ILE A 1165 17.22 -12.40 -48.17
C ILE A 1165 17.15 -11.90 -49.60
N LEU A 1166 16.48 -12.66 -50.47
CA LEU A 1166 16.32 -12.38 -51.89
C LEU A 1166 14.91 -11.84 -52.20
N ASP A 1167 13.90 -12.35 -51.50
CA ASP A 1167 12.50 -11.97 -51.74
C ASP A 1167 11.57 -12.24 -50.55
N LEU A 1168 10.50 -11.44 -50.48
CA LEU A 1168 9.36 -11.63 -49.58
C LEU A 1168 8.09 -11.72 -50.45
N ILE A 1169 7.64 -12.94 -50.73
CA ILE A 1169 6.57 -13.18 -51.72
C ILE A 1169 5.25 -13.46 -50.98
N PRO A 1170 4.21 -12.62 -51.13
CA PRO A 1170 2.88 -12.91 -50.61
C PRO A 1170 2.30 -14.10 -51.40
N VAL A 1171 2.21 -15.26 -50.75
CA VAL A 1171 1.68 -16.49 -51.36
C VAL A 1171 0.16 -16.49 -51.31
N GLU A 1172 -0.41 -15.96 -50.23
CA GLU A 1172 -1.85 -15.89 -50.01
C GLU A 1172 -2.20 -14.61 -49.27
N ARG A 1173 -3.27 -13.94 -49.73
CA ARG A 1173 -3.88 -12.77 -49.10
C ARG A 1173 -5.35 -13.03 -48.79
N GLY A 1174 -5.80 -12.45 -47.70
CA GLY A 1174 -7.21 -12.32 -47.38
C GLY A 1174 -7.91 -11.25 -48.21
N ARG A 1175 -9.24 -11.17 -48.08
CA ARG A 1175 -10.08 -10.22 -48.83
C ARG A 1175 -9.92 -8.78 -48.34
N GLY A 1176 -9.43 -8.56 -47.13
CA GLY A 1176 -8.99 -7.27 -46.61
C GLY A 1176 -7.59 -6.87 -47.06
N GLY A 1177 -6.86 -7.75 -47.76
CA GLY A 1177 -5.50 -7.52 -48.27
C GLY A 1177 -4.37 -7.92 -47.31
N HIS A 1178 -4.68 -8.47 -46.14
CA HIS A 1178 -3.68 -8.99 -45.20
C HIS A 1178 -3.04 -10.24 -45.77
N ILE A 1179 -1.70 -10.34 -45.70
CA ILE A 1179 -0.99 -11.55 -46.09
C ILE A 1179 -1.25 -12.63 -45.02
N SER A 1180 -1.82 -13.76 -45.41
CA SER A 1180 -2.03 -14.93 -44.55
C SER A 1180 -0.90 -15.95 -44.69
N ARG A 1181 -0.21 -15.97 -45.85
CA ARG A 1181 1.00 -16.77 -46.08
C ARG A 1181 2.05 -15.96 -46.83
N LEU A 1182 3.23 -15.83 -46.24
CA LEU A 1182 4.39 -15.14 -46.80
C LEU A 1182 5.52 -16.14 -47.03
N ARG A 1183 6.06 -16.20 -48.25
CA ARG A 1183 7.28 -16.96 -48.54
C ARG A 1183 8.50 -16.06 -48.41
N ILE A 1184 9.37 -16.41 -47.47
CA ILE A 1184 10.68 -15.81 -47.30
C ILE A 1184 11.68 -16.63 -48.14
N VAL A 1185 12.34 -15.97 -49.09
CA VAL A 1185 13.33 -16.60 -49.97
C VAL A 1185 14.71 -16.07 -49.60
N GLY A 1186 15.55 -16.93 -49.01
CA GLY A 1186 16.96 -16.64 -48.71
C GLY A 1186 17.92 -17.41 -49.62
N THR A 1187 19.20 -17.05 -49.57
CA THR A 1187 20.27 -17.79 -50.27
C THR A 1187 20.50 -19.21 -49.75
N GLN A 1188 20.16 -19.46 -48.48
CA GLN A 1188 20.39 -20.75 -47.81
C GLN A 1188 19.10 -21.55 -47.59
N GLU A 1189 17.97 -20.88 -47.35
CA GLU A 1189 16.71 -21.51 -46.97
C GLU A 1189 15.52 -20.79 -47.61
N THR A 1190 14.41 -21.50 -47.79
CA THR A 1190 13.13 -20.91 -48.22
C THR A 1190 12.00 -21.47 -47.36
N LEU A 1191 11.26 -20.58 -46.70
CA LEU A 1191 10.19 -20.96 -45.79
C LEU A 1191 8.94 -20.14 -46.04
N VAL A 1192 7.78 -20.81 -46.08
CA VAL A 1192 6.47 -20.14 -46.01
C VAL A 1192 6.06 -20.01 -44.55
N ILE A 1193 5.79 -18.80 -44.11
CA ILE A 1193 5.25 -18.50 -42.78
C ILE A 1193 3.82 -17.95 -42.89
N GLY A 1194 3.00 -18.22 -41.88
CA GLY A 1194 1.64 -17.68 -41.70
C GLY A 1194 1.17 -17.99 -40.29
N LYS A 1195 0.03 -17.55 -39.78
CA LYS A 1195 -0.98 -16.58 -40.26
C LYS A 1195 -0.51 -15.13 -40.00
N GLU A 1196 -1.41 -14.15 -40.15
CA GLU A 1196 -1.19 -12.68 -40.04
C GLU A 1196 -0.20 -12.26 -38.92
N LEU A 1197 -0.40 -12.74 -37.70
CA LEU A 1197 0.40 -12.32 -36.55
C LEU A 1197 1.83 -12.88 -36.58
N GLU A 1198 2.01 -14.11 -37.06
CA GLU A 1198 3.34 -14.72 -37.17
C GLU A 1198 4.19 -13.95 -38.18
N ILE A 1199 3.61 -13.53 -39.30
CA ILE A 1199 4.28 -12.70 -40.30
C ILE A 1199 4.77 -11.38 -39.70
N ARG A 1200 3.93 -10.70 -38.91
CA ARG A 1200 4.29 -9.43 -38.26
C ARG A 1200 5.39 -9.59 -37.22
N ARG A 1201 5.38 -10.71 -36.49
CA ARG A 1201 6.38 -11.02 -35.46
C ARG A 1201 7.73 -11.36 -36.06
N VAL A 1202 7.77 -12.12 -37.16
CA VAL A 1202 9.03 -12.49 -37.81
C VAL A 1202 9.74 -11.27 -38.39
N LEU A 1203 8.98 -10.27 -38.86
CA LEU A 1203 9.50 -9.09 -39.55
C LEU A 1203 9.69 -7.85 -38.65
N SER A 1204 9.73 -7.98 -37.31
CA SER A 1204 9.94 -6.85 -36.40
C SER A 1204 10.44 -7.29 -35.01
N HIS A 1205 11.30 -6.50 -34.35
CA HIS A 1205 11.71 -6.75 -32.95
C HIS A 1205 10.61 -6.43 -31.93
N THR A 1206 9.65 -5.57 -32.29
CA THR A 1206 8.53 -5.18 -31.43
C THR A 1206 7.23 -5.69 -32.02
N HIS A 1207 6.74 -5.02 -33.06
CA HIS A 1207 5.47 -5.33 -33.72
C HIS A 1207 5.34 -4.50 -35.01
N LEU A 1208 5.21 -5.18 -36.16
CA LEU A 1208 4.78 -4.57 -37.42
C LEU A 1208 3.29 -4.19 -37.31
N PHE A 1209 2.86 -3.07 -37.92
CA PHE A 1209 1.49 -2.55 -37.74
C PHE A 1209 0.39 -3.50 -38.22
N SER A 1210 0.56 -4.12 -39.39
CA SER A 1210 -0.33 -5.15 -39.96
C SER A 1210 0.44 -6.04 -40.93
N SER A 1211 -0.13 -7.17 -41.38
CA SER A 1211 0.45 -7.93 -42.52
C SER A 1211 -0.06 -7.45 -43.88
N ALA A 1212 -0.91 -6.41 -43.92
CA ALA A 1212 -1.42 -5.82 -45.16
C ALA A 1212 -0.38 -4.85 -45.76
N PHE A 1213 0.69 -5.40 -46.34
CA PHE A 1213 1.74 -4.61 -46.98
C PHE A 1213 2.14 -5.15 -48.35
N VAL A 1214 2.85 -4.30 -49.11
CA VAL A 1214 3.60 -4.64 -50.33
C VAL A 1214 5.06 -4.28 -50.14
N VAL A 1215 5.94 -4.92 -50.91
CA VAL A 1215 7.39 -4.86 -50.70
C VAL A 1215 8.07 -4.31 -51.95
N ASP A 1216 8.84 -3.23 -51.79
CA ASP A 1216 9.78 -2.74 -52.78
C ASP A 1216 11.19 -3.24 -52.45
N LYS A 1217 11.92 -3.65 -53.49
CA LYS A 1217 13.31 -4.09 -53.39
C LYS A 1217 14.19 -3.05 -54.09
N GLU A 1218 15.11 -2.48 -53.34
CA GLU A 1218 15.99 -1.41 -53.79
C GLU A 1218 17.46 -1.82 -53.67
N ASP A 1219 18.35 -1.08 -54.34
CA ASP A 1219 19.80 -1.26 -54.27
C ASP A 1219 20.27 -2.69 -54.59
N LEU A 1220 19.79 -3.27 -55.71
CA LEU A 1220 20.15 -4.63 -56.13
C LEU A 1220 21.63 -4.74 -56.52
N HIS A 1221 22.35 -5.63 -55.85
CA HIS A 1221 23.72 -6.03 -56.17
C HIS A 1221 23.79 -7.54 -56.42
N ASP A 1222 24.18 -7.95 -57.63
CA ASP A 1222 24.27 -9.37 -58.03
C ASP A 1222 23.01 -10.22 -57.75
N GLY A 1223 21.83 -9.60 -57.82
CA GLY A 1223 20.54 -10.26 -57.56
C GLY A 1223 20.12 -10.29 -56.10
N ILE A 1224 20.91 -9.72 -55.18
CA ILE A 1224 20.59 -9.55 -53.76
C ILE A 1224 20.17 -8.09 -53.53
N PRO A 1225 18.96 -7.82 -53.00
CA PRO A 1225 18.55 -6.47 -52.62
C PRO A 1225 19.40 -5.91 -51.48
N GLY A 1226 19.83 -4.66 -51.57
CA GLY A 1226 20.49 -3.96 -50.46
C GLY A 1226 19.52 -3.40 -49.43
N ARG A 1227 18.26 -3.15 -49.84
CA ARG A 1227 17.21 -2.59 -48.99
C ARG A 1227 15.82 -3.11 -49.38
N PHE A 1228 14.97 -3.32 -48.37
CA PHE A 1228 13.56 -3.65 -48.50
C PHE A 1228 12.70 -2.53 -47.92
N VAL A 1229 11.69 -2.07 -48.66
CA VAL A 1229 10.75 -1.05 -48.21
C VAL A 1229 9.34 -1.65 -48.18
N LEU A 1230 8.77 -1.74 -46.99
CA LEU A 1230 7.42 -2.25 -46.77
C LEU A 1230 6.45 -1.06 -46.73
N HIS A 1231 5.50 -1.04 -47.66
CA HIS A 1231 4.38 -0.11 -47.68
C HIS A 1231 3.14 -0.85 -47.20
N GLY A 1232 2.55 -0.44 -46.08
CA GLY A 1232 1.42 -1.16 -45.51
C GLY A 1232 0.23 -0.29 -45.14
N ALA A 1233 -0.87 -0.96 -44.79
CA ALA A 1233 -2.16 -0.35 -44.50
C ALA A 1233 -2.74 -0.89 -43.18
N GLY A 1234 -3.30 0.02 -42.38
CA GLY A 1234 -3.97 -0.33 -41.13
C GLY A 1234 -3.04 -0.74 -39.98
N TRP A 1235 -3.65 -0.98 -38.83
CA TRP A 1235 -3.01 -1.30 -37.57
C TRP A 1235 -3.83 -2.36 -36.81
N GLY A 1236 -3.27 -3.57 -36.68
CA GLY A 1236 -3.91 -4.75 -36.14
C GLY A 1236 -4.31 -5.74 -37.23
N HIS A 1237 -5.06 -6.78 -36.85
CA HIS A 1237 -5.45 -7.89 -37.72
C HIS A 1237 -6.57 -7.56 -38.72
N GLY A 1238 -7.21 -6.39 -38.62
CA GLY A 1238 -8.26 -5.94 -39.56
C GLY A 1238 -9.61 -6.66 -39.44
N VAL A 1239 -9.70 -7.82 -38.78
CA VAL A 1239 -10.96 -8.57 -38.59
C VAL A 1239 -11.96 -7.86 -37.66
N GLY A 1240 -13.22 -7.79 -38.09
CA GLY A 1240 -14.34 -7.26 -37.30
C GLY A 1240 -14.37 -5.74 -37.20
N LEU A 1241 -14.64 -5.19 -36.01
CA LEU A 1241 -14.83 -3.75 -35.84
C LEU A 1241 -13.50 -2.98 -35.92
N CYS A 1242 -13.47 -1.93 -36.75
CA CYS A 1242 -12.38 -0.96 -36.77
C CYS A 1242 -12.64 0.14 -35.73
N GLN A 1243 -11.78 0.27 -34.71
CA GLN A 1243 -11.98 1.21 -33.60
C GLN A 1243 -12.00 2.67 -34.08
N ILE A 1244 -11.03 3.09 -34.91
CA ILE A 1244 -11.00 4.46 -35.45
C ILE A 1244 -12.21 4.72 -36.35
N GLY A 1245 -12.57 3.76 -37.22
CA GLY A 1245 -13.73 3.90 -38.08
C GLY A 1245 -15.04 4.01 -37.28
N ALA A 1246 -15.22 3.18 -36.25
CA ALA A 1246 -16.36 3.22 -35.34
C ALA A 1246 -16.42 4.53 -34.54
N ALA A 1247 -15.29 5.08 -34.09
CA ALA A 1247 -15.24 6.37 -33.41
C ALA A 1247 -15.65 7.52 -34.34
N VAL A 1248 -15.19 7.51 -35.60
CA VAL A 1248 -15.61 8.48 -36.62
C VAL A 1248 -17.11 8.34 -36.94
N MET A 1249 -17.64 7.12 -36.99
CA MET A 1249 -19.08 6.91 -37.13
C MET A 1249 -19.85 7.46 -35.90
N GLY A 1250 -19.39 7.19 -34.68
CA GLY A 1250 -19.98 7.75 -33.47
C GLY A 1250 -19.98 9.29 -33.46
N ALA A 1251 -18.86 9.91 -33.86
CA ALA A 1251 -18.74 11.35 -34.00
C ALA A 1251 -19.66 11.93 -35.10
N LYS A 1252 -19.96 11.15 -36.14
CA LYS A 1252 -20.92 11.49 -37.21
C LYS A 1252 -22.39 11.21 -36.83
N GLY A 1253 -22.64 10.74 -35.60
CA GLY A 1253 -23.98 10.55 -35.05
C GLY A 1253 -24.65 9.21 -35.37
N TYR A 1254 -23.89 8.22 -35.87
CA TYR A 1254 -24.40 6.86 -36.03
C TYR A 1254 -24.63 6.22 -34.65
N ARG A 1255 -25.74 5.49 -34.50
CA ARG A 1255 -26.05 4.76 -33.26
C ARG A 1255 -25.18 3.53 -33.12
N TYR A 1256 -24.95 3.07 -31.90
CA TYR A 1256 -24.10 1.90 -31.64
C TYR A 1256 -24.55 0.65 -32.40
N ASP A 1257 -25.86 0.43 -32.56
CA ASP A 1257 -26.38 -0.71 -33.32
C ASP A 1257 -26.15 -0.59 -34.83
N GLU A 1258 -26.06 0.63 -35.36
CA GLU A 1258 -25.70 0.89 -36.76
C GLU A 1258 -24.20 0.70 -36.99
N ILE A 1259 -23.37 1.10 -36.02
CA ILE A 1259 -21.92 0.85 -36.02
C ILE A 1259 -21.65 -0.67 -36.00
N LEU A 1260 -22.31 -1.41 -35.11
CA LEU A 1260 -22.13 -2.86 -35.01
C LEU A 1260 -22.58 -3.58 -36.28
N LYS A 1261 -23.75 -3.22 -36.83
CA LYS A 1261 -24.24 -3.80 -38.10
C LYS A 1261 -23.40 -3.41 -39.31
N HIS A 1262 -22.62 -2.33 -39.24
CA HIS A 1262 -21.68 -1.97 -40.29
C HIS A 1262 -20.54 -2.99 -40.37
N TYR A 1263 -19.92 -3.31 -39.22
CA TYR A 1263 -18.74 -4.20 -39.17
C TYR A 1263 -19.07 -5.70 -39.06
N TYR A 1264 -20.21 -6.05 -38.48
CA TYR A 1264 -20.64 -7.44 -38.35
C TYR A 1264 -21.91 -7.67 -39.17
N ASP A 1265 -21.81 -8.48 -40.21
CA ASP A 1265 -22.94 -8.74 -41.11
C ASP A 1265 -23.88 -9.83 -40.55
N GLY A 1266 -25.18 -9.69 -40.78
CA GLY A 1266 -26.18 -10.68 -40.36
C GLY A 1266 -26.37 -10.88 -38.85
N ILE A 1267 -25.79 -10.04 -37.99
CA ILE A 1267 -25.90 -10.18 -36.53
C ILE A 1267 -27.23 -9.67 -35.97
N THR A 1268 -27.58 -10.17 -34.78
CA THR A 1268 -28.64 -9.64 -33.91
C THR A 1268 -28.04 -9.23 -32.57
N ILE A 1269 -28.55 -8.15 -31.98
CA ILE A 1269 -28.20 -7.74 -30.61
C ILE A 1269 -29.24 -8.35 -29.66
N ARG A 1270 -28.82 -9.28 -28.80
CA ARG A 1270 -29.68 -9.98 -27.84
C ARG A 1270 -29.27 -9.62 -26.41
N LYS A 1271 -30.25 -9.49 -25.51
CA LYS A 1271 -29.98 -9.34 -24.07
C LYS A 1271 -29.94 -10.71 -23.39
N ALA A 1272 -28.79 -11.09 -22.81
CA ALA A 1272 -28.54 -12.40 -22.20
C ALA A 1272 -28.84 -12.45 -20.69
N TYR A 1273 -28.74 -11.31 -19.98
CA TYR A 1273 -29.02 -11.18 -18.54
C TYR A 1273 -29.43 -9.73 -18.23
N SER A 1274 -30.02 -9.49 -17.05
CA SER A 1274 -30.62 -8.19 -16.70
C SER A 1274 -29.70 -7.23 -15.97
#